data_AF-A0A662UW17-F1
#
_entry.id   AF-A0A662UW17-F1
#
_cell.length_a   1.000
_cell.length_b   1.000
_cell.length_c   1.000
_cell.angle_alpha   90.00
_cell.angle_beta   90.00
_cell.angle_gamma   90.00
#
_symmetry.space_group_name_H-M   'P 1'
#
loop_
_entity.id
_entity.type
_entity.pdbx_description
1 polymer ?
#
loop_
_entity_poly.entity_id
_entity_poly.type
_entity_poly.pdbx_seq_one_letter_code
_entity_poly.pdbx_strand_id
1 'polypeptide(L)'
;MDPNLKNIHGLYRHACPNCHGVIDDIRLSFKAPCTKDLSDDVFAKIIKEVDIRDYYKLIRAYASNVKEVKYLKNILEIEEKVKELEEFFSKATNGSRFWSAQRTWARRVLKGKSFSVIAPTGMGKTTFGLVTALYFAIKNRGNNSKIYLVFPTTPLLKQAYEKLLNYVDRLSVSVRILAFHGRMSKKEREVVLKSIDEGEFDILLTTSMFLHRYHELLKKHKYSFIMVDDVDAILRSGKSIRLLLEILGFKPEEIDAALQLIKLRAQLATRMNEDEKKKIEREVNKLERIVENARNRVKTVVVVSSATGRPRGIYPKLFRVLLGFEAGSRGEAIRNIVDTYMIPYKDHLQQLLEIVRRLGSGGLVYVPVDKGIEYAEEIADYLRSNGVRAEAFHSKKNIAILEGFMHGDIDVLVGVATYYGVMVRGLDLPERVRYAIFVGVPRHKFSTRLEKPRPGDILRVLSILRDVAEGDEKKRIELMIGRLSSRLRRLTQAAVAKLGEELRKAISGEPYEKSPLLEMLIDAWKQARELLARKDIQERLKQSGDIALVEENGSTYLLIPDVATYIQASGRTSRLYPGGITKGLSIILVDDIRLLNGLIKRMRWLFEDLEFKPFDQIDLKKILEEIDKDRERVRKILSGEIAVDKTVEISKSALLIVESPNKARTIANFFGKPSVRIIGDGIKVYDVTTGDYVLSIVASIGHVYDLVVDEGIDGVVIIDGRFVPVYTDIKKCNDCGHQFTDDPVDEEDLKCPRCGSKNITRKLQVIRALQELASEVDLVFIGTDPDTEGEKIGWDLKVLLEPYTREIKRIEFHEITRRAILNAIRNPRDFDMRLVEAQIIRRVEDRWLGFSLSRKLWYDLWPYYCAKYLVEKKKVNIDCCREINRNLSAGRVQTPVLGYVILRAEQSKRPRDFGLLKYEAVVADGLFTIELTQEVIDSLNIKKPKELVGRNVVVREVKSVEEEVNPLPPFTTDTLLAEASLRLGLSSTRAMQIAQELFELGFITYHRTDSTRVSDTGINVAKQWLQEKYGEEYTKVFKPRTWGVGGAHEAIRPTRPIDADRLRELVREGIIQPVRPLTKYHYLLYDLIFRRFIASQMIPSIIVKQVLEVSLENYKTVIERPIAIKRYGFLEIYPIIEPQPPIKPGTYPITSAVERKPPLARFHDVIKWMKEQGIGRPSTYAKIIQTLIDRKYVTVTKRQKALLPMPRAYYVYNFLTKYFKDVVSVETTRRLEELMKLVEEGKYDYQEILRQIYNEVVNKVINVKSDNERKMVCPM
;
A
#
# COMPACT_ATOMS: atom_id res chain seq x y z
N MET A 1 32.56 30.08 1.98
CA MET A 1 31.64 28.99 2.34
C MET A 1 30.25 29.49 2.08
N ASP A 2 29.39 28.69 1.45
CA ASP A 2 27.97 29.02 1.29
C ASP A 2 27.37 29.36 2.67
N PRO A 3 26.68 30.50 2.85
CA PRO A 3 25.97 30.84 4.09
C PRO A 3 25.03 29.73 4.58
N ASN A 4 24.55 28.86 3.67
CA ASN A 4 23.71 27.70 3.99
C ASN A 4 24.43 26.57 4.75
N LEU A 5 25.77 26.57 4.83
CA LEU A 5 26.54 25.58 5.60
C LEU A 5 26.53 25.83 7.12
N LYS A 6 25.77 26.81 7.63
CA LYS A 6 25.75 27.20 9.05
C LYS A 6 24.47 26.89 9.82
N ASN A 7 23.38 26.52 9.16
CA ASN A 7 22.07 26.37 9.83
C ASN A 7 21.81 24.91 10.21
N ILE A 8 22.27 24.52 11.40
CA ILE A 8 21.99 23.21 11.98
C ILE A 8 20.53 23.18 12.45
N HIS A 9 19.74 22.22 11.96
CA HIS A 9 18.35 22.02 12.42
C HIS A 9 18.22 20.92 13.46
N GLY A 10 19.24 20.07 13.61
CA GLY A 10 19.23 19.06 14.66
C GLY A 10 20.52 18.24 14.75
N LEU A 11 20.76 17.68 15.93
CA LEU A 11 21.79 16.69 16.20
C LEU A 11 21.17 15.30 16.29
N TYR A 12 21.82 14.31 15.69
CA TYR A 12 21.33 12.95 15.55
C TYR A 12 22.31 11.98 16.22
N ARG A 13 21.92 11.38 17.35
CA ARG A 13 22.70 10.31 18.02
C ARG A 13 22.71 9.06 17.14
N HIS A 14 23.76 8.25 17.23
CA HIS A 14 23.88 6.96 16.51
C HIS A 14 23.92 7.03 14.97
N ALA A 15 24.07 8.23 14.39
CA ALA A 15 23.84 8.47 12.96
C ALA A 15 25.11 8.67 12.11
N CYS A 16 26.29 8.93 12.71
CA CYS A 16 27.52 9.12 11.94
C CYS A 16 27.84 7.87 11.07
N PRO A 17 28.10 8.00 9.76
CA PRO A 17 28.35 6.87 8.86
C PRO A 17 29.67 6.13 9.14
N ASN A 18 30.60 6.74 9.88
CA ASN A 18 31.89 6.12 10.21
C ASN A 18 31.93 5.53 11.63
N CYS A 19 31.66 6.30 12.68
CA CYS A 19 31.75 5.84 14.07
C CYS A 19 30.42 5.55 14.77
N HIS A 20 29.27 5.81 14.13
CA HIS A 20 27.94 5.81 14.78
C HIS A 20 27.84 6.75 16.01
N GLY A 21 28.65 7.82 16.07
CA GLY A 21 28.51 8.88 17.06
C GLY A 21 27.39 9.88 16.73
N VAL A 22 27.31 10.94 17.53
CA VAL A 22 26.43 12.10 17.30
C VAL A 22 26.94 12.91 16.10
N ILE A 23 26.02 13.38 15.26
CA ILE A 23 26.32 14.16 14.06
C ILE A 23 25.18 15.14 13.75
N ASP A 24 25.50 16.29 13.17
CA ASP A 24 24.53 17.29 12.71
C ASP A 24 23.92 16.94 11.33
N ASP A 25 22.76 17.53 11.04
CA ASP A 25 22.04 17.34 9.79
C ASP A 25 22.76 17.90 8.56
N ILE A 26 23.64 18.89 8.72
CA ILE A 26 24.43 19.47 7.62
C ILE A 26 25.44 18.43 7.13
N ARG A 27 26.28 17.90 8.02
CA ARG A 27 27.29 16.90 7.64
C ARG A 27 26.65 15.64 7.07
N LEU A 28 25.51 15.21 7.63
CA LEU A 28 24.70 14.13 7.04
C LEU A 28 24.23 14.47 5.62
N SER A 29 23.73 15.69 5.38
CA SER A 29 23.29 16.15 4.06
C SER A 29 24.42 16.18 3.02
N PHE A 30 25.67 16.38 3.46
CA PHE A 30 26.88 16.30 2.63
C PHE A 30 27.55 14.93 2.65
N LYS A 31 26.87 13.89 3.18
CA LYS A 31 27.33 12.50 3.21
C LYS A 31 28.62 12.30 4.02
N ALA A 32 28.94 13.23 4.92
CA ALA A 32 30.20 13.29 5.64
C ALA A 32 30.14 12.58 7.00
N PRO A 33 31.28 12.08 7.51
CA PRO A 33 31.45 11.69 8.92
C PRO A 33 31.34 12.88 9.87
N CYS A 34 31.16 12.61 11.17
CA CYS A 34 31.08 13.66 12.20
C CYS A 34 32.41 14.39 12.42
N THR A 35 32.36 15.52 13.13
CA THR A 35 33.51 16.38 13.46
C THR A 35 34.62 15.64 14.23
N LYS A 36 34.27 14.64 15.05
CA LYS A 36 35.22 13.81 15.78
C LYS A 36 36.13 13.00 14.83
N ASP A 37 35.56 12.49 13.74
CA ASP A 37 36.23 11.62 12.77
C ASP A 37 36.91 12.40 11.64
N LEU A 38 36.32 13.53 11.22
CA LEU A 38 36.79 14.37 10.12
C LEU A 38 36.65 15.85 10.52
N SER A 39 37.77 16.58 10.61
CA SER A 39 37.74 18.00 11.02
C SER A 39 36.98 18.88 10.02
N ASP A 40 36.49 20.04 10.48
CA ASP A 40 35.74 20.98 9.65
C ASP A 40 36.58 21.54 8.48
N ASP A 41 37.87 21.80 8.69
CA ASP A 41 38.77 22.29 7.64
C ASP A 41 38.91 21.29 6.48
N VAL A 42 39.06 20.00 6.82
CA VAL A 42 39.20 18.94 5.83
C VAL A 42 37.88 18.68 5.13
N PHE A 43 36.77 18.65 5.87
CA PHE A 43 35.44 18.57 5.30
C PHE A 43 35.20 19.70 4.28
N ALA A 44 35.50 20.95 4.66
CA ALA A 44 35.36 22.12 3.80
C ALA A 44 36.24 22.07 2.54
N LYS A 45 37.41 21.46 2.63
CA LYS A 45 38.30 21.23 1.48
C LYS A 45 37.70 20.20 0.52
N ILE A 46 37.28 19.05 1.03
CA ILE A 46 36.73 17.95 0.22
C ILE A 46 35.49 18.40 -0.57
N ILE A 47 34.55 19.10 0.08
CA ILE A 47 33.31 19.55 -0.59
C ILE A 47 33.55 20.60 -1.69
N LYS A 48 34.71 21.27 -1.70
CA LYS A 48 35.11 22.19 -2.78
C LYS A 48 35.77 21.47 -3.95
N GLU A 49 36.51 20.40 -3.66
CA GLU A 49 37.34 19.68 -4.64
C GLU A 49 36.60 18.51 -5.32
N VAL A 50 35.62 17.91 -4.63
CA VAL A 50 34.91 16.72 -5.09
C VAL A 50 33.44 17.04 -5.29
N ASP A 51 32.92 16.80 -6.50
CA ASP A 51 31.49 16.92 -6.80
C ASP A 51 30.70 15.90 -5.95
N ILE A 52 29.73 16.41 -5.19
CA ILE A 52 28.82 15.59 -4.36
C ILE A 52 28.04 14.56 -5.18
N ARG A 53 27.85 14.79 -6.49
CA ARG A 53 27.19 13.85 -7.40
C ARG A 53 28.06 12.63 -7.71
N ASP A 54 29.39 12.73 -7.59
CA ASP A 54 30.31 11.60 -7.74
C ASP A 54 30.45 10.86 -6.40
N TYR A 55 29.39 10.12 -6.03
CA TYR A 55 29.27 9.42 -4.75
C TYR A 55 30.50 8.55 -4.42
N TYR A 56 31.06 7.83 -5.40
CA TYR A 56 32.22 6.97 -5.16
C TYR A 56 33.47 7.80 -4.80
N LYS A 57 33.78 8.85 -5.55
CA LYS A 57 34.93 9.71 -5.23
C LYS A 57 34.75 10.41 -3.89
N LEU A 58 33.53 10.85 -3.59
CA LEU A 58 33.21 11.51 -2.33
C LEU A 58 33.45 10.60 -1.13
N ILE A 59 32.87 9.39 -1.13
CA ILE A 59 33.05 8.42 -0.04
C ILE A 59 34.51 8.00 0.09
N ARG A 60 35.22 7.83 -1.05
CA ARG A 60 36.66 7.54 -1.05
C ARG A 60 37.46 8.68 -0.43
N ALA A 61 37.18 9.93 -0.78
CA ALA A 61 37.85 11.09 -0.21
C ALA A 61 37.62 11.18 1.31
N TYR A 62 36.40 10.94 1.79
CA TYR A 62 36.14 10.87 3.23
C TYR A 62 36.89 9.72 3.90
N ALA A 63 36.85 8.51 3.33
CA ALA A 63 37.54 7.35 3.89
C ALA A 63 39.07 7.56 3.95
N SER A 64 39.67 8.27 3.00
CA SER A 64 41.11 8.57 3.00
C SER A 64 41.52 9.64 4.02
N ASN A 65 40.58 10.42 4.56
CA ASN A 65 40.87 11.56 5.41
C ASN A 65 40.30 11.46 6.84
N VAL A 66 39.53 10.41 7.15
CA VAL A 66 39.12 10.15 8.54
C VAL A 66 40.29 9.63 9.36
N LYS A 67 40.30 9.95 10.67
CA LYS A 67 41.35 9.49 11.60
C LYS A 67 41.47 7.95 11.65
N GLU A 68 40.33 7.26 11.62
CA GLU A 68 40.23 5.80 11.62
C GLU A 68 39.00 5.39 10.81
N VAL A 69 39.20 4.56 9.78
CA VAL A 69 38.10 4.07 8.94
C VAL A 69 37.42 2.88 9.63
N LYS A 70 36.21 3.10 10.14
CA LYS A 70 35.39 2.10 10.82
C LYS A 70 34.30 1.58 9.89
N TYR A 71 33.03 1.96 10.10
CA TYR A 71 31.91 1.44 9.32
C TYR A 71 31.89 1.94 7.86
N LEU A 72 32.54 3.07 7.59
CA LEU A 72 32.68 3.62 6.24
C LEU A 72 33.42 2.66 5.28
N LYS A 73 34.32 1.82 5.82
CA LYS A 73 35.07 0.80 5.07
C LYS A 73 34.14 -0.16 4.32
N ASN A 74 33.07 -0.59 4.96
CA ASN A 74 32.11 -1.55 4.37
C ASN A 74 31.38 -0.96 3.15
N ILE A 75 31.09 0.35 3.18
CA ILE A 75 30.43 1.05 2.07
C ILE A 75 31.41 1.13 0.90
N LEU A 76 32.65 1.54 1.16
CA LEU A 76 33.69 1.66 0.14
C LEU A 76 34.01 0.32 -0.53
N GLU A 77 34.23 -0.74 0.26
CA GLU A 77 34.56 -2.08 -0.27
C GLU A 77 33.47 -2.62 -1.22
N ILE A 78 32.19 -2.39 -0.91
CA ILE A 78 31.10 -2.82 -1.78
C ILE A 78 31.07 -2.03 -3.08
N GLU A 79 31.21 -0.70 -3.04
CA GLU A 79 31.22 0.09 -4.28
C GLU A 79 32.45 -0.22 -5.15
N GLU A 80 33.61 -0.51 -4.57
CA GLU A 80 34.79 -0.98 -5.30
C GLU A 80 34.54 -2.32 -6.01
N LYS A 81 33.98 -3.30 -5.30
CA LYS A 81 33.63 -4.61 -5.89
C LYS A 81 32.56 -4.50 -6.97
N VAL A 82 31.60 -3.57 -6.82
CA VAL A 82 30.58 -3.32 -7.87
C VAL A 82 31.24 -2.75 -9.12
N LYS A 83 32.14 -1.79 -8.96
CA LYS A 83 32.88 -1.19 -10.07
C LYS A 83 33.73 -2.24 -10.80
N GLU A 84 34.45 -3.07 -10.06
CA GLU A 84 35.23 -4.19 -10.61
C GLU A 84 34.34 -5.14 -11.43
N LEU A 85 33.20 -5.54 -10.89
CA LEU A 85 32.26 -6.43 -11.57
C LEU A 85 31.62 -5.76 -12.79
N GLU A 86 31.35 -4.45 -12.76
CA GLU A 86 30.83 -3.69 -13.89
C GLU A 86 31.86 -3.58 -15.03
N GLU A 87 33.13 -3.35 -14.71
CA GLU A 87 34.24 -3.37 -15.68
C GLU A 87 34.40 -4.77 -16.30
N PHE A 88 34.32 -5.82 -15.48
CA PHE A 88 34.32 -7.21 -15.95
C PHE A 88 33.14 -7.49 -16.89
N PHE A 89 31.95 -7.01 -16.53
CA PHE A 89 30.75 -7.14 -17.36
C PHE A 89 30.90 -6.41 -18.70
N SER A 90 31.44 -5.21 -18.69
CA SER A 90 31.68 -4.44 -19.91
C SER A 90 32.64 -5.15 -20.86
N LYS A 91 33.73 -5.72 -20.35
CA LYS A 91 34.66 -6.52 -21.14
C LYS A 91 34.00 -7.76 -21.75
N ALA A 92 33.22 -8.52 -20.97
CA ALA A 92 32.52 -9.71 -21.47
C ALA A 92 31.49 -9.38 -22.57
N THR A 93 30.79 -8.26 -22.42
CA THR A 93 29.64 -7.88 -23.25
C THR A 93 29.97 -6.89 -24.37
N ASN A 94 31.25 -6.73 -24.71
CA ASN A 94 31.73 -5.83 -25.76
C ASN A 94 31.33 -4.36 -25.54
N GLY A 95 31.53 -3.85 -24.33
CA GLY A 95 31.34 -2.44 -23.99
C GLY A 95 30.01 -2.10 -23.30
N SER A 96 29.11 -3.06 -23.06
CA SER A 96 27.84 -2.76 -22.36
C SER A 96 28.08 -2.43 -20.88
N ARG A 97 27.33 -1.49 -20.31
CA ARG A 97 27.38 -1.15 -18.87
C ARG A 97 26.21 -1.74 -18.12
N PHE A 98 26.29 -1.78 -16.79
CA PHE A 98 25.15 -2.22 -16.00
C PHE A 98 24.02 -1.20 -16.08
N TRP A 99 22.80 -1.71 -16.23
CA TRP A 99 21.62 -0.91 -15.95
C TRP A 99 21.50 -0.68 -14.45
N SER A 100 20.82 0.39 -14.03
CA SER A 100 20.50 0.66 -12.62
C SER A 100 19.99 -0.59 -11.86
N ALA A 101 19.06 -1.35 -12.43
CA ALA A 101 18.57 -2.60 -11.83
C ALA A 101 19.65 -3.69 -11.70
N GLN A 102 20.55 -3.82 -12.68
CA GLN A 102 21.67 -4.77 -12.64
C GLN A 102 22.72 -4.36 -11.60
N ARG A 103 22.98 -3.06 -11.41
CA ARG A 103 23.83 -2.55 -10.31
C ARG A 103 23.25 -2.92 -8.95
N THR A 104 21.94 -2.80 -8.78
CA THR A 104 21.26 -3.29 -7.57
C THR A 104 21.43 -4.80 -7.37
N TRP A 105 21.31 -5.60 -8.43
CA TRP A 105 21.53 -7.05 -8.35
C TRP A 105 22.98 -7.38 -7.99
N ALA A 106 23.95 -6.69 -8.60
CA ALA A 106 25.37 -6.82 -8.30
C ALA A 106 25.63 -6.54 -6.81
N ARG A 107 25.11 -5.44 -6.26
CA ARG A 107 25.23 -5.12 -4.82
C ARG A 107 24.68 -6.22 -3.92
N ARG A 108 23.49 -6.73 -4.23
CA ARG A 108 22.86 -7.82 -3.44
C ARG A 108 23.71 -9.09 -3.47
N VAL A 109 24.16 -9.48 -4.65
CA VAL A 109 25.01 -10.66 -4.86
C VAL A 109 26.34 -10.52 -4.12
N LEU A 110 27.01 -9.38 -4.23
CA LEU A 110 28.30 -9.10 -3.56
C LEU A 110 28.16 -9.00 -2.03
N LYS A 111 26.98 -8.61 -1.52
CA LYS A 111 26.62 -8.69 -0.09
C LYS A 111 26.22 -10.09 0.38
N GLY A 112 26.29 -11.10 -0.49
CA GLY A 112 25.91 -12.48 -0.16
C GLY A 112 24.41 -12.70 0.01
N LYS A 113 23.55 -11.86 -0.57
CA LYS A 113 22.08 -11.92 -0.39
C LYS A 113 21.44 -12.70 -1.53
N SER A 114 20.57 -13.64 -1.18
CA SER A 114 19.70 -14.34 -2.13
C SER A 114 18.43 -13.52 -2.40
N PHE A 115 17.95 -13.48 -3.64
CA PHE A 115 16.76 -12.70 -4.01
C PHE A 115 16.09 -13.20 -5.29
N SER A 116 14.87 -12.70 -5.54
CA SER A 116 14.17 -12.88 -6.81
C SER A 116 14.33 -11.66 -7.71
N VAL A 117 14.66 -11.88 -8.98
CA VAL A 117 14.80 -10.84 -9.99
C VAL A 117 13.42 -10.44 -10.53
N ILE A 118 12.85 -9.39 -9.93
CA ILE A 118 11.70 -8.68 -10.50
C ILE A 118 12.23 -7.65 -11.49
N ALA A 119 11.99 -7.96 -12.76
CA ALA A 119 12.26 -7.08 -13.87
C ALA A 119 11.42 -7.53 -15.08
N PRO A 120 11.05 -6.60 -15.97
CA PRO A 120 10.59 -6.93 -17.31
C PRO A 120 11.54 -7.88 -18.05
N THR A 121 11.02 -8.62 -19.04
CA THR A 121 11.86 -9.42 -19.94
C THR A 121 12.69 -8.50 -20.82
N GLY A 122 13.94 -8.85 -21.09
CA GLY A 122 14.84 -8.03 -21.90
C GLY A 122 15.80 -7.15 -21.11
N MET A 123 15.70 -7.11 -19.77
CA MET A 123 16.69 -6.43 -18.89
C MET A 123 18.03 -7.19 -18.73
N GLY A 124 18.32 -8.15 -19.61
CA GLY A 124 19.56 -8.93 -19.54
C GLY A 124 19.73 -9.79 -18.28
N LYS A 125 18.65 -10.38 -17.74
CA LYS A 125 18.71 -11.24 -16.53
C LYS A 125 19.68 -12.42 -16.70
N THR A 126 19.53 -13.13 -17.82
CA THR A 126 20.38 -14.26 -18.19
C THR A 126 21.81 -13.79 -18.40
N THR A 127 22.03 -12.67 -19.13
CA THR A 127 23.36 -12.09 -19.32
C THR A 127 24.03 -11.74 -18.00
N PHE A 128 23.35 -11.01 -17.11
CA PHE A 128 23.84 -10.67 -15.77
C PHE A 128 24.25 -11.93 -15.01
N GLY A 129 23.39 -12.95 -14.99
CA GLY A 129 23.67 -14.19 -14.27
C GLY A 129 24.83 -15.00 -14.84
N LEU A 130 24.96 -15.09 -16.17
CA LEU A 130 26.08 -15.77 -16.84
C LEU A 130 27.42 -15.08 -16.54
N VAL A 131 27.47 -13.75 -16.65
CA VAL A 131 28.69 -12.99 -16.37
C VAL A 131 29.04 -13.03 -14.88
N THR A 132 28.05 -12.93 -13.99
CA THR A 132 28.24 -13.03 -12.54
C THR A 132 28.74 -14.43 -12.14
N ALA A 133 28.20 -15.48 -12.76
CA ALA A 133 28.66 -16.84 -12.58
C ALA A 133 30.14 -17.00 -12.96
N LEU A 134 30.53 -16.43 -14.11
CA LEU A 134 31.92 -16.45 -14.57
C LEU A 134 32.85 -15.68 -13.63
N TYR A 135 32.44 -14.49 -13.19
CA TYR A 135 33.18 -13.69 -12.22
C TYR A 135 33.44 -14.45 -10.92
N PHE A 136 32.41 -15.11 -10.35
CA PHE A 136 32.60 -15.92 -9.14
C PHE A 136 33.43 -17.17 -9.38
N ALA A 137 33.29 -17.84 -10.52
CA ALA A 137 34.11 -18.99 -10.85
C ALA A 137 35.61 -18.63 -10.83
N ILE A 138 35.96 -17.45 -11.36
CA ILE A 138 37.34 -16.94 -11.36
C ILE A 138 37.78 -16.54 -9.96
N LYS A 139 36.97 -15.75 -9.24
CA LYS A 139 37.34 -15.26 -7.89
C LYS A 139 37.42 -16.36 -6.84
N ASN A 140 36.66 -17.45 -7.00
CA ASN A 140 36.61 -18.56 -6.04
C ASN A 140 37.47 -19.77 -6.44
N ARG A 141 38.35 -19.65 -7.45
CA ARG A 141 39.19 -20.76 -7.96
C ARG A 141 40.01 -21.51 -6.90
N GLY A 142 40.26 -20.91 -5.73
CA GLY A 142 40.98 -21.54 -4.61
C GLY A 142 40.10 -22.24 -3.54
N ASN A 143 38.77 -22.06 -3.55
CA ASN A 143 37.88 -22.50 -2.46
C ASN A 143 37.09 -23.78 -2.77
N ASN A 144 37.44 -24.49 -3.86
CA ASN A 144 36.73 -25.67 -4.38
C ASN A 144 35.19 -25.49 -4.46
N SER A 145 34.74 -24.27 -4.76
CA SER A 145 33.32 -23.91 -4.81
C SER A 145 32.83 -23.83 -6.25
N LYS A 146 31.69 -24.47 -6.54
CA LYS A 146 31.13 -24.61 -7.88
C LYS A 146 30.01 -23.60 -8.15
N ILE A 147 29.63 -23.44 -9.42
CA ILE A 147 28.51 -22.62 -9.86
C ILE A 147 27.48 -23.48 -10.57
N TYR A 148 26.18 -23.24 -10.29
CA TYR A 148 25.09 -24.02 -10.90
C TYR A 148 24.01 -23.13 -11.53
N LEU A 149 23.70 -23.40 -12.80
CA LEU A 149 22.76 -22.62 -13.59
C LEU A 149 21.65 -23.52 -14.13
N VAL A 150 20.40 -23.15 -13.84
CA VAL A 150 19.22 -23.97 -14.16
C VAL A 150 18.31 -23.25 -15.16
N PHE A 151 18.01 -23.92 -16.27
CA PHE A 151 17.17 -23.42 -17.35
C PHE A 151 15.89 -24.25 -17.52
N PRO A 152 14.76 -23.65 -17.95
CA PRO A 152 13.48 -24.37 -18.04
C PRO A 152 13.39 -25.32 -19.23
N THR A 153 14.10 -25.04 -20.32
CA THR A 153 14.00 -25.81 -21.57
C THR A 153 15.37 -26.02 -22.19
N THR A 154 15.50 -27.10 -22.98
CA THR A 154 16.73 -27.40 -23.71
C THR A 154 17.19 -26.28 -24.66
N PRO A 155 16.31 -25.60 -25.44
CA PRO A 155 16.74 -24.51 -26.31
C PRO A 155 17.37 -23.35 -25.55
N LEU A 156 16.76 -22.91 -24.44
CA LEU A 156 17.30 -21.81 -23.62
C LEU A 156 18.64 -22.18 -22.96
N LEU A 157 18.80 -23.44 -22.55
CA LEU A 157 20.07 -23.95 -22.01
C LEU A 157 21.19 -23.87 -23.06
N LYS A 158 20.93 -24.31 -24.29
CA LYS A 158 21.93 -24.28 -25.37
C LYS A 158 22.35 -22.84 -25.70
N GLN A 159 21.38 -21.95 -25.85
CA GLN A 159 21.65 -20.52 -26.08
C GLN A 159 22.48 -19.89 -24.95
N ALA A 160 22.22 -20.27 -23.69
CA ALA A 160 22.99 -19.78 -22.56
C ALA A 160 24.42 -20.36 -22.53
N TYR A 161 24.59 -21.63 -22.90
CA TYR A 161 25.90 -22.29 -22.99
C TYR A 161 26.79 -21.63 -24.06
N GLU A 162 26.26 -21.43 -25.26
CA GLU A 162 26.97 -20.75 -26.37
C GLU A 162 27.37 -19.32 -25.98
N LYS A 163 26.46 -18.55 -25.37
CA LYS A 163 26.78 -17.20 -24.87
C LYS A 163 27.90 -17.21 -23.83
N LEU A 164 27.89 -18.19 -22.93
CA LEU A 164 28.90 -18.28 -21.88
C LEU A 164 30.29 -18.60 -22.46
N LEU A 165 30.37 -19.51 -23.44
CA LEU A 165 31.63 -19.79 -24.16
C LEU A 165 32.17 -18.54 -24.86
N ASN A 166 31.30 -17.81 -25.56
CA ASN A 166 31.70 -16.55 -26.20
C ASN A 166 32.24 -15.51 -25.19
N TYR A 167 31.70 -15.45 -23.97
CA TYR A 167 32.23 -14.56 -22.93
C TYR A 167 33.60 -15.03 -22.40
N VAL A 168 33.80 -16.34 -22.27
CA VAL A 168 35.08 -16.93 -21.85
C VAL A 168 36.18 -16.60 -22.86
N ASP A 169 35.90 -16.79 -24.16
CA ASP A 169 36.85 -16.49 -25.24
C ASP A 169 37.24 -15.01 -25.25
N ARG A 170 36.24 -14.12 -25.17
CA ARG A 170 36.46 -12.65 -25.13
C ARG A 170 37.27 -12.19 -23.93
N LEU A 171 37.04 -12.79 -22.76
CA LEU A 171 37.77 -12.46 -21.55
C LEU A 171 39.14 -13.14 -21.47
N SER A 172 39.42 -14.09 -22.38
CA SER A 172 40.64 -14.90 -22.39
C SER A 172 40.89 -15.58 -21.03
N VAL A 173 39.82 -16.08 -20.42
CA VAL A 173 39.87 -16.78 -19.12
C VAL A 173 39.75 -18.27 -19.33
N SER A 174 40.44 -19.06 -18.52
CA SER A 174 40.22 -20.52 -18.49
C SER A 174 39.13 -20.81 -17.45
N VAL A 175 38.04 -21.49 -17.81
CA VAL A 175 36.99 -21.97 -16.87
C VAL A 175 36.39 -23.26 -17.43
N ARG A 176 36.24 -24.29 -16.61
CA ARG A 176 35.63 -25.58 -17.03
C ARG A 176 34.11 -25.49 -16.96
N ILE A 177 33.44 -25.54 -18.12
CA ILE A 177 31.98 -25.40 -18.24
C ILE A 177 31.37 -26.71 -18.76
N LEU A 178 30.40 -27.26 -18.03
CA LEU A 178 29.62 -28.42 -18.45
C LEU A 178 28.15 -28.05 -18.69
N ALA A 179 27.53 -28.70 -19.67
CA ALA A 179 26.10 -28.57 -19.96
C ALA A 179 25.44 -29.95 -20.11
N PHE A 180 24.26 -30.13 -19.52
CA PHE A 180 23.48 -31.37 -19.64
C PHE A 180 22.04 -31.10 -20.10
N HIS A 181 21.63 -31.74 -21.20
CA HIS A 181 20.24 -31.68 -21.69
C HIS A 181 19.74 -33.02 -22.26
N GLY A 182 18.42 -33.21 -22.28
CA GLY A 182 17.77 -34.48 -22.65
C GLY A 182 17.90 -34.92 -24.11
N ARG A 183 18.62 -34.15 -24.95
CA ARG A 183 18.88 -34.47 -26.37
C ARG A 183 20.31 -34.95 -26.65
N MET A 184 21.17 -35.06 -25.62
CA MET A 184 22.53 -35.60 -25.75
C MET A 184 22.51 -37.10 -26.04
N SER A 185 23.54 -37.61 -26.72
CA SER A 185 23.73 -39.04 -26.97
C SER A 185 24.03 -39.80 -25.67
N LYS A 186 23.90 -41.13 -25.67
CA LYS A 186 24.15 -41.95 -24.46
C LYS A 186 25.59 -41.81 -23.96
N LYS A 187 26.57 -41.85 -24.88
CA LYS A 187 28.01 -41.73 -24.58
C LYS A 187 28.35 -40.36 -23.98
N GLU A 188 27.84 -39.28 -24.57
CA GLU A 188 28.03 -37.92 -24.03
C GLU A 188 27.46 -37.77 -22.61
N ARG A 189 26.28 -38.34 -22.36
CA ARG A 189 25.67 -38.29 -21.02
C ARG A 189 26.53 -38.97 -19.97
N GLU A 190 27.05 -40.16 -20.26
CA GLU A 190 27.88 -40.91 -19.31
C GLU A 190 29.16 -40.15 -18.95
N VAL A 191 29.83 -39.56 -19.95
CA VAL A 191 31.02 -38.73 -19.73
C VAL A 191 30.70 -37.51 -18.86
N VAL A 192 29.67 -36.74 -19.22
CA VAL A 192 29.29 -35.53 -18.46
C VAL A 192 28.87 -35.89 -17.03
N LEU A 193 28.11 -36.97 -16.83
CA LEU A 193 27.71 -37.41 -15.49
C LEU A 193 28.90 -37.83 -14.63
N LYS A 194 29.89 -38.51 -15.23
CA LYS A 194 31.14 -38.89 -14.54
C LYS A 194 31.95 -37.66 -14.12
N SER A 195 32.15 -36.70 -15.02
CA SER A 195 32.85 -35.44 -14.69
C SER A 195 32.11 -34.62 -13.63
N ILE A 196 30.77 -34.67 -13.60
CA ILE A 196 29.99 -34.07 -12.51
C ILE A 196 30.24 -34.81 -11.20
N ASP A 197 30.28 -36.14 -11.19
CA ASP A 197 30.50 -36.92 -9.97
C ASP A 197 31.89 -36.67 -9.36
N GLU A 198 32.91 -36.61 -10.21
CA GLU A 198 34.31 -36.35 -9.85
C GLU A 198 34.58 -34.86 -9.52
N GLY A 199 33.63 -33.97 -9.81
CA GLY A 199 33.75 -32.54 -9.52
C GLY A 199 34.64 -31.76 -10.50
N GLU A 200 34.84 -32.30 -11.71
CA GLU A 200 35.71 -31.74 -12.77
C GLU A 200 35.03 -30.60 -13.57
N PHE A 201 34.39 -29.66 -12.88
CA PHE A 201 33.78 -28.50 -13.50
C PHE A 201 33.88 -27.28 -12.60
N ASP A 202 33.78 -26.08 -13.16
CA ASP A 202 33.64 -24.84 -12.40
C ASP A 202 32.20 -24.32 -12.50
N ILE A 203 31.59 -24.45 -13.68
CA ILE A 203 30.20 -24.03 -13.96
C ILE A 203 29.42 -25.19 -14.59
N LEU A 204 28.23 -25.50 -14.05
CA LEU A 204 27.33 -26.52 -14.57
C LEU A 204 25.99 -25.90 -15.02
N LEU A 205 25.59 -26.17 -16.27
CA LEU A 205 24.31 -25.76 -16.86
C LEU A 205 23.39 -26.96 -17.06
N THR A 206 22.19 -26.94 -16.51
CA THR A 206 21.23 -28.05 -16.67
C THR A 206 19.80 -27.57 -16.88
N THR A 207 18.94 -28.48 -17.34
CA THR A 207 17.49 -28.26 -17.32
C THR A 207 16.91 -28.55 -15.93
N SER A 208 15.77 -27.97 -15.59
CA SER A 208 15.08 -28.23 -14.31
C SER A 208 14.79 -29.71 -14.04
N MET A 209 14.66 -30.54 -15.08
CA MET A 209 14.46 -31.99 -14.94
C MET A 209 15.69 -32.71 -14.37
N PHE A 210 16.90 -32.19 -14.63
CA PHE A 210 18.13 -32.75 -14.10
C PHE A 210 18.15 -32.71 -12.57
N LEU A 211 17.70 -31.59 -11.99
CA LEU A 211 17.59 -31.42 -10.54
C LEU A 211 16.72 -32.50 -9.89
N HIS A 212 15.69 -33.01 -10.57
CA HIS A 212 14.88 -34.10 -10.04
C HIS A 212 15.56 -35.46 -10.14
N ARG A 213 16.16 -35.75 -11.29
CA ARG A 213 16.70 -37.07 -11.61
C ARG A 213 18.05 -37.35 -10.96
N TYR A 214 18.91 -36.33 -10.85
CA TYR A 214 20.31 -36.45 -10.45
C TYR A 214 20.67 -35.57 -9.24
N HIS A 215 19.72 -35.35 -8.33
CA HIS A 215 19.93 -34.52 -7.14
C HIS A 215 21.07 -35.01 -6.24
N GLU A 216 21.29 -36.32 -6.12
CA GLU A 216 22.36 -36.88 -5.30
C GLU A 216 23.76 -36.50 -5.82
N LEU A 217 23.95 -36.42 -7.14
CA LEU A 217 25.20 -35.90 -7.72
C LEU A 217 25.41 -34.42 -7.37
N LEU A 218 24.34 -33.63 -7.40
CA LEU A 218 24.42 -32.20 -7.08
C LEU A 218 24.79 -31.96 -5.62
N LYS A 219 24.30 -32.79 -4.68
CA LYS A 219 24.56 -32.68 -3.23
C LYS A 219 26.01 -32.93 -2.82
N LYS A 220 26.81 -33.61 -3.66
CA LYS A 220 28.23 -33.90 -3.37
C LYS A 220 29.11 -32.64 -3.39
N HIS A 221 28.65 -31.58 -4.03
CA HIS A 221 29.45 -30.36 -4.28
C HIS A 221 28.93 -29.16 -3.49
N LYS A 222 29.84 -28.24 -3.15
CA LYS A 222 29.50 -26.95 -2.52
C LYS A 222 29.38 -25.88 -3.58
N TYR A 223 28.28 -25.12 -3.56
CA TYR A 223 28.05 -24.03 -4.50
C TYR A 223 28.23 -22.68 -3.82
N SER A 224 28.83 -21.71 -4.52
CA SER A 224 28.87 -20.31 -4.07
C SER A 224 27.73 -19.51 -4.69
N PHE A 225 27.32 -19.87 -5.91
CA PHE A 225 26.25 -19.18 -6.64
C PHE A 225 25.38 -20.19 -7.39
N ILE A 226 24.05 -20.00 -7.27
CA ILE A 226 23.06 -20.75 -8.04
C ILE A 226 22.09 -19.77 -8.70
N MET A 227 21.91 -19.91 -10.01
CA MET A 227 20.90 -19.15 -10.77
C MET A 227 19.82 -20.06 -11.31
N VAL A 228 18.56 -19.63 -11.16
CA VAL A 228 17.40 -20.28 -11.77
C VAL A 228 16.72 -19.30 -12.72
N ASP A 229 16.83 -19.55 -14.02
CA ASP A 229 16.35 -18.64 -15.07
C ASP A 229 14.81 -18.57 -15.15
N ASP A 230 14.10 -19.64 -14.77
CA ASP A 230 12.65 -19.64 -14.59
C ASP A 230 12.26 -20.40 -13.31
N VAL A 231 11.84 -19.65 -12.30
CA VAL A 231 11.48 -20.23 -11.00
C VAL A 231 10.21 -21.10 -11.07
N ASP A 232 9.34 -20.90 -12.07
CA ASP A 232 8.13 -21.73 -12.21
C ASP A 232 8.48 -23.19 -12.46
N ALA A 233 9.63 -23.47 -13.07
CA ALA A 233 10.11 -24.83 -13.27
C ALA A 233 10.37 -25.55 -11.93
N ILE A 234 10.72 -24.80 -10.88
CA ILE A 234 10.97 -25.32 -9.53
C ILE A 234 9.71 -25.27 -8.67
N LEU A 235 8.95 -24.18 -8.70
CA LEU A 235 7.79 -23.93 -7.83
C LEU A 235 6.57 -24.84 -8.09
N ARG A 236 6.60 -25.68 -9.14
CA ARG A 236 5.53 -26.66 -9.46
C ARG A 236 5.28 -27.67 -8.35
N SER A 237 6.31 -28.06 -7.59
CA SER A 237 6.18 -29.09 -6.55
C SER A 237 6.95 -28.72 -5.28
N GLY A 238 6.40 -29.09 -4.11
CA GLY A 238 7.11 -28.95 -2.83
C GLY A 238 8.40 -29.77 -2.78
N LYS A 239 8.43 -30.90 -3.51
CA LYS A 239 9.61 -31.77 -3.64
C LYS A 239 10.78 -31.05 -4.31
N SER A 240 10.56 -30.32 -5.41
CA SER A 240 11.65 -29.58 -6.09
C SER A 240 12.22 -28.47 -5.20
N ILE A 241 11.37 -27.77 -4.45
CA ILE A 241 11.82 -26.72 -3.50
C ILE A 241 12.70 -27.34 -2.42
N ARG A 242 12.27 -28.49 -1.86
CA ARG A 242 13.05 -29.20 -0.84
C ARG A 242 14.41 -29.68 -1.38
N LEU A 243 14.41 -30.30 -2.56
CA LEU A 243 15.65 -30.73 -3.24
C LEU A 243 16.61 -29.57 -3.48
N LEU A 244 16.11 -28.41 -3.94
CA LEU A 244 16.95 -27.24 -4.13
C LEU A 244 17.56 -26.77 -2.80
N LEU A 245 16.77 -26.72 -1.71
CA LEU A 245 17.28 -26.34 -0.38
C LEU A 245 18.35 -27.31 0.14
N GLU A 246 18.18 -28.62 -0.10
CA GLU A 246 19.20 -29.61 0.23
C GLU A 246 20.49 -29.40 -0.57
N ILE A 247 20.39 -29.10 -1.87
CA ILE A 247 21.55 -28.76 -2.73
C ILE A 247 22.25 -27.48 -2.26
N LEU A 248 21.51 -26.52 -1.70
CA LEU A 248 22.09 -25.32 -1.10
C LEU A 248 22.86 -25.60 0.20
N GLY A 249 22.66 -26.78 0.81
CA GLY A 249 23.31 -27.21 2.03
C GLY A 249 22.43 -27.14 3.29
N PHE A 250 21.11 -26.95 3.16
CA PHE A 250 20.18 -27.08 4.28
C PHE A 250 19.92 -28.55 4.60
N LYS A 251 19.91 -28.90 5.88
CA LYS A 251 19.61 -30.27 6.32
C LYS A 251 18.09 -30.51 6.30
N PRO A 252 17.62 -31.76 6.10
CA PRO A 252 16.20 -32.09 6.12
C PRO A 252 15.47 -31.59 7.38
N GLU A 253 16.10 -31.71 8.56
CA GLU A 253 15.52 -31.31 9.84
C GLU A 253 15.37 -29.79 9.95
N GLU A 254 16.30 -29.02 9.38
CA GLU A 254 16.24 -27.55 9.33
C GLU A 254 15.09 -27.09 8.41
N ILE A 255 14.88 -27.80 7.29
CA ILE A 255 13.77 -27.52 6.36
C ILE A 255 12.43 -27.83 7.02
N ASP A 256 12.33 -28.94 7.76
CA ASP A 256 11.12 -29.32 8.48
C ASP A 256 10.83 -28.36 9.63
N ALA A 257 11.86 -27.92 10.38
CA ALA A 257 11.74 -26.89 11.39
C ALA A 257 11.21 -25.57 10.79
N ALA A 258 11.74 -25.14 9.64
CA ALA A 258 11.24 -23.97 8.93
C ALA A 258 9.79 -24.12 8.49
N LEU A 259 9.39 -25.31 8.02
CA LEU A 259 8.02 -25.59 7.59
C LEU A 259 7.04 -25.59 8.77
N GLN A 260 7.44 -26.15 9.91
CA GLN A 260 6.69 -26.11 11.16
C GLN A 260 6.58 -24.67 11.69
N LEU A 261 7.66 -23.91 11.66
CA LEU A 261 7.67 -22.48 12.03
C LEU A 261 6.65 -21.68 11.22
N ILE A 262 6.54 -21.93 9.90
CA ILE A 262 5.54 -21.27 9.05
C ILE A 262 4.11 -21.62 9.48
N LYS A 263 3.86 -22.88 9.86
CA LYS A 263 2.54 -23.34 10.34
C LYS A 263 2.18 -22.71 11.68
N LEU A 264 3.10 -22.72 12.66
CA LEU A 264 2.89 -22.16 13.99
C LEU A 264 2.68 -20.63 13.94
N ARG A 265 3.48 -19.90 13.16
CA ARG A 265 3.27 -18.45 12.93
C ARG A 265 1.91 -18.14 12.31
N ALA A 266 1.38 -19.04 11.46
CA ALA A 266 0.03 -18.88 10.91
C ALA A 266 -1.06 -19.18 11.95
N GLN A 267 -0.83 -20.11 12.87
CA GLN A 267 -1.73 -20.39 13.99
C GLN A 267 -1.78 -19.22 14.98
N LEU A 268 -0.64 -18.61 15.34
CA LEU A 268 -0.59 -17.41 16.21
C LEU A 268 -1.40 -16.22 15.67
N ALA A 269 -1.67 -16.18 14.37
CA ALA A 269 -2.51 -15.15 13.75
C ALA A 269 -4.02 -15.39 13.93
N THR A 270 -4.43 -16.52 14.52
CA THR A 270 -5.82 -16.86 14.84
C THR A 270 -6.16 -16.55 16.29
N ARG A 271 -7.46 -16.44 16.59
CA ARG A 271 -7.94 -16.13 17.94
C ARG A 271 -7.82 -17.38 18.80
N MET A 272 -6.99 -17.33 19.85
CA MET A 272 -6.68 -18.45 20.76
C MET A 272 -6.55 -17.94 22.20
N ASN A 273 -6.59 -18.87 23.16
CA ASN A 273 -6.41 -18.55 24.58
C ASN A 273 -4.95 -18.18 24.90
N GLU A 274 -4.72 -17.52 26.04
CA GLU A 274 -3.39 -17.02 26.45
C GLU A 274 -2.36 -18.15 26.66
N ASP A 275 -2.80 -19.29 27.21
CA ASP A 275 -1.89 -20.39 27.56
C ASP A 275 -1.42 -21.18 26.34
N GLU A 276 -2.31 -21.46 25.37
CA GLU A 276 -1.94 -22.03 24.08
C GLU A 276 -1.01 -21.09 23.32
N LYS A 277 -1.28 -19.78 23.37
CA LYS A 277 -0.45 -18.77 22.72
C LYS A 277 0.98 -18.80 23.29
N LYS A 278 1.14 -18.79 24.62
CA LYS A 278 2.47 -18.90 25.27
C LYS A 278 3.19 -20.20 24.92
N LYS A 279 2.47 -21.32 24.85
CA LYS A 279 3.06 -22.61 24.44
C LYS A 279 3.57 -22.57 23.01
N ILE A 280 2.79 -22.02 22.08
CA ILE A 280 3.18 -21.87 20.68
C ILE A 280 4.35 -20.88 20.55
N GLU A 281 4.37 -19.77 21.29
CA GLU A 281 5.47 -18.79 21.28
C GLU A 281 6.80 -19.41 21.72
N ARG A 282 6.81 -20.26 22.76
CA ARG A 282 8.03 -20.98 23.18
C ARG A 282 8.58 -21.87 22.06
N GLU A 283 7.70 -22.62 21.38
CA GLU A 283 8.11 -23.49 20.28
C GLU A 283 8.57 -22.70 19.06
N VAL A 284 7.91 -21.57 18.76
CA VAL A 284 8.32 -20.63 17.71
C VAL A 284 9.75 -20.12 17.97
N ASN A 285 10.05 -19.66 19.18
CA ASN A 285 11.39 -19.19 19.54
C ASN A 285 12.46 -20.27 19.38
N LYS A 286 12.13 -21.52 19.75
CA LYS A 286 13.04 -22.67 19.56
C LYS A 286 13.33 -22.93 18.08
N LEU A 287 12.28 -22.99 17.25
CA LEU A 287 12.43 -23.22 15.81
C LEU A 287 13.12 -22.06 15.09
N GLU A 288 12.89 -20.82 15.54
CA GLU A 288 13.56 -19.62 15.01
C GLU A 288 15.07 -19.71 15.17
N ARG A 289 15.58 -20.14 16.33
CA ARG A 289 17.01 -20.36 16.55
C ARG A 289 17.61 -21.40 15.61
N ILE A 290 16.91 -22.51 15.36
CA ILE A 290 17.35 -23.55 14.42
C ILE A 290 17.46 -22.98 13.01
N VAL A 291 16.43 -22.25 12.57
CA VAL A 291 16.38 -21.61 11.25
C VAL A 291 17.48 -20.56 11.12
N GLU A 292 17.70 -19.73 12.13
CA GLU A 292 18.71 -18.68 12.12
C GLU A 292 20.13 -19.26 12.02
N ASN A 293 20.43 -20.30 12.78
CA ASN A 293 21.69 -21.02 12.69
C ASN A 293 21.91 -21.61 11.28
N ALA A 294 20.87 -22.20 10.69
CA ALA A 294 20.93 -22.72 9.33
C ALA A 294 21.21 -21.62 8.30
N ARG A 295 20.54 -20.45 8.42
CA ARG A 295 20.76 -19.27 7.57
C ARG A 295 22.19 -18.75 7.65
N ASN A 296 22.75 -18.70 8.86
CA ASN A 296 24.11 -18.19 9.07
C ASN A 296 25.17 -19.15 8.51
N ARG A 297 24.89 -20.47 8.51
CA ARG A 297 25.76 -21.52 7.98
C ARG A 297 25.78 -21.58 6.46
N VAL A 298 24.62 -21.45 5.80
CA VAL A 298 24.53 -21.52 4.33
C VAL A 298 24.94 -20.18 3.71
N LYS A 299 26.07 -20.16 3.00
CA LYS A 299 26.61 -18.95 2.33
C LYS A 299 26.29 -18.88 0.83
N THR A 300 25.65 -19.90 0.27
CA THR A 300 25.31 -19.97 -1.15
C THR A 300 24.33 -18.85 -1.54
N VAL A 301 24.70 -18.07 -2.56
CA VAL A 301 23.82 -17.02 -3.11
C VAL A 301 22.91 -17.60 -4.17
N VAL A 302 21.60 -17.37 -4.04
CA VAL A 302 20.59 -17.83 -5.00
C VAL A 302 19.90 -16.66 -5.66
N VAL A 303 19.92 -16.66 -6.99
CA VAL A 303 19.20 -15.69 -7.82
C VAL A 303 18.14 -16.43 -8.64
N VAL A 304 16.87 -16.10 -8.42
CA VAL A 304 15.77 -16.71 -9.18
C VAL A 304 15.00 -15.66 -9.96
N SER A 305 14.71 -15.93 -11.23
CA SER A 305 13.81 -15.06 -11.99
C SER A 305 12.39 -15.05 -11.39
N SER A 306 11.71 -13.91 -11.43
CA SER A 306 10.30 -13.77 -11.03
C SER A 306 9.41 -14.86 -11.63
N ALA A 307 8.45 -15.39 -10.87
CA ALA A 307 7.48 -16.37 -11.35
C ALA A 307 6.53 -15.73 -12.39
N THR A 308 6.23 -16.45 -13.48
CA THR A 308 5.14 -16.03 -14.39
C THR A 308 3.78 -16.43 -13.82
N GLY A 309 3.73 -17.51 -13.02
CA GLY A 309 2.54 -17.92 -12.28
C GLY A 309 2.51 -17.35 -10.86
N ARG A 310 1.36 -17.45 -10.19
CA ARG A 310 1.27 -17.16 -8.74
C ARG A 310 1.83 -18.36 -7.96
N PRO A 311 2.90 -18.21 -7.16
CA PRO A 311 3.35 -19.27 -6.25
C PRO A 311 2.23 -19.62 -5.27
N ARG A 312 1.82 -20.90 -5.22
CA ARG A 312 0.77 -21.40 -4.33
C ARG A 312 1.32 -22.42 -3.33
N GLY A 313 0.67 -22.55 -2.18
CA GLY A 313 1.03 -23.50 -1.13
C GLY A 313 2.03 -22.95 -0.10
N ILE A 314 2.42 -23.81 0.84
CA ILE A 314 3.30 -23.44 1.97
C ILE A 314 4.79 -23.52 1.62
N TYR A 315 5.19 -24.44 0.73
CA TYR A 315 6.59 -24.67 0.38
C TYR A 315 7.33 -23.45 -0.21
N PRO A 316 6.75 -22.62 -1.10
CA PRO A 316 7.43 -21.41 -1.57
C PRO A 316 7.80 -20.42 -0.45
N LYS A 317 7.12 -20.49 0.71
CA LYS A 317 7.45 -19.66 1.89
C LYS A 317 8.74 -20.11 2.58
N LEU A 318 9.28 -21.30 2.27
CA LEU A 318 10.57 -21.76 2.78
C LEU A 318 11.70 -20.85 2.31
N PHE A 319 11.69 -20.38 1.06
CA PHE A 319 12.68 -19.40 0.58
C PHE A 319 12.65 -18.13 1.43
N ARG A 320 11.47 -17.70 1.89
CA ARG A 320 11.36 -16.51 2.73
C ARG A 320 11.99 -16.71 4.10
N VAL A 321 11.81 -17.89 4.68
CA VAL A 321 12.30 -18.22 6.03
C VAL A 321 13.78 -18.58 6.02
N LEU A 322 14.25 -19.33 5.03
CA LEU A 322 15.63 -19.85 4.94
C LEU A 322 16.56 -18.99 4.07
N LEU A 323 16.05 -18.27 3.07
CA LEU A 323 16.86 -17.46 2.15
C LEU A 323 16.55 -15.96 2.25
N GLY A 324 15.55 -15.56 3.04
CA GLY A 324 15.17 -14.16 3.22
C GLY A 324 14.36 -13.55 2.07
N PHE A 325 13.85 -14.33 1.12
CA PHE A 325 13.02 -13.81 0.03
C PHE A 325 11.86 -14.74 -0.38
N GLU A 326 10.74 -14.17 -0.84
CA GLU A 326 9.61 -14.86 -1.45
C GLU A 326 9.52 -14.41 -2.91
N ALA A 327 9.54 -15.37 -3.84
CA ALA A 327 9.36 -15.05 -5.27
C ALA A 327 7.99 -14.40 -5.49
N GLY A 328 8.01 -13.21 -6.08
CA GLY A 328 6.80 -12.51 -6.54
C GLY A 328 6.32 -13.08 -7.86
N SER A 329 5.11 -12.71 -8.27
CA SER A 329 4.68 -12.90 -9.66
C SER A 329 4.85 -11.58 -10.41
N ARG A 330 5.09 -11.64 -11.72
CA ARG A 330 5.16 -10.42 -12.53
C ARG A 330 3.89 -9.57 -12.35
N GLY A 331 4.10 -8.28 -12.07
CA GLY A 331 3.12 -7.22 -12.36
C GLY A 331 2.96 -7.04 -13.85
N GLU A 332 1.97 -6.25 -14.25
CA GLU A 332 1.59 -5.95 -15.65
C GLU A 332 2.76 -6.02 -16.64
N ALA A 333 2.55 -6.74 -17.75
CA ALA A 333 3.47 -6.69 -18.87
C ALA A 333 3.46 -5.24 -19.39
N ILE A 334 4.60 -4.54 -19.29
CA ILE A 334 4.80 -3.31 -20.05
C ILE A 334 4.57 -3.68 -21.52
N ARG A 335 3.55 -3.09 -22.15
CA ARG A 335 3.16 -3.35 -23.54
C ARG A 335 3.14 -2.02 -24.26
N ASN A 336 3.94 -1.90 -25.32
CA ASN A 336 3.79 -0.84 -26.32
C ASN A 336 3.20 -1.46 -27.58
N ILE A 337 1.92 -1.83 -27.49
CA ILE A 337 1.21 -2.57 -28.54
C ILE A 337 0.00 -1.75 -28.95
N VAL A 338 -0.17 -1.58 -30.26
CA VAL A 338 -1.43 -1.07 -30.80
C VAL A 338 -2.38 -2.26 -30.91
N ASP A 339 -3.34 -2.34 -29.99
CA ASP A 339 -4.36 -3.38 -29.98
C ASP A 339 -5.50 -2.98 -30.95
N THR A 340 -5.68 -3.78 -32.00
CA THR A 340 -6.66 -3.51 -33.08
C THR A 340 -7.59 -4.68 -33.31
N TYR A 341 -8.74 -4.40 -33.94
CA TYR A 341 -9.69 -5.41 -34.37
C TYR A 341 -10.23 -5.11 -35.77
N MET A 342 -10.66 -6.16 -36.45
CA MET A 342 -11.33 -6.07 -37.75
C MET A 342 -12.50 -7.05 -37.78
N ILE A 343 -13.67 -6.55 -38.20
CA ILE A 343 -14.81 -7.40 -38.52
C ILE A 343 -14.65 -7.83 -39.98
N PRO A 344 -14.47 -9.13 -40.27
CA PRO A 344 -14.19 -9.61 -41.61
C PRO A 344 -15.42 -9.44 -42.53
N TYR A 345 -15.19 -8.94 -43.75
CA TYR A 345 -16.22 -8.74 -44.79
C TYR A 345 -16.15 -9.78 -45.92
N LYS A 346 -15.19 -10.72 -45.84
CA LYS A 346 -14.98 -11.88 -46.73
C LYS A 346 -14.64 -13.11 -45.87
N ASP A 347 -14.39 -14.25 -46.51
CA ASP A 347 -13.87 -15.45 -45.85
C ASP A 347 -12.63 -15.14 -44.98
N HIS A 348 -12.57 -15.75 -43.79
CA HIS A 348 -11.53 -15.48 -42.80
C HIS A 348 -10.11 -15.78 -43.31
N LEU A 349 -9.92 -16.81 -44.14
CA LEU A 349 -8.62 -17.16 -44.69
C LEU A 349 -8.19 -16.18 -45.78
N GLN A 350 -9.13 -15.73 -46.61
CA GLN A 350 -8.87 -14.72 -47.63
C GLN A 350 -8.51 -13.36 -46.99
N GLN A 351 -9.25 -12.94 -45.95
CA GLN A 351 -8.96 -11.71 -45.21
C GLN A 351 -7.61 -11.80 -44.49
N LEU A 352 -7.29 -12.96 -43.90
CA LEU A 352 -5.99 -13.21 -43.28
C LEU A 352 -4.86 -13.06 -44.30
N LEU A 353 -5.01 -13.62 -45.50
CA LEU A 353 -4.02 -13.52 -46.57
C LEU A 353 -3.79 -12.05 -47.00
N GLU A 354 -4.86 -11.26 -47.17
CA GLU A 354 -4.77 -9.83 -47.49
C GLU A 354 -3.98 -9.08 -46.40
N ILE A 355 -4.26 -9.34 -45.13
CA ILE A 355 -3.56 -8.70 -44.00
C ILE A 355 -2.10 -9.14 -43.95
N VAL A 356 -1.80 -10.43 -44.04
CA VAL A 356 -0.43 -10.95 -43.98
C VAL A 356 0.41 -10.36 -45.12
N ARG A 357 -0.14 -10.23 -46.33
CA ARG A 357 0.54 -9.58 -47.46
C ARG A 357 0.82 -8.10 -47.20
N ARG A 358 -0.11 -7.37 -46.57
CA ARG A 358 0.08 -5.95 -46.21
C ARG A 358 1.13 -5.76 -45.10
N LEU A 359 1.22 -6.69 -44.15
CA LEU A 359 2.13 -6.59 -43.02
C LEU A 359 3.55 -7.10 -43.36
N GLY A 360 3.69 -8.07 -44.26
CA GLY A 360 4.99 -8.64 -44.66
C GLY A 360 5.51 -9.71 -43.69
N SER A 361 6.83 -9.84 -43.53
CA SER A 361 7.44 -10.88 -42.69
C SER A 361 7.36 -10.60 -41.17
N GLY A 362 7.65 -11.61 -40.35
CA GLY A 362 7.75 -11.48 -38.89
C GLY A 362 6.43 -11.66 -38.14
N GLY A 363 5.48 -12.40 -38.74
CA GLY A 363 4.13 -12.58 -38.23
C GLY A 363 3.95 -13.80 -37.32
N LEU A 364 3.16 -13.64 -36.26
CA LEU A 364 2.64 -14.74 -35.46
C LEU A 364 1.13 -14.84 -35.64
N VAL A 365 0.64 -15.95 -36.16
CA VAL A 365 -0.79 -16.21 -36.35
C VAL A 365 -1.26 -17.20 -35.28
N TYR A 366 -2.30 -16.79 -34.56
CA TYR A 366 -2.86 -17.53 -33.45
C TYR A 366 -4.29 -17.97 -33.75
N VAL A 367 -4.57 -19.26 -33.53
CA VAL A 367 -5.92 -19.83 -33.59
C VAL A 367 -6.46 -20.12 -32.18
N PRO A 368 -7.79 -19.98 -31.95
CA PRO A 368 -8.42 -20.36 -30.69
C PRO A 368 -8.18 -21.83 -30.32
N VAL A 369 -8.12 -22.12 -29.02
CA VAL A 369 -7.83 -23.47 -28.49
C VAL A 369 -8.86 -24.50 -28.96
N ASP A 370 -10.12 -24.10 -29.10
CA ASP A 370 -11.23 -24.93 -29.55
C ASP A 370 -11.14 -25.34 -31.03
N LYS A 371 -10.34 -24.64 -31.85
CA LYS A 371 -10.10 -25.00 -33.25
C LYS A 371 -8.94 -26.01 -33.43
N GLY A 372 -8.08 -26.14 -32.44
CA GLY A 372 -7.04 -27.19 -32.41
C GLY A 372 -5.82 -26.95 -33.31
N ILE A 373 -4.93 -27.95 -33.33
CA ILE A 373 -3.67 -27.92 -34.09
C ILE A 373 -3.93 -28.13 -35.59
N GLU A 374 -4.90 -28.97 -35.95
CA GLU A 374 -5.26 -29.27 -37.34
C GLU A 374 -5.64 -28.00 -38.10
N TYR A 375 -6.45 -27.13 -37.51
CA TYR A 375 -6.80 -25.84 -38.10
C TYR A 375 -5.60 -24.89 -38.25
N ALA A 376 -4.61 -24.97 -37.35
CA ALA A 376 -3.38 -24.20 -37.49
C ALA A 376 -2.48 -24.73 -38.64
N GLU A 377 -2.47 -26.04 -38.87
CA GLU A 377 -1.80 -26.65 -40.03
C GLU A 377 -2.52 -26.27 -41.33
N GLU A 378 -3.85 -26.32 -41.36
CA GLU A 378 -4.67 -25.87 -42.49
C GLU A 378 -4.39 -24.41 -42.88
N ILE A 379 -4.34 -23.50 -41.90
CA ILE A 379 -4.01 -22.08 -42.15
C ILE A 379 -2.58 -21.95 -42.69
N ALA A 380 -1.62 -22.69 -42.14
CA ALA A 380 -0.24 -22.64 -42.63
C ALA A 380 -0.14 -23.12 -44.09
N ASP A 381 -0.81 -24.22 -44.42
CA ASP A 381 -0.84 -24.79 -45.77
C ASP A 381 -1.57 -23.87 -46.76
N TYR A 382 -2.66 -23.23 -46.33
CA TYR A 382 -3.37 -22.24 -47.14
C TYR A 382 -2.49 -21.03 -47.45
N LEU A 383 -1.80 -20.47 -46.45
CA LEU A 383 -0.87 -19.35 -46.64
C LEU A 383 0.30 -19.75 -47.56
N ARG A 384 0.83 -20.97 -47.38
CA ARG A 384 1.92 -21.53 -48.21
C ARG A 384 1.52 -21.69 -49.66
N SER A 385 0.34 -22.28 -49.90
CA SER A 385 -0.21 -22.48 -51.25
C SER A 385 -0.50 -21.16 -51.98
N ASN A 386 -0.64 -20.05 -51.24
CA ASN A 386 -0.88 -18.71 -51.76
C ASN A 386 0.37 -17.80 -51.73
N GLY A 387 1.56 -18.39 -51.66
CA GLY A 387 2.84 -17.69 -51.85
C GLY A 387 3.42 -17.01 -50.60
N VAL A 388 2.92 -17.32 -49.39
CA VAL A 388 3.51 -16.84 -48.13
C VAL A 388 4.35 -17.95 -47.50
N ARG A 389 5.59 -17.68 -47.08
CA ARG A 389 6.44 -18.66 -46.40
C ARG A 389 5.95 -18.87 -44.96
N ALA A 390 4.96 -19.74 -44.77
CA ALA A 390 4.31 -20.01 -43.50
C ALA A 390 4.50 -21.46 -43.03
N GLU A 391 4.67 -21.65 -41.72
CA GLU A 391 4.81 -22.96 -41.09
C GLU A 391 4.03 -23.06 -39.78
N ALA A 392 3.47 -24.24 -39.50
CA ALA A 392 2.79 -24.53 -38.24
C ALA A 392 3.81 -24.94 -37.15
N PHE A 393 3.73 -24.34 -35.96
CA PHE A 393 4.68 -24.60 -34.87
C PHE A 393 4.00 -25.01 -33.55
N HIS A 394 4.33 -26.22 -33.09
CA HIS A 394 3.90 -26.77 -31.81
C HIS A 394 4.96 -27.70 -31.19
N SER A 395 4.76 -28.15 -29.95
CA SER A 395 5.76 -28.86 -29.13
C SER A 395 6.32 -30.16 -29.72
N LYS A 396 5.66 -30.75 -30.73
CA LYS A 396 6.09 -32.00 -31.38
C LYS A 396 6.88 -31.78 -32.68
N LYS A 397 6.92 -30.55 -33.22
CA LYS A 397 7.61 -30.24 -34.50
C LYS A 397 9.10 -29.96 -34.30
N ASN A 398 9.86 -30.01 -35.39
CA ASN A 398 11.31 -29.84 -35.40
C ASN A 398 11.73 -28.40 -35.02
N ILE A 399 12.84 -28.25 -34.29
CA ILE A 399 13.42 -26.93 -33.95
C ILE A 399 13.92 -26.19 -35.18
N ALA A 400 14.26 -26.89 -36.26
CA ALA A 400 14.68 -26.28 -37.52
C ALA A 400 13.68 -25.26 -38.07
N ILE A 401 12.37 -25.42 -37.81
CA ILE A 401 11.33 -24.44 -38.19
C ILE A 401 11.53 -23.11 -37.46
N LEU A 402 11.90 -23.16 -36.18
CA LEU A 402 12.19 -21.97 -35.40
C LEU A 402 13.45 -21.28 -35.90
N GLU A 403 14.50 -22.05 -36.20
CA GLU A 403 15.74 -21.52 -36.79
C GLU A 403 15.47 -20.88 -38.16
N GLY A 404 14.66 -21.49 -39.02
CA GLY A 404 14.26 -20.90 -40.30
C GLY A 404 13.46 -19.59 -40.14
N PHE A 405 12.59 -19.49 -39.14
CA PHE A 405 11.91 -18.22 -38.83
C PHE A 405 12.87 -17.14 -38.31
N MET A 406 13.89 -17.53 -37.54
CA MET A 406 14.93 -16.62 -37.04
C MET A 406 15.79 -16.04 -38.17
N HIS A 407 16.27 -16.89 -39.08
CA HIS A 407 17.11 -16.48 -40.22
C HIS A 407 16.32 -15.79 -41.34
N GLY A 408 15.00 -15.98 -41.35
CA GLY A 408 14.09 -15.33 -42.28
C GLY A 408 13.74 -16.16 -43.50
N ASP A 409 13.98 -17.48 -43.45
CA ASP A 409 13.48 -18.47 -44.40
C ASP A 409 11.97 -18.66 -44.29
N ILE A 410 11.41 -18.41 -43.09
CA ILE A 410 9.99 -18.44 -42.79
C ILE A 410 9.53 -17.03 -42.38
N ASP A 411 8.42 -16.58 -42.97
CA ASP A 411 7.85 -15.25 -42.74
C ASP A 411 6.79 -15.25 -41.64
N VAL A 412 6.03 -16.34 -41.51
CA VAL A 412 4.89 -16.43 -40.59
C VAL A 412 4.89 -17.78 -39.86
N LEU A 413 4.74 -17.75 -38.54
CA LEU A 413 4.45 -18.94 -37.75
C LEU A 413 2.97 -18.99 -37.39
N VAL A 414 2.35 -20.15 -37.56
CA VAL A 414 0.95 -20.40 -37.20
C VAL A 414 0.88 -21.38 -36.04
N GLY A 415 0.07 -21.11 -35.03
CA GLY A 415 -0.14 -22.07 -33.95
C GLY A 415 -1.29 -21.73 -33.01
N VAL A 416 -1.51 -22.62 -32.05
CA VAL A 416 -2.64 -22.53 -31.12
C VAL A 416 -2.35 -21.53 -30.00
N ALA A 417 -3.30 -20.65 -29.72
CA ALA A 417 -3.27 -19.68 -28.63
C ALA A 417 -3.44 -20.38 -27.27
N THR A 418 -2.42 -21.11 -26.82
CA THR A 418 -2.42 -21.75 -25.49
C THR A 418 -1.47 -21.02 -24.56
N TYR A 419 -1.92 -20.61 -23.37
CA TYR A 419 -1.09 -19.86 -22.40
C TYR A 419 0.31 -20.47 -22.11
N TYR A 420 0.41 -21.81 -22.05
CA TYR A 420 1.69 -22.53 -21.85
C TYR A 420 2.31 -23.07 -23.15
N GLY A 421 1.74 -22.73 -24.31
CA GLY A 421 2.22 -23.17 -25.62
C GLY A 421 3.60 -22.59 -25.95
N VAL A 422 4.34 -23.30 -26.81
CA VAL A 422 5.71 -22.89 -27.19
C VAL A 422 5.72 -21.55 -27.93
N MET A 423 4.72 -21.27 -28.78
CA MET A 423 4.61 -19.96 -29.44
C MET A 423 4.23 -18.80 -28.50
N VAL A 424 3.44 -19.08 -27.46
CA VAL A 424 2.93 -18.06 -26.55
C VAL A 424 3.94 -17.76 -25.43
N ARG A 425 4.67 -18.76 -24.94
CA ARG A 425 5.64 -18.60 -23.84
C ARG A 425 7.10 -18.88 -24.24
N GLY A 426 7.34 -19.78 -25.18
CA GLY A 426 8.67 -20.31 -25.53
C GLY A 426 9.42 -19.58 -26.64
N LEU A 427 8.87 -18.49 -27.18
CA LEU A 427 9.52 -17.63 -28.18
C LEU A 427 9.97 -16.30 -27.58
N ASP A 428 11.24 -15.94 -27.84
CA ASP A 428 11.87 -14.67 -27.44
C ASP A 428 12.77 -14.13 -28.57
N LEU A 429 12.13 -13.55 -29.59
CA LEU A 429 12.79 -13.05 -30.83
C LEU A 429 12.37 -11.59 -31.12
N PRO A 430 12.74 -10.63 -30.25
CA PRO A 430 12.32 -9.23 -30.39
C PRO A 430 12.81 -8.56 -31.67
N GLU A 431 13.87 -9.06 -32.31
CA GLU A 431 14.44 -8.57 -33.58
C GLU A 431 13.68 -9.01 -34.83
N ARG A 432 12.83 -10.05 -34.70
CA ARG A 432 12.10 -10.68 -35.81
C ARG A 432 10.59 -10.52 -35.72
N VAL A 433 10.01 -10.69 -34.53
CA VAL A 433 8.54 -10.67 -34.35
C VAL A 433 8.00 -9.25 -34.41
N ARG A 434 7.17 -8.94 -35.42
CA ARG A 434 6.61 -7.60 -35.67
C ARG A 434 5.16 -7.48 -35.22
N TYR A 435 4.34 -8.48 -35.51
CA TYR A 435 2.90 -8.42 -35.29
C TYR A 435 2.31 -9.79 -34.91
N ALA A 436 1.13 -9.76 -34.30
CA ALA A 436 0.34 -10.93 -33.95
C ALA A 436 -1.08 -10.80 -34.52
N ILE A 437 -1.55 -11.83 -35.20
CA ILE A 437 -2.92 -11.92 -35.73
C ILE A 437 -3.65 -13.04 -35.00
N PHE A 438 -4.82 -12.75 -34.46
CA PHE A 438 -5.71 -13.73 -33.87
C PHE A 438 -6.85 -14.00 -34.84
N VAL A 439 -6.92 -15.23 -35.37
CA VAL A 439 -7.98 -15.68 -36.29
C VAL A 439 -9.16 -16.14 -35.44
N GLY A 440 -9.92 -15.17 -34.92
CA GLY A 440 -10.94 -15.36 -33.90
C GLY A 440 -10.49 -14.92 -32.51
N VAL A 441 -11.44 -14.51 -31.67
CA VAL A 441 -11.15 -14.06 -30.29
C VAL A 441 -10.67 -15.25 -29.44
N PRO A 442 -9.50 -15.16 -28.75
CA PRO A 442 -9.07 -16.20 -27.82
C PRO A 442 -10.15 -16.48 -26.77
N ARG A 443 -10.52 -17.75 -26.59
CA ARG A 443 -11.67 -18.12 -25.76
C ARG A 443 -11.54 -19.47 -25.09
N HIS A 444 -12.38 -19.66 -24.08
CA HIS A 444 -12.73 -20.94 -23.50
C HIS A 444 -14.12 -21.36 -23.99
N LYS A 445 -14.27 -22.63 -24.35
CA LYS A 445 -15.54 -23.24 -24.79
C LYS A 445 -16.03 -24.25 -23.75
N PHE A 446 -17.25 -24.06 -23.26
CA PHE A 446 -17.86 -24.91 -22.24
C PHE A 446 -19.20 -25.46 -22.73
N SER A 447 -19.42 -26.76 -22.62
CA SER A 447 -20.77 -27.32 -22.80
C SER A 447 -21.68 -26.86 -21.66
N THR A 448 -22.93 -26.50 -21.95
CA THR A 448 -23.93 -26.15 -20.93
C THR A 448 -24.22 -27.30 -19.96
N ARG A 449 -23.92 -28.55 -20.38
CA ARG A 449 -24.06 -29.76 -19.54
C ARG A 449 -22.93 -29.93 -18.52
N LEU A 450 -21.79 -29.25 -18.72
CA LEU A 450 -20.63 -29.29 -17.83
C LEU A 450 -20.21 -30.71 -17.42
N GLU A 451 -20.00 -31.60 -18.38
CA GLU A 451 -19.75 -33.03 -18.14
C GLU A 451 -18.33 -33.32 -17.61
N LYS A 452 -17.32 -32.55 -18.04
CA LYS A 452 -15.91 -32.73 -17.62
C LYS A 452 -15.26 -31.44 -17.09
N PRO A 453 -15.87 -30.72 -16.13
CA PRO A 453 -15.40 -29.41 -15.71
C PRO A 453 -14.15 -29.56 -14.82
N ARG A 454 -13.18 -28.65 -14.97
CA ARG A 454 -12.14 -28.46 -13.95
C ARG A 454 -12.70 -27.54 -12.86
N PRO A 455 -12.16 -27.58 -11.62
CA PRO A 455 -12.62 -26.70 -10.54
C PRO A 455 -12.60 -25.20 -10.90
N GLY A 456 -11.63 -24.76 -11.71
CA GLY A 456 -11.57 -23.38 -12.20
C GLY A 456 -12.62 -23.05 -13.26
N ASP A 457 -13.12 -24.03 -14.00
CA ASP A 457 -14.16 -23.84 -15.03
C ASP A 457 -15.51 -23.52 -14.37
N ILE A 458 -15.85 -24.20 -13.26
CA ILE A 458 -17.06 -23.92 -12.47
C ILE A 458 -17.08 -22.47 -11.99
N LEU A 459 -15.96 -21.97 -11.46
CA LEU A 459 -15.86 -20.58 -11.01
C LEU A 459 -16.07 -19.57 -12.14
N ARG A 460 -15.55 -19.86 -13.35
CA ARG A 460 -15.75 -18.99 -14.52
C ARG A 460 -17.22 -18.94 -14.91
N VAL A 461 -17.88 -20.10 -14.97
CA VAL A 461 -19.31 -20.19 -15.32
C VAL A 461 -20.18 -19.49 -14.28
N LEU A 462 -19.96 -19.75 -12.98
CA LEU A 462 -20.69 -19.05 -11.92
C LEU A 462 -20.51 -17.53 -11.99
N SER A 463 -19.32 -17.04 -12.36
CA SER A 463 -19.07 -15.60 -12.50
C SER A 463 -19.90 -14.98 -13.62
N ILE A 464 -20.17 -15.72 -14.70
CA ILE A 464 -21.05 -15.30 -15.79
C ILE A 464 -22.51 -15.35 -15.34
N LEU A 465 -22.93 -16.46 -14.71
CA LEU A 465 -24.30 -16.64 -14.24
C LEU A 465 -24.70 -15.58 -13.20
N ARG A 466 -23.75 -15.13 -12.37
CA ARG A 466 -23.95 -14.01 -11.44
C ARG A 466 -24.43 -12.74 -12.15
N ASP A 467 -23.88 -12.45 -13.33
CA ASP A 467 -24.15 -11.18 -14.03
C ASP A 467 -25.55 -11.16 -14.64
N VAL A 468 -26.20 -12.32 -14.81
CA VAL A 468 -27.56 -12.48 -15.34
C VAL A 468 -28.60 -12.94 -14.30
N ALA A 469 -28.15 -13.44 -13.15
CA ALA A 469 -29.01 -13.83 -12.05
C ALA A 469 -29.50 -12.61 -11.25
N GLU A 470 -30.68 -12.73 -10.62
CA GLU A 470 -31.31 -11.66 -9.86
C GLU A 470 -31.60 -12.08 -8.41
N GLY A 471 -31.89 -11.10 -7.55
CA GLY A 471 -32.35 -11.32 -6.18
C GLY A 471 -31.44 -12.21 -5.34
N ASP A 472 -32.02 -13.22 -4.71
CA ASP A 472 -31.31 -14.13 -3.80
C ASP A 472 -30.44 -15.17 -4.53
N GLU A 473 -30.76 -15.49 -5.79
CA GLU A 473 -29.95 -16.39 -6.62
C GLU A 473 -28.56 -15.79 -6.86
N LYS A 474 -28.53 -14.51 -7.25
CA LYS A 474 -27.28 -13.76 -7.41
C LYS A 474 -26.43 -13.78 -6.13
N LYS A 475 -27.05 -13.47 -4.98
CA LYS A 475 -26.36 -13.50 -3.67
C LYS A 475 -25.80 -14.89 -3.35
N ARG A 476 -26.54 -15.96 -3.67
CA ARG A 476 -26.10 -17.34 -3.45
C ARG A 476 -24.87 -17.66 -4.29
N ILE A 477 -24.89 -17.31 -5.58
CA ILE A 477 -23.76 -17.47 -6.50
C ILE A 477 -22.53 -16.70 -5.99
N GLU A 478 -22.70 -15.45 -5.56
CA GLU A 478 -21.60 -14.63 -5.01
C GLU A 478 -20.95 -15.27 -3.78
N LEU A 479 -21.76 -15.79 -2.85
CA LEU A 479 -21.27 -16.49 -1.66
C LEU A 479 -20.46 -17.75 -2.03
N MET A 480 -20.92 -18.50 -3.03
CA MET A 480 -20.23 -19.69 -3.52
C MET A 480 -18.90 -19.33 -4.17
N ILE A 481 -18.89 -18.33 -5.07
CA ILE A 481 -17.66 -17.82 -5.70
C ILE A 481 -16.65 -17.38 -4.65
N GLY A 482 -17.06 -16.60 -3.64
CA GLY A 482 -16.18 -16.13 -2.58
C GLY A 482 -15.54 -17.26 -1.77
N ARG A 483 -16.35 -18.23 -1.34
CA ARG A 483 -15.86 -19.38 -0.55
C ARG A 483 -14.98 -20.32 -1.38
N LEU A 484 -15.35 -20.62 -2.62
CA LEU A 484 -14.59 -21.51 -3.49
C LEU A 484 -13.30 -20.88 -3.99
N SER A 485 -13.36 -19.64 -4.49
CA SER A 485 -12.20 -18.95 -5.03
C SER A 485 -11.10 -18.76 -3.97
N SER A 486 -11.47 -18.44 -2.73
CA SER A 486 -10.51 -18.26 -1.63
C SER A 486 -9.82 -19.57 -1.23
N ARG A 487 -10.55 -20.69 -1.22
CA ARG A 487 -10.01 -22.03 -0.89
C ARG A 487 -9.18 -22.61 -2.03
N LEU A 488 -9.67 -22.58 -3.27
CA LEU A 488 -8.96 -23.07 -4.45
C LEU A 488 -7.64 -22.32 -4.69
N ARG A 489 -7.58 -21.02 -4.39
CA ARG A 489 -6.35 -20.23 -4.50
C ARG A 489 -5.24 -20.68 -3.54
N ARG A 490 -5.57 -21.33 -2.43
CA ARG A 490 -4.59 -21.81 -1.42
C ARG A 490 -3.94 -23.13 -1.82
N LEU A 491 -4.56 -23.89 -2.72
CA LEU A 491 -4.08 -25.19 -3.17
C LEU A 491 -2.96 -25.07 -4.22
N THR A 492 -2.03 -26.03 -4.19
CA THR A 492 -1.03 -26.20 -5.27
C THR A 492 -1.71 -26.64 -6.57
N GLN A 493 -1.04 -26.48 -7.71
CA GLN A 493 -1.59 -26.94 -8.99
C GLN A 493 -1.90 -28.44 -8.99
N ALA A 494 -1.01 -29.26 -8.41
CA ALA A 494 -1.22 -30.70 -8.26
C ALA A 494 -2.46 -31.02 -7.41
N ALA A 495 -2.67 -30.31 -6.29
CA ALA A 495 -3.85 -30.51 -5.46
C ALA A 495 -5.15 -30.10 -6.18
N VAL A 496 -5.12 -29.03 -6.98
CA VAL A 496 -6.27 -28.65 -7.83
C VAL A 496 -6.52 -29.69 -8.92
N ALA A 497 -5.47 -30.29 -9.49
CA ALA A 497 -5.61 -31.35 -10.48
C ALA A 497 -6.25 -32.61 -9.88
N LYS A 498 -5.77 -33.09 -8.72
CA LYS A 498 -6.38 -34.20 -7.97
C LYS A 498 -7.84 -33.91 -7.64
N LEU A 499 -8.13 -32.72 -7.11
CA LEU A 499 -9.51 -32.30 -6.81
C LEU A 499 -10.40 -32.30 -8.06
N GLY A 500 -9.85 -31.95 -9.23
CA GLY A 500 -10.57 -32.02 -10.50
C GLY A 500 -10.78 -33.44 -11.00
N GLU A 501 -9.89 -34.38 -10.68
CA GLU A 501 -10.07 -35.81 -10.96
C GLU A 501 -11.21 -36.38 -10.10
N GLU A 502 -11.18 -36.13 -8.80
CA GLU A 502 -12.23 -36.56 -7.87
C GLU A 502 -13.60 -35.93 -8.20
N LEU A 503 -13.61 -34.67 -8.65
CA LEU A 503 -14.83 -34.02 -9.14
C LEU A 503 -15.41 -34.74 -10.37
N ARG A 504 -14.58 -35.22 -11.29
CA ARG A 504 -15.06 -35.97 -12.47
C ARG A 504 -15.62 -37.32 -12.07
N LYS A 505 -14.95 -38.05 -11.17
CA LYS A 505 -15.48 -39.29 -10.61
C LYS A 505 -16.86 -39.07 -9.99
N ALA A 506 -17.00 -38.02 -9.17
CA ALA A 506 -18.26 -37.65 -8.55
C ALA A 506 -19.37 -37.31 -9.55
N ILE A 507 -19.05 -36.62 -10.66
CA ILE A 507 -20.02 -36.28 -11.72
C ILE A 507 -20.43 -37.54 -12.52
N SER A 508 -19.49 -38.45 -12.79
CA SER A 508 -19.73 -39.71 -13.51
C SER A 508 -20.40 -40.80 -12.67
N GLY A 509 -20.57 -40.59 -11.35
CA GLY A 509 -21.11 -41.60 -10.44
C GLY A 509 -20.11 -42.68 -10.00
N GLU A 510 -18.82 -42.48 -10.26
CA GLU A 510 -17.74 -43.37 -9.80
C GLU A 510 -17.40 -43.10 -8.31
N PRO A 511 -16.86 -44.08 -7.57
CA PRO A 511 -16.36 -43.86 -6.21
C PRO A 511 -15.29 -42.77 -6.16
N TYR A 512 -15.42 -41.82 -5.23
CA TYR A 512 -14.51 -40.68 -5.09
C TYR A 512 -14.18 -40.37 -3.62
N GLU A 513 -13.04 -39.71 -3.40
CA GLU A 513 -12.56 -39.30 -2.09
C GLU A 513 -13.27 -38.00 -1.62
N LYS A 514 -14.19 -38.13 -0.66
CA LYS A 514 -14.96 -36.99 -0.14
C LYS A 514 -14.07 -35.99 0.59
N SER A 515 -14.28 -34.70 0.33
CA SER A 515 -13.68 -33.62 1.11
C SER A 515 -14.61 -32.40 1.18
N PRO A 516 -14.56 -31.58 2.24
CA PRO A 516 -15.44 -30.41 2.36
C PRO A 516 -15.34 -29.43 1.19
N LEU A 517 -14.18 -29.33 0.54
CA LEU A 517 -14.01 -28.48 -0.64
C LEU A 517 -14.58 -29.12 -1.90
N LEU A 518 -14.47 -30.45 -2.03
CA LEU A 518 -15.06 -31.19 -3.14
C LEU A 518 -16.59 -31.11 -3.09
N GLU A 519 -17.19 -31.31 -1.92
CA GLU A 519 -18.65 -31.18 -1.73
C GLU A 519 -19.16 -29.79 -2.13
N MET A 520 -18.43 -28.73 -1.74
CA MET A 520 -18.75 -27.37 -2.18
C MET A 520 -18.63 -27.17 -3.70
N LEU A 521 -17.66 -27.83 -4.35
CA LEU A 521 -17.52 -27.78 -5.81
C LEU A 521 -18.65 -28.53 -6.51
N ILE A 522 -19.09 -29.66 -5.94
CA ILE A 522 -20.22 -30.42 -6.45
C ILE A 522 -21.51 -29.57 -6.35
N ASP A 523 -21.77 -28.92 -5.21
CA ASP A 523 -22.91 -28.01 -5.05
C ASP A 523 -22.86 -26.84 -6.05
N ALA A 524 -21.68 -26.24 -6.26
CA ALA A 524 -21.45 -25.20 -7.25
C ALA A 524 -21.68 -25.66 -8.69
N TRP A 525 -21.24 -26.87 -9.01
CA TRP A 525 -21.46 -27.48 -10.31
C TRP A 525 -22.95 -27.74 -10.56
N LYS A 526 -23.68 -28.29 -9.57
CA LYS A 526 -25.12 -28.54 -9.66
C LYS A 526 -25.88 -27.25 -9.96
N GLN A 527 -25.64 -26.21 -9.17
CA GLN A 527 -26.30 -24.92 -9.37
C GLN A 527 -25.93 -24.28 -10.72
N ALA A 528 -24.66 -24.33 -11.12
CA ALA A 528 -24.25 -23.81 -12.42
C ALA A 528 -24.97 -24.54 -13.57
N ARG A 529 -25.11 -25.87 -13.47
CA ARG A 529 -25.79 -26.69 -14.47
C ARG A 529 -27.30 -26.42 -14.51
N GLU A 530 -27.95 -26.31 -13.35
CA GLU A 530 -29.39 -25.99 -13.25
C GLU A 530 -29.70 -24.62 -13.86
N LEU A 531 -28.91 -23.59 -13.54
CA LEU A 531 -29.09 -22.25 -14.10
C LEU A 531 -28.81 -22.20 -15.60
N LEU A 532 -27.80 -22.92 -16.10
CA LEU A 532 -27.53 -22.99 -17.54
C LEU A 532 -28.62 -23.72 -18.33
N ALA A 533 -29.42 -24.57 -17.69
CA ALA A 533 -30.54 -25.26 -18.32
C ALA A 533 -31.81 -24.41 -18.41
N ARG A 534 -31.91 -23.33 -17.63
CA ARG A 534 -33.07 -22.43 -17.58
C ARG A 534 -33.13 -21.52 -18.81
N LYS A 535 -34.30 -21.46 -19.47
CA LYS A 535 -34.52 -20.65 -20.68
C LYS A 535 -34.38 -19.15 -20.43
N ASP A 536 -34.92 -18.64 -19.33
CA ASP A 536 -34.83 -17.21 -18.96
C ASP A 536 -33.37 -16.77 -18.76
N ILE A 537 -32.55 -17.63 -18.14
CA ILE A 537 -31.11 -17.39 -17.99
C ILE A 537 -30.41 -17.43 -19.35
N GLN A 538 -30.72 -18.39 -20.20
CA GLN A 538 -30.15 -18.45 -21.55
C GLN A 538 -30.48 -17.21 -22.40
N GLU A 539 -31.71 -16.69 -22.31
CA GLU A 539 -32.10 -15.45 -22.99
C GLU A 539 -31.32 -14.25 -22.46
N ARG A 540 -31.21 -14.09 -21.14
CA ARG A 540 -30.40 -13.03 -20.53
C ARG A 540 -28.92 -13.12 -20.90
N LEU A 541 -28.37 -14.35 -20.97
CA LEU A 541 -27.00 -14.58 -21.43
C LEU A 541 -26.82 -14.16 -22.90
N LYS A 542 -27.80 -14.42 -23.77
CA LYS A 542 -27.79 -13.94 -25.17
C LYS A 542 -27.83 -12.41 -25.25
N GLN A 543 -28.52 -11.74 -24.32
CA GLN A 543 -28.64 -10.27 -24.26
C GLN A 543 -27.42 -9.57 -23.64
N SER A 544 -26.62 -10.26 -22.81
CA SER A 544 -25.50 -9.67 -22.06
C SER A 544 -24.40 -9.01 -22.91
N GLY A 545 -24.29 -9.38 -24.19
CA GLY A 545 -23.40 -8.78 -25.17
C GLY A 545 -21.89 -8.98 -24.93
N ASP A 546 -21.48 -9.70 -23.88
CA ASP A 546 -20.08 -9.88 -23.46
C ASP A 546 -19.62 -11.36 -23.37
N ILE A 547 -20.48 -12.28 -23.82
CA ILE A 547 -20.27 -13.72 -24.01
C ILE A 547 -21.07 -14.20 -25.22
N ALA A 548 -20.76 -15.40 -25.72
CA ALA A 548 -21.53 -16.02 -26.81
C ALA A 548 -22.08 -17.40 -26.42
N LEU A 549 -23.33 -17.66 -26.78
CA LEU A 549 -23.95 -19.00 -26.75
C LEU A 549 -24.08 -19.49 -28.19
N VAL A 550 -23.51 -20.65 -28.49
CA VAL A 550 -23.46 -21.25 -29.83
C VAL A 550 -23.98 -22.67 -29.79
N GLU A 551 -24.75 -23.07 -30.79
CA GLU A 551 -25.21 -24.45 -30.96
C GLU A 551 -24.35 -25.15 -32.02
N GLU A 552 -23.78 -26.30 -31.66
CA GLU A 552 -22.99 -27.14 -32.56
C GLU A 552 -23.36 -28.60 -32.32
N ASN A 553 -23.63 -29.35 -33.40
CA ASN A 553 -23.92 -30.79 -33.35
C ASN A 553 -24.99 -31.18 -32.30
N GLY A 554 -26.05 -30.37 -32.16
CA GLY A 554 -27.14 -30.60 -31.20
C GLY A 554 -26.79 -30.31 -29.73
N SER A 555 -25.65 -29.67 -29.45
CA SER A 555 -25.23 -29.25 -28.11
C SER A 555 -25.00 -27.74 -28.03
N THR A 556 -25.45 -27.12 -26.93
CA THR A 556 -25.23 -25.70 -26.67
C THR A 556 -23.91 -25.48 -25.93
N TYR A 557 -23.11 -24.54 -26.40
CA TYR A 557 -21.82 -24.16 -25.83
C TYR A 557 -21.80 -22.70 -25.41
N LEU A 558 -21.21 -22.43 -24.25
CA LEU A 558 -20.89 -21.11 -23.74
C LEU A 558 -19.43 -20.78 -24.07
N LEU A 559 -19.23 -19.69 -24.80
CA LEU A 559 -17.93 -19.14 -25.16
C LEU A 559 -17.59 -17.94 -24.25
N ILE A 560 -16.43 -18.00 -23.61
CA ILE A 560 -15.94 -16.96 -22.69
C ILE A 560 -14.55 -16.48 -23.15
N PRO A 561 -14.30 -15.17 -23.32
CA PRO A 561 -13.00 -14.66 -23.74
C PRO A 561 -11.84 -15.01 -22.79
N ASP A 562 -10.69 -15.38 -23.34
CA ASP A 562 -9.44 -15.71 -22.63
C ASP A 562 -8.43 -14.56 -22.69
N VAL A 563 -8.62 -13.62 -21.76
CA VAL A 563 -7.78 -12.42 -21.60
C VAL A 563 -6.31 -12.75 -21.34
N ALA A 564 -6.03 -13.78 -20.54
CA ALA A 564 -4.67 -14.10 -20.12
C ALA A 564 -3.83 -14.59 -21.32
N THR A 565 -4.42 -15.41 -22.17
CA THR A 565 -3.80 -15.88 -23.41
C THR A 565 -3.57 -14.72 -24.38
N TYR A 566 -4.56 -13.85 -24.58
CA TYR A 566 -4.41 -12.69 -25.47
C TYR A 566 -3.25 -11.79 -25.07
N ILE A 567 -3.17 -11.38 -23.80
CA ILE A 567 -2.10 -10.51 -23.29
C ILE A 567 -0.71 -11.14 -23.51
N GLN A 568 -0.58 -12.44 -23.22
CA GLN A 568 0.70 -13.14 -23.30
C GLN A 568 1.17 -13.33 -24.75
N ALA A 569 0.23 -13.65 -25.65
CA ALA A 569 0.49 -13.88 -27.07
C ALA A 569 0.79 -12.56 -27.80
N SER A 570 -0.07 -11.55 -27.65
CA SER A 570 0.18 -10.21 -28.21
C SER A 570 1.48 -9.60 -27.65
N GLY A 571 1.78 -9.83 -26.37
CA GLY A 571 3.02 -9.44 -25.70
C GLY A 571 4.30 -10.04 -26.30
N ARG A 572 4.22 -10.98 -27.25
CA ARG A 572 5.39 -11.43 -28.03
C ARG A 572 5.87 -10.38 -29.02
N THR A 573 5.00 -9.47 -29.44
CA THR A 573 5.28 -8.41 -30.43
C THR A 573 5.96 -7.17 -29.84
N SER A 574 5.99 -7.04 -28.52
CA SER A 574 6.54 -5.89 -27.82
C SER A 574 7.39 -6.36 -26.65
N ARG A 575 8.68 -6.05 -26.65
CA ARG A 575 9.65 -6.46 -25.64
C ARG A 575 10.58 -5.32 -25.28
N LEU A 576 11.05 -5.35 -24.04
CA LEU A 576 12.09 -4.43 -23.59
C LEU A 576 13.43 -4.84 -24.23
N TYR A 577 14.22 -3.87 -24.67
CA TYR A 577 15.57 -4.08 -25.20
C TYR A 577 16.45 -2.87 -24.85
N PRO A 578 17.78 -2.95 -25.01
CA PRO A 578 18.64 -1.79 -24.82
C PRO A 578 18.21 -0.64 -25.77
N GLY A 579 17.64 0.44 -25.21
CA GLY A 579 17.15 1.60 -25.98
C GLY A 579 15.63 1.83 -25.99
N GLY A 580 14.81 0.90 -25.46
CA GLY A 580 13.38 1.15 -25.27
C GLY A 580 12.52 -0.10 -25.14
N ILE A 581 11.20 0.08 -25.16
CA ILE A 581 10.24 -1.00 -25.42
C ILE A 581 9.90 -1.00 -26.90
N THR A 582 10.04 -2.15 -27.57
CA THR A 582 9.69 -2.23 -28.99
C THR A 582 8.19 -2.01 -29.18
N LYS A 583 7.83 -1.26 -30.22
CA LYS A 583 6.47 -1.19 -30.70
C LYS A 583 6.07 -2.53 -31.31
N GLY A 584 4.80 -2.90 -31.15
CA GLY A 584 4.18 -4.07 -31.74
C GLY A 584 2.74 -3.80 -32.19
N LEU A 585 2.23 -4.69 -33.04
CA LEU A 585 0.86 -4.63 -33.56
C LEU A 585 0.12 -5.93 -33.24
N SER A 586 -1.10 -5.80 -32.72
CA SER A 586 -1.98 -6.93 -32.39
C SER A 586 -3.30 -6.74 -33.14
N ILE A 587 -3.72 -7.74 -33.91
CA ILE A 587 -4.93 -7.68 -34.74
C ILE A 587 -5.82 -8.86 -34.39
N ILE A 588 -7.06 -8.59 -34.03
CA ILE A 588 -8.10 -9.62 -33.88
C ILE A 588 -8.99 -9.61 -35.11
N LEU A 589 -9.01 -10.71 -35.86
CA LEU A 589 -10.07 -10.99 -36.83
C LEU A 589 -11.28 -11.49 -36.03
N VAL A 590 -12.28 -10.62 -35.91
CA VAL A 590 -13.41 -10.81 -35.00
C VAL A 590 -14.39 -11.79 -35.63
N ASP A 591 -14.49 -12.98 -35.05
CA ASP A 591 -15.48 -13.99 -35.44
C ASP A 591 -16.81 -13.83 -34.69
N ASP A 592 -16.78 -13.25 -33.48
CA ASP A 592 -17.98 -12.87 -32.73
C ASP A 592 -17.77 -11.55 -31.97
N ILE A 593 -18.58 -10.53 -32.29
CA ILE A 593 -18.47 -9.20 -31.68
C ILE A 593 -18.72 -9.21 -30.18
N ARG A 594 -19.54 -10.14 -29.68
CA ARG A 594 -19.84 -10.26 -28.23
C ARG A 594 -18.60 -10.69 -27.47
N LEU A 595 -17.78 -11.56 -28.06
CA LEU A 595 -16.53 -12.00 -27.46
C LEU A 595 -15.48 -10.89 -27.44
N LEU A 596 -15.44 -10.04 -28.47
CA LEU A 596 -14.58 -8.84 -28.47
C LEU A 596 -14.98 -7.89 -27.34
N ASN A 597 -16.28 -7.57 -27.23
CA ASN A 597 -16.81 -6.71 -26.18
C ASN A 597 -16.47 -7.27 -24.79
N GLY A 598 -16.64 -8.57 -24.59
CA GLY A 598 -16.25 -9.26 -23.36
C GLY A 598 -14.76 -9.21 -23.06
N LEU A 599 -13.91 -9.34 -24.08
CA LEU A 599 -12.46 -9.18 -23.94
C LEU A 599 -12.10 -7.76 -23.49
N ILE A 600 -12.62 -6.73 -24.18
CA ILE A 600 -12.38 -5.31 -23.87
C ILE A 600 -12.84 -4.98 -22.45
N LYS A 601 -14.08 -5.35 -22.09
CA LYS A 601 -14.65 -5.13 -20.76
C LYS A 601 -13.77 -5.75 -19.68
N ARG A 602 -13.29 -6.98 -19.87
CA ARG A 602 -12.40 -7.66 -18.91
C ARG A 602 -11.01 -7.05 -18.83
N MET A 603 -10.47 -6.58 -19.95
CA MET A 603 -9.16 -5.95 -19.99
C MET A 603 -9.14 -4.55 -19.36
N ARG A 604 -10.24 -3.79 -19.40
CA ARG A 604 -10.34 -2.49 -18.70
C ARG A 604 -10.16 -2.58 -17.18
N TRP A 605 -10.51 -3.72 -16.57
CA TRP A 605 -10.23 -3.96 -15.14
C TRP A 605 -8.74 -4.20 -14.84
N LEU A 606 -7.95 -4.56 -15.86
CA LEU A 606 -6.53 -4.84 -15.75
C LEU A 606 -5.66 -3.67 -16.21
N PHE A 607 -6.16 -2.85 -17.13
CA PHE A 607 -5.46 -1.72 -17.72
C PHE A 607 -6.42 -0.52 -17.82
N GLU A 608 -6.20 0.51 -16.99
CA GLU A 608 -7.08 1.69 -16.90
C GLU A 608 -7.10 2.51 -18.21
N ASP A 609 -5.99 2.52 -18.98
CA ASP A 609 -5.82 3.34 -20.21
C ASP A 609 -5.88 2.53 -21.52
N LEU A 610 -6.45 1.31 -21.51
CA LEU A 610 -6.46 0.45 -22.70
C LEU A 610 -7.59 0.80 -23.68
N GLU A 611 -7.21 1.00 -24.94
CA GLU A 611 -8.10 1.26 -26.06
C GLU A 611 -7.88 0.25 -27.19
N PHE A 612 -8.98 -0.32 -27.72
CA PHE A 612 -8.97 -1.12 -28.94
C PHE A 612 -9.42 -0.26 -30.10
N LYS A 613 -8.62 -0.19 -31.17
CA LYS A 613 -8.93 0.61 -32.36
C LYS A 613 -9.38 -0.25 -33.54
N PRO A 614 -10.36 0.18 -34.34
CA PRO A 614 -10.63 -0.43 -35.64
C PRO A 614 -9.37 -0.41 -36.52
N PHE A 615 -9.05 -1.52 -37.19
CA PHE A 615 -7.83 -1.65 -37.98
C PHE A 615 -7.76 -0.69 -39.19
N ASP A 616 -8.92 -0.29 -39.71
CA ASP A 616 -9.09 0.69 -40.78
C ASP A 616 -8.85 2.14 -40.32
N GLN A 617 -8.96 2.42 -39.02
CA GLN A 617 -8.76 3.77 -38.45
C GLN A 617 -7.32 4.04 -38.00
N ILE A 618 -6.40 3.07 -38.15
CA ILE A 618 -5.00 3.25 -37.79
C ILE A 618 -4.14 3.66 -38.98
N ASP A 619 -3.13 4.49 -38.73
CA ASP A 619 -2.06 4.76 -39.69
C ASP A 619 -1.08 3.58 -39.72
N LEU A 620 -1.43 2.56 -40.52
CA LEU A 620 -0.67 1.32 -40.61
C LEU A 620 0.76 1.56 -41.10
N LYS A 621 0.96 2.49 -42.05
CA LYS A 621 2.28 2.77 -42.62
C LYS A 621 3.22 3.33 -41.55
N LYS A 622 2.77 4.35 -40.81
CA LYS A 622 3.54 4.92 -39.70
C LYS A 622 3.83 3.90 -38.60
N ILE A 623 2.84 3.07 -38.25
CA ILE A 623 3.03 2.02 -37.23
C ILE A 623 4.08 1.00 -37.67
N LEU A 624 4.04 0.53 -38.92
CA LEU A 624 5.03 -0.43 -39.44
C LEU A 624 6.42 0.20 -39.54
N GLU A 625 6.54 1.46 -39.97
CA GLU A 625 7.82 2.19 -39.99
C GLU A 625 8.44 2.28 -38.59
N GLU A 626 7.64 2.59 -37.57
CA GLU A 626 8.12 2.61 -36.18
C GLU A 626 8.53 1.21 -35.68
N ILE A 627 7.74 0.17 -36.01
CA ILE A 627 8.06 -1.23 -35.66
C ILE A 627 9.37 -1.67 -36.33
N ASP A 628 9.54 -1.39 -37.61
CA ASP A 628 10.72 -1.79 -38.39
C ASP A 628 11.98 -1.09 -37.94
N LYS A 629 11.88 0.21 -37.64
CA LYS A 629 12.97 0.98 -37.04
C LYS A 629 13.39 0.40 -35.69
N ASP A 630 12.44 -0.02 -34.87
CA ASP A 630 12.73 -0.73 -33.62
C ASP A 630 13.42 -2.07 -33.88
N ARG A 631 12.96 -2.89 -34.85
CA ARG A 631 13.59 -4.19 -35.16
C ARG A 631 15.00 -4.05 -35.71
N GLU A 632 15.22 -3.09 -36.60
CA GLU A 632 16.54 -2.80 -37.15
C GLU A 632 17.50 -2.34 -36.05
N ARG A 633 17.05 -1.46 -35.16
CA ARG A 633 17.83 -1.03 -34.00
C ARG A 633 18.18 -2.21 -33.10
N VAL A 634 17.23 -3.10 -32.79
CA VAL A 634 17.49 -4.31 -31.99
C VAL A 634 18.55 -5.18 -32.67
N ARG A 635 18.46 -5.41 -34.00
CA ARG A 635 19.45 -6.21 -34.75
C ARG A 635 20.85 -5.61 -34.68
N LYS A 636 21.00 -4.32 -34.96
CA LYS A 636 22.30 -3.62 -34.93
C LYS A 636 22.94 -3.62 -33.54
N ILE A 637 22.13 -3.61 -32.49
CA ILE A 637 22.61 -3.74 -31.10
C ILE A 637 23.07 -5.19 -30.83
N LEU A 638 22.30 -6.19 -31.27
CA LEU A 638 22.66 -7.59 -31.09
C LEU A 638 23.91 -8.02 -31.89
N SER A 639 24.11 -7.45 -33.09
CA SER A 639 25.31 -7.69 -33.92
C SER A 639 26.55 -6.92 -33.43
N GLY A 640 26.37 -5.93 -32.54
CA GLY A 640 27.47 -5.10 -32.02
C GLY A 640 27.90 -3.97 -32.94
N GLU A 641 27.16 -3.67 -34.00
CA GLU A 641 27.41 -2.55 -34.94
C GLU A 641 27.16 -1.18 -34.29
N ILE A 642 26.21 -1.12 -33.34
CA ILE A 642 25.94 0.08 -32.55
C ILE A 642 26.56 -0.14 -31.16
N ALA A 643 27.64 0.60 -30.88
CA ALA A 643 28.06 0.83 -29.51
C ALA A 643 26.92 1.53 -28.78
N VAL A 644 26.48 0.98 -27.64
CA VAL A 644 25.32 1.48 -26.92
C VAL A 644 25.70 2.75 -26.14
N ASP A 645 26.03 3.81 -26.87
CA ASP A 645 26.50 5.05 -26.32
C ASP A 645 25.29 5.85 -25.81
N LYS A 646 25.28 6.07 -24.49
CA LYS A 646 24.17 6.62 -23.70
C LYS A 646 22.85 5.84 -23.87
N THR A 647 22.78 4.60 -23.38
CA THR A 647 21.49 3.95 -23.12
C THR A 647 20.55 4.90 -22.39
N VAL A 648 19.39 5.17 -22.96
CA VAL A 648 18.24 5.66 -22.18
C VAL A 648 17.95 4.56 -21.14
N GLU A 649 18.30 4.80 -19.88
CA GLU A 649 17.91 3.91 -18.77
C GLU A 649 16.38 3.92 -18.68
N ILE A 650 15.75 2.89 -19.26
CA ILE A 650 14.28 2.76 -19.30
C ILE A 650 13.72 2.54 -17.89
N SER A 651 14.52 1.93 -17.00
CA SER A 651 14.09 1.61 -15.65
C SER A 651 15.19 1.83 -14.62
N LYS A 652 14.92 2.72 -13.66
CA LYS A 652 15.80 2.96 -12.50
C LYS A 652 15.39 2.07 -11.33
N SER A 653 16.36 1.61 -10.55
CA SER A 653 16.07 1.02 -9.25
C SER A 653 15.80 2.14 -8.25
N ALA A 654 14.68 2.05 -7.55
CA ALA A 654 14.35 3.03 -6.52
C ALA A 654 13.76 2.38 -5.27
N LEU A 655 14.02 2.99 -4.12
CA LEU A 655 13.43 2.63 -2.83
C LEU A 655 12.30 3.60 -2.52
N LEU A 656 11.08 3.13 -2.35
CA LEU A 656 9.96 3.93 -1.84
C LEU A 656 9.75 3.64 -0.36
N ILE A 657 9.99 4.63 0.48
CA ILE A 657 9.76 4.58 1.93
C ILE A 657 8.44 5.28 2.26
N VAL A 658 7.56 4.57 2.95
CA VAL A 658 6.30 5.11 3.47
C VAL A 658 6.21 4.92 4.98
N GLU A 659 5.28 5.57 5.67
CA GLU A 659 5.22 5.51 7.13
C GLU A 659 4.58 4.23 7.67
N SER A 660 3.60 3.63 6.97
CA SER A 660 2.84 2.49 7.49
C SER A 660 3.00 1.17 6.68
N PRO A 661 3.04 -0.01 7.34
CA PRO A 661 3.12 -1.29 6.66
C PRO A 661 1.93 -1.62 5.74
N ASN A 662 0.73 -1.15 6.09
CA ASN A 662 -0.45 -1.35 5.26
C ASN A 662 -0.32 -0.56 3.96
N LYS A 663 0.07 0.72 4.04
CA LYS A 663 0.34 1.57 2.87
C LYS A 663 1.38 0.93 1.95
N ALA A 664 2.51 0.46 2.50
CA ALA A 664 3.55 -0.21 1.70
C ALA A 664 3.00 -1.42 0.94
N ARG A 665 2.21 -2.27 1.60
CA ARG A 665 1.62 -3.47 0.97
C ARG A 665 0.52 -3.13 -0.03
N THR A 666 -0.33 -2.13 0.27
CA THR A 666 -1.39 -1.65 -0.63
C THR A 666 -0.77 -1.14 -1.93
N ILE A 667 0.23 -0.27 -1.84
CA ILE A 667 0.94 0.28 -3.01
C ILE A 667 1.58 -0.84 -3.82
N ALA A 668 2.28 -1.77 -3.15
CA ALA A 668 2.91 -2.91 -3.83
C ALA A 668 1.88 -3.77 -4.59
N ASN A 669 0.69 -3.98 -4.02
CA ASN A 669 -0.37 -4.77 -4.65
C ASN A 669 -0.99 -4.10 -5.89
N PHE A 670 -0.82 -2.78 -6.10
CA PHE A 670 -1.26 -2.11 -7.34
C PHE A 670 -0.47 -2.56 -8.56
N PHE A 671 0.75 -3.04 -8.35
CA PHE A 671 1.67 -3.46 -9.41
C PHE A 671 1.81 -4.99 -9.46
N GLY A 672 0.77 -5.72 -9.05
CA GLY A 672 0.75 -7.19 -9.05
C GLY A 672 1.15 -7.81 -7.69
N LYS A 673 1.56 -9.09 -7.67
CA LYS A 673 2.00 -9.75 -6.43
C LYS A 673 3.50 -9.47 -6.22
N PRO A 674 3.89 -8.64 -5.23
CA PRO A 674 5.28 -8.28 -5.02
C PRO A 674 6.14 -9.49 -4.68
N SER A 675 7.45 -9.42 -5.00
CA SER A 675 8.43 -10.26 -4.30
C SER A 675 8.64 -9.67 -2.93
N VAL A 676 8.70 -10.52 -1.92
CA VAL A 676 8.86 -10.07 -0.54
C VAL A 676 10.27 -10.42 -0.08
N ARG A 677 11.07 -9.43 0.30
CA ARG A 677 12.35 -9.65 0.99
C ARG A 677 12.19 -9.40 2.48
N ILE A 678 12.98 -10.10 3.28
CA ILE A 678 13.11 -9.89 4.72
C ILE A 678 14.52 -9.36 4.99
N ILE A 679 14.61 -8.18 5.59
CA ILE A 679 15.86 -7.50 5.94
C ILE A 679 15.89 -7.25 7.45
N GLY A 680 17.08 -7.35 8.06
CA GLY A 680 17.28 -7.20 9.50
C GLY A 680 16.35 -8.10 10.32
N ASP A 681 15.78 -7.52 11.37
CA ASP A 681 14.90 -8.19 12.35
C ASP A 681 13.46 -8.36 11.83
N GLY A 682 13.31 -8.93 10.64
CA GLY A 682 12.00 -9.31 10.11
C GLY A 682 11.27 -8.22 9.30
N ILE A 683 11.97 -7.15 8.89
CA ILE A 683 11.38 -6.05 8.13
C ILE A 683 11.07 -6.52 6.71
N LYS A 684 9.82 -6.32 6.27
CA LYS A 684 9.35 -6.75 4.96
C LYS A 684 9.51 -5.63 3.93
N VAL A 685 10.14 -5.98 2.82
CA VAL A 685 10.34 -5.12 1.66
C VAL A 685 9.60 -5.74 0.48
N TYR A 686 8.86 -4.94 -0.26
CA TYR A 686 8.06 -5.37 -1.39
C TYR A 686 8.67 -4.88 -2.69
N ASP A 687 9.29 -5.78 -3.45
CA ASP A 687 9.84 -5.46 -4.76
C ASP A 687 8.73 -5.58 -5.83
N VAL A 688 8.56 -4.55 -6.65
CA VAL A 688 7.60 -4.46 -7.77
C VAL A 688 8.20 -3.76 -8.99
N THR A 689 7.56 -3.90 -10.15
CA THR A 689 7.92 -3.17 -11.37
C THR A 689 6.77 -2.27 -11.76
N THR A 690 7.04 -0.98 -11.97
CA THR A 690 6.04 -0.02 -12.47
C THR A 690 6.11 0.17 -13.98
N GLY A 691 7.17 -0.32 -14.60
CA GLY A 691 7.55 0.05 -15.96
C GLY A 691 8.87 0.80 -15.93
N ASP A 692 8.76 2.07 -15.54
CA ASP A 692 9.84 3.05 -15.48
C ASP A 692 10.76 2.84 -14.26
N TYR A 693 10.34 2.01 -13.29
CA TYR A 693 11.13 1.71 -12.09
C TYR A 693 11.00 0.25 -11.64
N VAL A 694 12.10 -0.26 -11.09
CA VAL A 694 12.10 -1.42 -10.19
C VAL A 694 12.06 -0.87 -8.77
N LEU A 695 10.87 -0.88 -8.15
CA LEU A 695 10.64 -0.29 -6.83
C LEU A 695 10.79 -1.33 -5.73
N SER A 696 11.63 -1.04 -4.74
CA SER A 696 11.59 -1.65 -3.42
C SER A 696 10.72 -0.79 -2.50
N ILE A 697 9.60 -1.30 -1.99
CA ILE A 697 8.68 -0.53 -1.14
C ILE A 697 8.80 -1.02 0.31
N VAL A 698 9.05 -0.13 1.26
CA VAL A 698 9.24 -0.44 2.68
C VAL A 698 8.55 0.57 3.59
N ALA A 699 8.23 0.16 4.81
CA ALA A 699 7.65 1.05 5.82
C ALA A 699 8.66 1.42 6.93
N SER A 700 8.73 2.70 7.31
CA SER A 700 9.48 3.18 8.48
C SER A 700 8.78 2.83 9.81
N ILE A 701 7.49 2.52 9.75
CA ILE A 701 6.62 2.22 10.91
C ILE A 701 6.47 3.47 11.79
N GLY A 702 6.14 4.61 11.17
CA GLY A 702 6.00 5.92 11.80
C GLY A 702 7.33 6.65 12.00
N HIS A 703 7.42 7.47 13.05
CA HIS A 703 8.64 8.14 13.49
C HIS A 703 9.74 7.12 13.82
N VAL A 704 10.97 7.45 13.43
CA VAL A 704 12.15 6.65 13.74
C VAL A 704 12.96 7.27 14.89
N TYR A 705 13.06 8.60 14.91
CA TYR A 705 13.74 9.40 15.92
C TYR A 705 12.76 10.32 16.65
N ASP A 706 13.11 10.73 17.86
CA ASP A 706 12.40 11.75 18.64
C ASP A 706 13.39 12.47 19.58
N LEU A 707 12.95 13.58 20.17
CA LEU A 707 13.80 14.39 21.07
C LEU A 707 14.26 13.58 22.27
N VAL A 708 15.57 13.66 22.56
CA VAL A 708 16.17 13.17 23.80
C VAL A 708 15.62 13.94 25.00
N VAL A 709 15.83 13.45 26.23
CA VAL A 709 15.29 14.10 27.44
C VAL A 709 16.39 14.53 28.43
N ASP A 710 17.63 14.20 28.14
CA ASP A 710 18.81 14.25 29.02
C ASP A 710 19.81 15.37 28.64
N GLU A 711 19.60 16.08 27.53
CA GLU A 711 20.49 17.17 27.08
C GLU A 711 19.80 18.54 27.06
N GLY A 712 20.59 19.58 27.36
CA GLY A 712 20.13 20.98 27.31
C GLY A 712 18.85 21.19 28.13
N ILE A 713 17.90 21.95 27.59
CA ILE A 713 16.57 22.06 28.18
C ILE A 713 15.65 21.02 27.54
N ASP A 714 15.42 19.92 28.25
CA ASP A 714 14.51 18.83 27.86
C ASP A 714 14.73 18.32 26.41
N GLY A 715 15.98 18.29 25.93
CA GLY A 715 16.37 17.78 24.62
C GLY A 715 16.80 18.84 23.59
N VAL A 716 16.94 20.10 23.98
CA VAL A 716 17.35 21.20 23.09
C VAL A 716 18.56 21.92 23.68
N VAL A 717 19.65 21.94 22.92
CA VAL A 717 20.90 22.62 23.28
C VAL A 717 21.01 23.98 22.59
N ILE A 718 21.85 24.86 23.13
CA ILE A 718 22.13 26.16 22.52
C ILE A 718 23.56 26.11 21.96
N ILE A 719 23.69 26.24 20.64
CA ILE A 719 24.97 26.24 19.91
C ILE A 719 25.04 27.54 19.12
N ASP A 720 26.08 28.35 19.35
CA ASP A 720 26.27 29.66 18.70
C ASP A 720 25.02 30.56 18.75
N GLY A 721 24.31 30.55 19.88
CA GLY A 721 23.09 31.34 20.10
C GLY A 721 21.82 30.82 19.40
N ARG A 722 21.88 29.65 18.74
CA ARG A 722 20.74 28.95 18.11
C ARG A 722 20.24 27.79 18.97
N PHE A 723 18.94 27.56 18.96
CA PHE A 723 18.30 26.41 19.59
C PHE A 723 18.36 25.21 18.64
N VAL A 724 19.13 24.20 19.04
CA VAL A 724 19.37 22.99 18.25
C VAL A 724 18.80 21.78 19.00
N PRO A 725 17.74 21.15 18.47
CA PRO A 725 17.18 19.95 19.06
C PRO A 725 18.09 18.73 18.88
N VAL A 726 18.13 17.85 19.88
CA VAL A 726 18.91 16.60 19.86
C VAL A 726 17.96 15.41 19.78
N TYR A 727 18.19 14.54 18.79
CA TYR A 727 17.35 13.41 18.45
C TYR A 727 18.08 12.08 18.64
N THR A 728 17.34 11.05 19.05
CA THR A 728 17.82 9.66 19.13
C THR A 728 16.72 8.70 18.70
N ASP A 729 17.05 7.42 18.54
CA ASP A 729 16.10 6.39 18.13
C ASP A 729 15.01 6.17 19.19
N ILE A 730 13.77 5.96 18.73
CA ILE A 730 12.66 5.63 19.62
C ILE A 730 12.79 4.17 20.08
N LYS A 731 12.67 3.95 21.40
CA LYS A 731 12.57 2.63 22.02
C LYS A 731 11.12 2.34 22.38
N LYS A 732 10.69 1.09 22.23
CA LYS A 732 9.35 0.62 22.62
C LYS A 732 9.44 -0.63 23.49
N CYS A 733 8.84 -0.59 24.67
CA CYS A 733 8.67 -1.78 25.50
C CYS A 733 7.61 -2.71 24.91
N ASN A 734 7.97 -3.97 24.69
CA ASN A 734 7.06 -4.98 24.12
C ASN A 734 6.00 -5.46 25.12
N ASP A 735 6.27 -5.34 26.43
CA ASP A 735 5.37 -5.82 27.48
C ASP A 735 4.27 -4.79 27.83
N CYS A 736 4.66 -3.51 28.04
CA CYS A 736 3.71 -2.46 28.44
C CYS A 736 3.40 -1.44 27.33
N GLY A 737 4.06 -1.52 26.18
CA GLY A 737 3.83 -0.65 25.02
C GLY A 737 4.38 0.77 25.14
N HIS A 738 5.03 1.13 26.25
CA HIS A 738 5.59 2.47 26.48
C HIS A 738 6.70 2.79 25.48
N GLN A 739 6.70 4.01 24.95
CA GLN A 739 7.74 4.54 24.06
C GLN A 739 8.54 5.62 24.77
N PHE A 740 9.86 5.59 24.60
CA PHE A 740 10.80 6.48 25.28
C PHE A 740 12.08 6.66 24.44
N THR A 741 12.89 7.68 24.76
CA THR A 741 14.13 8.01 24.06
C THR A 741 15.38 7.89 24.92
N ASP A 742 15.25 7.66 26.23
CA ASP A 742 16.38 7.54 27.15
C ASP A 742 17.45 6.56 26.63
N ASP A 743 18.71 7.01 26.60
CA ASP A 743 19.88 6.20 26.33
C ASP A 743 20.63 5.99 27.66
N PRO A 744 20.77 4.75 28.16
CA PRO A 744 21.64 4.48 29.31
C PRO A 744 23.10 4.67 28.92
N VAL A 745 23.98 4.85 29.91
CA VAL A 745 25.43 4.91 29.71
C VAL A 745 25.93 3.60 29.09
N ASP A 746 25.45 2.46 29.62
CA ASP A 746 25.72 1.12 29.13
C ASP A 746 24.47 0.47 28.53
N GLU A 747 24.59 -0.11 27.33
CA GLU A 747 23.43 -0.66 26.59
C GLU A 747 22.77 -1.85 27.32
N GLU A 748 23.53 -2.60 28.14
CA GLU A 748 23.01 -3.73 28.94
C GLU A 748 22.02 -3.32 30.05
N ASP A 749 22.05 -2.04 30.42
CA ASP A 749 21.17 -1.43 31.42
C ASP A 749 19.87 -0.88 30.84
N LEU A 750 19.65 -1.01 29.53
CA LEU A 750 18.43 -0.57 28.88
C LEU A 750 17.21 -1.29 29.45
N LYS A 751 16.41 -0.54 30.21
CA LYS A 751 15.17 -1.01 30.86
C LYS A 751 14.05 -0.03 30.59
N CYS A 752 12.83 -0.54 30.49
CA CYS A 752 11.66 0.30 30.33
C CYS A 752 11.48 1.20 31.55
N PRO A 753 11.45 2.54 31.40
CA PRO A 753 11.33 3.46 32.53
C PRO A 753 9.97 3.37 33.25
N ARG A 754 8.99 2.68 32.63
CA ARG A 754 7.65 2.50 33.18
C ARG A 754 7.46 1.19 33.94
N CYS A 755 8.02 0.08 33.45
CA CYS A 755 7.76 -1.25 34.02
C CYS A 755 9.03 -2.06 34.33
N GLY A 756 10.23 -1.50 34.11
CA GLY A 756 11.52 -2.16 34.38
C GLY A 756 11.89 -3.30 33.43
N SER A 757 11.04 -3.65 32.47
CA SER A 757 11.31 -4.75 31.51
C SER A 757 12.50 -4.46 30.60
N LYS A 758 13.31 -5.49 30.32
CA LYS A 758 14.38 -5.48 29.30
C LYS A 758 13.89 -5.87 27.89
N ASN A 759 12.62 -6.28 27.74
CA ASN A 759 12.04 -6.67 26.44
C ASN A 759 11.68 -5.42 25.61
N ILE A 760 12.69 -4.86 24.95
CA ILE A 760 12.61 -3.55 24.28
C ILE A 760 12.99 -3.69 22.81
N THR A 761 12.18 -3.09 21.95
CA THR A 761 12.46 -2.96 20.51
C THR A 761 12.98 -1.56 20.23
N ARG A 762 14.15 -1.45 19.58
CA ARG A 762 14.74 -0.17 19.15
C ARG A 762 14.43 0.13 17.70
N LYS A 763 14.06 1.37 17.38
CA LYS A 763 13.90 1.82 15.99
C LYS A 763 15.21 1.91 15.23
N LEU A 764 16.35 1.88 15.92
CA LEU A 764 17.67 1.82 15.30
C LEU A 764 17.80 0.65 14.31
N GLN A 765 17.22 -0.52 14.61
CA GLN A 765 17.19 -1.68 13.70
C GLN A 765 16.47 -1.36 12.38
N VAL A 766 15.38 -0.58 12.43
CA VAL A 766 14.65 -0.13 11.24
C VAL A 766 15.54 0.78 10.40
N ILE A 767 16.24 1.72 11.03
CA ILE A 767 17.12 2.66 10.34
C ILE A 767 18.26 1.93 9.65
N ARG A 768 18.92 0.98 10.33
CA ARG A 768 19.98 0.16 9.71
C ARG A 768 19.48 -0.63 8.50
N ALA A 769 18.28 -1.19 8.57
CA ALA A 769 17.66 -1.85 7.42
C ALA A 769 17.35 -0.88 6.27
N LEU A 770 16.89 0.34 6.57
CA LEU A 770 16.67 1.38 5.55
C LEU A 770 17.99 1.86 4.93
N GLN A 771 19.06 1.99 5.70
CA GLN A 771 20.41 2.31 5.20
C GLN A 771 20.95 1.20 4.29
N GLU A 772 20.77 -0.07 4.68
CA GLU A 772 21.12 -1.22 3.83
C GLU A 772 20.37 -1.17 2.49
N LEU A 773 19.06 -0.89 2.51
CA LEU A 773 18.23 -0.75 1.32
C LEU A 773 18.61 0.46 0.46
N ALA A 774 18.85 1.62 1.07
CA ALA A 774 19.23 2.84 0.38
C ALA A 774 20.54 2.65 -0.40
N SER A 775 21.48 1.89 0.18
CA SER A 775 22.73 1.53 -0.50
C SER A 775 22.57 0.53 -1.64
N GLU A 776 21.44 -0.16 -1.77
CA GLU A 776 21.20 -1.08 -2.91
C GLU A 776 20.73 -0.36 -4.17
N VAL A 777 20.06 0.80 -4.02
CA VAL A 777 19.34 1.49 -5.10
C VAL A 777 20.05 2.78 -5.51
N ASP A 778 19.69 3.31 -6.68
CA ASP A 778 20.25 4.59 -7.14
C ASP A 778 19.44 5.80 -6.68
N LEU A 779 18.15 5.61 -6.39
CA LEU A 779 17.22 6.68 -6.00
C LEU A 779 16.35 6.25 -4.81
N VAL A 780 16.15 7.14 -3.84
CA VAL A 780 15.20 6.93 -2.74
C VAL A 780 14.06 7.94 -2.85
N PHE A 781 12.83 7.45 -2.90
CA PHE A 781 11.61 8.23 -2.75
C PHE A 781 11.09 8.12 -1.32
N ILE A 782 10.82 9.26 -0.71
CA ILE A 782 10.16 9.36 0.59
C ILE A 782 8.72 9.80 0.34
N GLY A 783 7.78 8.89 0.59
CA GLY A 783 6.34 9.06 0.35
C GLY A 783 5.54 9.05 1.65
N THR A 784 5.96 9.85 2.64
CA THR A 784 5.24 10.07 3.89
C THR A 784 3.95 10.87 3.67
N ASP A 785 3.09 10.93 4.69
CA ASP A 785 1.85 11.70 4.63
C ASP A 785 2.09 13.18 4.23
N PRO A 786 1.16 13.82 3.52
CA PRO A 786 1.31 15.18 3.00
C PRO A 786 1.05 16.26 4.06
N ASP A 787 1.54 16.09 5.30
CA ASP A 787 1.40 17.07 6.39
C ASP A 787 2.76 17.46 6.99
N THR A 788 2.79 18.45 7.90
CA THR A 788 4.04 18.90 8.55
C THR A 788 4.73 17.79 9.35
N GLU A 789 3.96 16.87 9.95
CA GLU A 789 4.48 15.69 10.64
C GLU A 789 5.16 14.73 9.65
N GLY A 790 4.51 14.44 8.53
CA GLY A 790 5.05 13.62 7.45
C GLY A 790 6.27 14.25 6.78
N GLU A 791 6.32 15.56 6.63
CA GLU A 791 7.51 16.26 6.12
C GLU A 791 8.70 16.14 7.08
N LYS A 792 8.48 16.28 8.41
CA LYS A 792 9.54 16.03 9.40
C LYS A 792 10.03 14.59 9.39
N ILE A 793 9.13 13.60 9.40
CA ILE A 793 9.52 12.18 9.31
C ILE A 793 10.36 11.97 8.05
N GLY A 794 9.94 12.57 6.94
CA GLY A 794 10.64 12.48 5.68
C GLY A 794 12.03 13.15 5.73
N TRP A 795 12.16 14.30 6.39
CA TRP A 795 13.44 14.97 6.61
C TRP A 795 14.40 14.11 7.45
N ASP A 796 13.91 13.52 8.55
CA ASP A 796 14.72 12.63 9.39
C ASP A 796 15.22 11.43 8.60
N LEU A 797 14.34 10.80 7.82
CA LEU A 797 14.72 9.71 6.94
C LEU A 797 15.70 10.16 5.86
N LYS A 798 15.53 11.35 5.28
CA LYS A 798 16.47 11.91 4.30
C LYS A 798 17.86 12.01 4.90
N VAL A 799 18.05 12.74 6.00
CA VAL A 799 19.38 12.97 6.58
C VAL A 799 20.02 11.67 7.08
N LEU A 800 19.25 10.74 7.64
CA LEU A 800 19.76 9.45 8.12
C LEU A 800 20.19 8.50 6.99
N LEU A 801 19.69 8.69 5.76
CA LEU A 801 19.95 7.84 4.60
C LEU A 801 20.89 8.48 3.57
N GLU A 802 21.03 9.80 3.59
CA GLU A 802 21.84 10.57 2.63
C GLU A 802 23.27 10.02 2.45
N PRO A 803 24.00 9.60 3.51
CA PRO A 803 25.34 9.04 3.36
C PRO A 803 25.40 7.69 2.65
N TYR A 804 24.26 7.01 2.47
CA TYR A 804 24.18 5.63 1.98
C TYR A 804 23.62 5.53 0.57
N THR A 805 23.23 6.64 -0.05
CA THR A 805 22.60 6.64 -1.38
C THR A 805 23.02 7.84 -2.21
N ARG A 806 22.77 7.77 -3.52
CA ARG A 806 23.15 8.84 -4.46
C ARG A 806 22.18 10.01 -4.38
N GLU A 807 20.88 9.71 -4.41
CA GLU A 807 19.83 10.73 -4.52
C GLU A 807 18.61 10.35 -3.68
N ILE A 808 18.05 11.35 -2.98
CA ILE A 808 16.79 11.23 -2.22
C ILE A 808 15.83 12.31 -2.69
N LYS A 809 14.57 11.94 -2.92
CA LYS A 809 13.49 12.84 -3.33
C LYS A 809 12.23 12.63 -2.52
N ARG A 810 11.44 13.69 -2.37
CA ARG A 810 10.14 13.68 -1.70
C ARG A 810 9.04 13.52 -2.75
N ILE A 811 8.12 12.58 -2.54
CA ILE A 811 6.94 12.41 -3.39
C ILE A 811 5.68 12.59 -2.55
N GLU A 812 4.64 13.19 -3.12
CA GLU A 812 3.42 13.53 -2.40
C GLU A 812 2.19 12.99 -3.10
N PHE A 813 1.29 12.37 -2.35
CA PHE A 813 0.02 11.86 -2.87
C PHE A 813 -1.08 11.97 -1.81
N HIS A 814 -2.25 12.47 -2.21
CA HIS A 814 -3.41 12.67 -1.33
C HIS A 814 -4.41 11.50 -1.37
N GLU A 815 -4.16 10.51 -2.23
CA GLU A 815 -4.89 9.25 -2.30
C GLU A 815 -3.93 8.10 -2.63
N ILE A 816 -4.21 6.93 -2.08
CA ILE A 816 -3.41 5.72 -2.36
C ILE A 816 -4.08 4.98 -3.50
N THR A 817 -3.83 5.44 -4.72
CA THR A 817 -4.29 4.82 -5.98
C THR A 817 -3.10 4.60 -6.90
N ARG A 818 -3.19 3.64 -7.83
CA ARG A 818 -2.10 3.38 -8.77
C ARG A 818 -1.70 4.64 -9.54
N ARG A 819 -2.69 5.35 -10.07
CA ARG A 819 -2.51 6.61 -10.80
C ARG A 819 -1.82 7.68 -9.95
N ALA A 820 -2.27 7.89 -8.71
CA ALA A 820 -1.67 8.90 -7.84
C ALA A 820 -0.20 8.58 -7.49
N ILE A 821 0.13 7.31 -7.22
CA ILE A 821 1.51 6.89 -6.96
C ILE A 821 2.40 7.08 -8.19
N LEU A 822 1.93 6.69 -9.38
CA LEU A 822 2.69 6.89 -10.62
C LEU A 822 2.92 8.38 -10.91
N ASN A 823 1.90 9.22 -10.69
CA ASN A 823 2.02 10.67 -10.85
C ASN A 823 3.03 11.28 -9.86
N ALA A 824 3.00 10.84 -8.59
CA ALA A 824 3.91 11.31 -7.55
C ALA A 824 5.37 10.92 -7.84
N ILE A 825 5.60 9.72 -8.39
CA ILE A 825 6.94 9.26 -8.80
C ILE A 825 7.46 10.04 -10.00
N ARG A 826 6.58 10.44 -10.94
CA ARG A 826 6.96 11.23 -12.13
C ARG A 826 7.23 12.70 -11.82
N ASN A 827 6.63 13.22 -10.74
CA ASN A 827 6.77 14.62 -10.30
C ASN A 827 7.33 14.70 -8.87
N PRO A 828 8.56 14.22 -8.62
CA PRO A 828 9.19 14.36 -7.32
C PRO A 828 9.55 15.82 -7.04
N ARG A 829 9.53 16.20 -5.76
CA ARG A 829 9.97 17.51 -5.27
C ARG A 829 11.11 17.36 -4.25
N ASP A 830 11.72 18.48 -3.91
CA ASP A 830 12.60 18.56 -2.74
C ASP A 830 11.79 18.75 -1.45
N PHE A 831 12.45 18.58 -0.30
CA PHE A 831 11.85 18.77 1.01
C PHE A 831 11.59 20.25 1.29
N ASP A 832 10.42 20.57 1.84
CA ASP A 832 10.11 21.94 2.26
C ASP A 832 10.57 22.16 3.70
N MET A 833 11.69 22.86 3.87
CA MET A 833 12.28 23.15 5.18
C MET A 833 11.35 23.96 6.08
N ARG A 834 10.44 24.77 5.54
CA ARG A 834 9.50 25.56 6.35
C ARG A 834 8.51 24.67 7.10
N LEU A 835 8.06 23.59 6.45
CA LEU A 835 7.20 22.59 7.10
C LEU A 835 7.95 21.81 8.19
N VAL A 836 9.24 21.53 7.96
CA VAL A 836 10.13 20.89 8.95
C VAL A 836 10.32 21.80 10.16
N GLU A 837 10.65 23.07 9.95
CA GLU A 837 10.83 24.07 10.99
C GLU A 837 9.56 24.31 11.80
N ALA A 838 8.39 24.41 11.15
CA ALA A 838 7.10 24.51 11.81
C ALA A 838 6.82 23.29 12.71
N GLN A 839 7.18 22.09 12.25
CA GLN A 839 7.08 20.88 13.06
C GLN A 839 8.06 20.91 14.26
N ILE A 840 9.29 21.40 14.06
CA ILE A 840 10.29 21.52 15.14
C ILE A 840 9.77 22.46 16.23
N ILE A 841 9.25 23.65 15.87
CA ILE A 841 8.65 24.59 16.84
C ILE A 841 7.59 23.87 17.67
N ARG A 842 6.66 23.20 16.99
CA ARG A 842 5.57 22.48 17.64
C ARG A 842 6.10 21.43 18.61
N ARG A 843 7.06 20.62 18.17
CA ARG A 843 7.58 19.51 18.98
C ARG A 843 8.37 20.00 20.19
N VAL A 844 9.18 21.05 20.01
CA VAL A 844 9.97 21.68 21.07
C VAL A 844 9.06 22.38 22.08
N GLU A 845 8.01 23.07 21.63
CA GLU A 845 7.03 23.70 22.51
C GLU A 845 6.27 22.69 23.36
N ASP A 846 5.66 21.68 22.71
CA ASP A 846 4.98 20.59 23.39
C ASP A 846 5.89 19.94 24.45
N ARG A 847 7.19 19.84 24.15
CA ARG A 847 8.21 19.32 25.07
C ARG A 847 8.45 20.27 26.23
N TRP A 848 8.94 21.49 25.98
CA TRP A 848 9.33 22.45 27.02
C TRP A 848 8.17 22.82 27.92
N LEU A 849 7.04 23.23 27.34
CA LEU A 849 5.89 23.67 28.11
C LEU A 849 5.19 22.49 28.77
N GLY A 850 4.98 21.40 28.03
CA GLY A 850 4.30 20.21 28.52
C GLY A 850 5.05 19.56 29.68
N PHE A 851 6.37 19.37 29.58
CA PHE A 851 7.18 18.82 30.67
C PHE A 851 7.23 19.77 31.86
N SER A 852 7.46 21.07 31.63
CA SER A 852 7.55 22.05 32.72
C SER A 852 6.25 22.15 33.51
N LEU A 853 5.10 22.25 32.85
CA LEU A 853 3.80 22.26 33.53
C LEU A 853 3.50 20.93 34.21
N SER A 854 3.86 19.80 33.58
CA SER A 854 3.65 18.49 34.20
C SER A 854 4.48 18.32 35.47
N ARG A 855 5.74 18.79 35.50
CA ARG A 855 6.58 18.82 36.72
C ARG A 855 5.91 19.62 37.84
N LYS A 856 5.34 20.79 37.54
CA LYS A 856 4.57 21.58 38.52
C LYS A 856 3.38 20.78 39.07
N LEU A 857 2.64 20.07 38.21
CA LEU A 857 1.56 19.20 38.68
C LEU A 857 2.05 18.05 39.56
N TRP A 858 3.22 17.47 39.27
CA TRP A 858 3.78 16.33 40.01
C TRP A 858 4.31 16.71 41.39
N TYR A 859 5.01 17.83 41.48
CA TYR A 859 5.71 18.23 42.70
C TYR A 859 4.89 19.18 43.58
N ASP A 860 4.05 20.02 42.98
CA ASP A 860 3.30 21.04 43.72
C ASP A 860 1.84 20.62 43.95
N LEU A 861 1.14 20.20 42.89
CA LEU A 861 -0.30 19.88 42.99
C LEU A 861 -0.58 18.49 43.56
N TRP A 862 0.16 17.46 43.13
CA TRP A 862 -0.15 16.07 43.48
C TRP A 862 -0.17 15.81 45.00
N PRO A 863 0.83 16.24 45.79
CA PRO A 863 0.81 16.03 47.23
C PRO A 863 -0.44 16.63 47.88
N TYR A 864 -0.83 17.84 47.43
CA TYR A 864 -2.02 18.52 47.92
C TYR A 864 -3.32 17.80 47.56
N TYR A 865 -3.52 17.49 46.27
CA TYR A 865 -4.71 16.77 45.81
C TYR A 865 -4.84 15.41 46.51
N CYS A 866 -3.72 14.70 46.68
CA CYS A 866 -3.71 13.41 47.35
C CYS A 866 -4.14 13.56 48.82
N ALA A 867 -3.53 14.47 49.58
CA ALA A 867 -3.89 14.70 50.98
C ALA A 867 -5.36 15.15 51.14
N LYS A 868 -5.78 16.22 50.45
CA LYS A 868 -7.12 16.80 50.63
C LYS A 868 -8.26 16.00 50.05
N TYR A 869 -8.04 15.27 48.97
CA TYR A 869 -9.13 14.58 48.28
C TYR A 869 -9.05 13.06 48.45
N LEU A 870 -7.88 12.44 48.30
CA LEU A 870 -7.77 10.98 48.40
C LEU A 870 -7.74 10.52 49.86
N VAL A 871 -6.94 11.15 50.71
CA VAL A 871 -6.83 10.77 52.13
C VAL A 871 -8.03 11.28 52.90
N GLU A 872 -8.25 12.60 52.95
CA GLU A 872 -9.33 13.19 53.75
C GLU A 872 -10.73 12.77 53.27
N LYS A 873 -11.03 12.87 51.95
CA LYS A 873 -12.38 12.61 51.43
C LYS A 873 -12.65 11.17 50.96
N LYS A 874 -11.64 10.45 50.50
CA LYS A 874 -11.79 9.07 49.99
C LYS A 874 -11.21 7.99 50.90
N LYS A 875 -10.64 8.36 52.06
CA LYS A 875 -10.10 7.46 53.09
C LYS A 875 -9.02 6.49 52.53
N VAL A 876 -8.12 7.00 51.70
CA VAL A 876 -6.94 6.25 51.18
C VAL A 876 -5.71 6.47 52.08
N ASN A 877 -4.74 5.56 52.09
CA ASN A 877 -3.50 5.68 52.87
C ASN A 877 -2.65 6.90 52.42
N ILE A 878 -2.11 7.67 53.38
CA ILE A 878 -1.24 8.84 53.18
C ILE A 878 0.08 8.52 52.47
N ASP A 879 0.59 7.28 52.58
CA ASP A 879 1.87 6.89 51.99
C ASP A 879 1.90 7.11 50.47
N CYS A 880 0.75 6.97 49.80
CA CYS A 880 0.63 7.21 48.36
C CYS A 880 0.82 8.68 47.94
N CYS A 881 0.76 9.63 48.89
CA CYS A 881 0.95 11.05 48.63
C CYS A 881 2.41 11.48 48.63
N ARG A 882 3.32 10.62 49.13
CA ARG A 882 4.78 10.86 49.11
C ARG A 882 5.40 10.45 47.77
N GLU A 883 4.76 9.55 47.03
CA GLU A 883 5.20 9.14 45.71
C GLU A 883 4.83 10.17 44.64
N ILE A 884 5.77 10.46 43.74
CA ILE A 884 5.55 11.38 42.62
C ILE A 884 4.60 10.74 41.60
N ASN A 885 3.46 11.39 41.35
CA ASN A 885 2.53 10.89 40.35
C ASN A 885 2.79 11.47 38.95
N ARG A 886 3.62 10.76 38.18
CA ARG A 886 3.90 11.06 36.76
C ARG A 886 2.69 10.86 35.82
N ASN A 887 1.54 10.43 36.35
CA ASN A 887 0.31 10.27 35.58
C ASN A 887 -0.47 11.58 35.41
N LEU A 888 -0.03 12.71 35.97
CA LEU A 888 -0.57 14.02 35.63
C LEU A 888 0.16 14.58 34.40
N SER A 889 -0.55 15.27 33.51
CA SER A 889 0.07 16.00 32.42
C SER A 889 -0.74 17.25 32.07
N ALA A 890 -0.03 18.30 31.71
CA ALA A 890 -0.62 19.52 31.17
C ALA A 890 0.02 19.87 29.84
N GLY A 891 -0.74 20.57 29.01
CA GLY A 891 -0.29 21.12 27.75
C GLY A 891 -1.18 22.29 27.37
N ARG A 892 -0.71 23.12 26.43
CA ARG A 892 -1.36 24.38 26.10
C ARG A 892 -2.79 24.21 25.59
N VAL A 893 -3.04 23.21 24.72
CA VAL A 893 -4.39 22.91 24.20
C VAL A 893 -5.22 22.07 25.18
N GLN A 894 -4.57 21.17 25.93
CA GLN A 894 -5.24 20.24 26.84
C GLN A 894 -6.01 20.97 27.95
N THR A 895 -5.43 22.04 28.49
CA THR A 895 -5.97 22.78 29.65
C THR A 895 -7.25 23.58 29.31
N PRO A 896 -7.30 24.40 28.24
CA PRO A 896 -8.53 25.05 27.78
C PRO A 896 -9.65 24.05 27.49
N VAL A 897 -9.32 22.94 26.82
CA VAL A 897 -10.29 21.90 26.48
C VAL A 897 -10.89 21.27 27.74
N LEU A 898 -10.07 21.01 28.76
CA LEU A 898 -10.57 20.57 30.06
C LEU A 898 -11.49 21.60 30.70
N GLY A 899 -11.16 22.89 30.60
CA GLY A 899 -11.99 24.01 31.04
C GLY A 899 -13.37 24.02 30.41
N TYR A 900 -13.47 23.86 29.09
CA TYR A 900 -14.76 23.78 28.39
C TYR A 900 -15.61 22.59 28.84
N VAL A 901 -15.00 21.43 29.05
CA VAL A 901 -15.71 20.24 29.57
C VAL A 901 -16.22 20.47 30.99
N ILE A 902 -15.42 21.12 31.85
CA ILE A 902 -15.82 21.50 33.21
C ILE A 902 -16.98 22.49 33.18
N LEU A 903 -16.85 23.58 32.41
CA LEU A 903 -17.89 24.60 32.27
C LEU A 903 -19.20 23.98 31.80
N ARG A 904 -19.15 23.10 30.79
CA ARG A 904 -20.35 22.43 30.29
C ARG A 904 -21.01 21.52 31.33
N ALA A 905 -20.22 20.84 32.15
CA ALA A 905 -20.74 20.00 33.21
C ALA A 905 -21.43 20.84 34.31
N GLU A 906 -20.87 21.99 34.67
CA GLU A 906 -21.48 22.92 35.62
C GLU A 906 -22.78 23.52 35.08
N GLN A 907 -22.79 23.95 33.81
CA GLN A 907 -24.00 24.40 33.12
C GLN A 907 -25.10 23.32 33.13
N SER A 908 -24.74 22.05 32.93
CA SER A 908 -25.67 20.92 32.96
C SER A 908 -26.21 20.64 34.37
N LYS A 909 -25.37 20.82 35.40
CA LYS A 909 -25.72 20.58 36.79
C LYS A 909 -26.61 21.69 37.37
N ARG A 910 -26.31 22.95 37.04
CA ARG A 910 -26.96 24.16 37.58
C ARG A 910 -27.44 25.10 36.46
N PRO A 911 -28.33 24.65 35.56
CA PRO A 911 -28.69 25.43 34.37
C PRO A 911 -29.34 26.79 34.65
N ARG A 912 -30.08 26.92 35.77
CA ARG A 912 -30.73 28.19 36.17
C ARG A 912 -29.72 29.31 36.43
N ASP A 913 -28.63 28.99 37.14
CA ASP A 913 -27.55 29.92 37.48
C ASP A 913 -26.87 30.50 36.23
N PHE A 914 -26.97 29.79 35.09
CA PHE A 914 -26.37 30.20 33.82
C PHE A 914 -27.41 30.72 32.80
N GLY A 915 -28.69 30.84 33.14
CA GLY A 915 -29.72 31.24 32.18
C GLY A 915 -30.00 30.20 31.08
N LEU A 916 -29.60 28.93 31.30
CA LEU A 916 -29.64 27.87 30.28
C LEU A 916 -30.76 26.86 30.49
N LEU A 917 -31.64 27.08 31.48
CA LEU A 917 -32.79 26.24 31.69
C LEU A 917 -33.80 26.43 30.55
N LYS A 918 -34.26 25.34 29.96
CA LYS A 918 -35.32 25.38 28.95
C LYS A 918 -36.40 24.35 29.27
N TYR A 919 -37.65 24.66 28.94
CA TYR A 919 -38.75 23.70 28.98
C TYR A 919 -39.12 23.34 27.55
N GLU A 920 -39.23 22.05 27.29
CA GLU A 920 -39.71 21.52 26.01
C GLU A 920 -41.16 21.08 26.22
N ALA A 921 -42.10 21.84 25.63
CA ALA A 921 -43.53 21.59 25.72
C ALA A 921 -44.01 20.87 24.45
N VAL A 922 -44.62 19.71 24.62
CA VAL A 922 -45.19 18.90 23.54
C VAL A 922 -46.62 19.35 23.28
N VAL A 923 -46.93 19.65 22.02
CA VAL A 923 -48.21 20.25 21.59
C VAL A 923 -48.82 19.43 20.46
N ALA A 924 -50.14 19.53 20.31
CA ALA A 924 -50.91 18.86 19.26
C ALA A 924 -50.63 17.34 19.23
N ASP A 925 -50.87 16.68 20.37
CA ASP A 925 -50.73 15.23 20.54
C ASP A 925 -49.37 14.64 20.12
N GLY A 926 -48.30 15.44 20.27
CA GLY A 926 -46.94 14.98 19.94
C GLY A 926 -46.45 15.34 18.54
N LEU A 927 -47.24 16.12 17.77
CA LEU A 927 -46.85 16.50 16.41
C LEU A 927 -45.70 17.51 16.36
N PHE A 928 -45.53 18.34 17.38
CA PHE A 928 -44.39 19.26 17.48
C PHE A 928 -44.09 19.67 18.94
N THR A 929 -42.92 20.27 19.14
CA THR A 929 -42.49 20.80 20.44
C THR A 929 -42.21 22.29 20.35
N ILE A 930 -42.51 22.99 21.46
CA ILE A 930 -42.16 24.40 21.67
C ILE A 930 -41.03 24.44 22.69
N GLU A 931 -39.94 25.11 22.35
CA GLU A 931 -38.86 25.38 23.28
C GLU A 931 -39.10 26.72 23.98
N LEU A 932 -39.26 26.70 25.30
CA LEU A 932 -39.43 27.87 26.15
C LEU A 932 -38.12 28.16 26.87
N THR A 933 -37.54 29.35 26.66
CA THR A 933 -36.34 29.80 27.35
C THR A 933 -36.62 30.12 28.82
N GLN A 934 -35.57 30.23 29.63
CA GLN A 934 -35.70 30.61 31.04
C GLN A 934 -36.45 31.94 31.21
N GLU A 935 -36.15 32.94 30.39
CA GLU A 935 -36.83 34.24 30.39
C GLU A 935 -38.34 34.10 30.17
N VAL A 936 -38.75 33.21 29.25
CA VAL A 936 -40.16 32.95 28.97
C VAL A 936 -40.83 32.22 30.12
N ILE A 937 -40.16 31.20 30.68
CA ILE A 937 -40.65 30.44 31.85
C ILE A 937 -40.88 31.38 33.05
N ASP A 938 -39.93 32.28 33.30
CA ASP A 938 -39.99 33.25 34.39
C ASP A 938 -41.11 34.27 34.14
N SER A 939 -41.27 34.75 32.89
CA SER A 939 -42.36 35.68 32.52
C SER A 939 -43.76 35.08 32.67
N LEU A 940 -43.90 33.77 32.48
CA LEU A 940 -45.15 33.01 32.64
C LEU A 940 -45.36 32.54 34.10
N ASN A 941 -44.43 32.89 35.01
CA ASN A 941 -44.41 32.51 36.43
C ASN A 941 -44.51 30.99 36.66
N ILE A 942 -43.83 30.20 35.81
CA ILE A 942 -43.88 28.74 35.84
C ILE A 942 -42.71 28.19 36.65
N LYS A 943 -42.98 27.42 37.70
CA LYS A 943 -41.92 26.88 38.57
C LYS A 943 -41.49 25.46 38.19
N LYS A 944 -42.43 24.67 37.63
CA LYS A 944 -42.23 23.27 37.23
C LYS A 944 -42.83 23.01 35.84
N PRO A 945 -42.24 22.13 35.01
CA PRO A 945 -42.78 21.80 33.69
C PRO A 945 -44.24 21.31 33.73
N LYS A 946 -44.65 20.61 34.78
CA LYS A 946 -46.03 20.11 34.93
C LYS A 946 -47.09 21.23 34.91
N GLU A 947 -46.74 22.47 35.28
CA GLU A 947 -47.66 23.62 35.28
C GLU A 947 -47.95 24.15 33.85
N LEU A 948 -47.23 23.66 32.84
CA LEU A 948 -47.53 23.89 31.43
C LEU A 948 -48.61 22.93 30.89
N VAL A 949 -48.74 21.74 31.48
CA VAL A 949 -49.62 20.68 30.95
C VAL A 949 -51.08 21.14 31.08
N GLY A 950 -51.82 21.06 29.97
CA GLY A 950 -53.21 21.53 29.88
C GLY A 950 -53.36 23.01 29.51
N ARG A 951 -52.29 23.81 29.45
CA ARG A 951 -52.36 25.17 28.89
C ARG A 951 -52.58 25.12 27.38
N ASN A 952 -53.37 26.07 26.88
CA ASN A 952 -53.73 26.17 25.47
C ASN A 952 -52.70 26.97 24.68
N VAL A 953 -52.27 26.39 23.56
CA VAL A 953 -51.39 27.02 22.57
C VAL A 953 -52.22 27.31 21.33
N VAL A 954 -52.20 28.57 20.89
CA VAL A 954 -52.84 28.99 19.64
C VAL A 954 -51.82 28.87 18.52
N VAL A 955 -52.15 28.06 17.51
CA VAL A 955 -51.33 27.86 16.31
C VAL A 955 -52.02 28.53 15.12
N ARG A 956 -51.31 29.46 14.47
CA ARG A 956 -51.73 30.13 13.24
C ARG A 956 -50.75 29.79 12.14
N GLU A 957 -51.26 29.42 10.97
CA GLU A 957 -50.41 29.26 9.79
C GLU A 957 -50.17 30.63 9.17
N VAL A 958 -48.90 31.00 9.02
CA VAL A 958 -48.49 32.27 8.40
C VAL A 958 -48.42 32.10 6.89
N LYS A 959 -47.69 31.06 6.44
CA LYS A 959 -47.51 30.73 5.02
C LYS A 959 -46.86 29.35 4.84
N SER A 960 -46.96 28.81 3.64
CA SER A 960 -46.16 27.68 3.15
C SER A 960 -45.14 28.19 2.13
N VAL A 961 -43.86 27.85 2.32
CA VAL A 961 -42.75 28.38 1.52
C VAL A 961 -41.98 27.24 0.87
N GLU A 962 -41.74 27.36 -0.44
CA GLU A 962 -40.78 26.50 -1.13
C GLU A 962 -39.36 27.02 -0.91
N GLU A 963 -38.48 26.17 -0.40
CA GLU A 963 -37.08 26.51 -0.16
C GLU A 963 -36.16 25.57 -0.93
N GLU A 964 -35.21 26.17 -1.66
CA GLU A 964 -34.12 25.43 -2.28
C GLU A 964 -33.02 25.17 -1.24
N VAL A 965 -32.87 23.90 -0.84
CA VAL A 965 -31.86 23.46 0.10
C VAL A 965 -30.65 22.97 -0.68
N ASN A 966 -29.50 23.59 -0.42
CA ASN A 966 -28.23 23.14 -0.98
C ASN A 966 -27.70 21.91 -0.23
N PRO A 967 -26.99 20.99 -0.93
CA PRO A 967 -26.28 19.93 -0.25
C PRO A 967 -25.21 20.50 0.68
N LEU A 968 -24.81 19.72 1.67
CA LEU A 968 -23.67 20.08 2.51
C LEU A 968 -22.35 19.77 1.80
N PRO A 969 -21.24 20.46 2.12
CA PRO A 969 -19.94 20.16 1.55
C PRO A 969 -19.48 18.73 1.90
N PRO A 970 -18.53 18.16 1.13
CA PRO A 970 -17.87 16.92 1.51
C PRO A 970 -17.16 17.05 2.87
N PHE A 971 -16.84 15.92 3.48
CA PHE A 971 -16.32 15.90 4.83
C PHE A 971 -14.92 16.52 4.94
N THR A 972 -14.75 17.36 5.95
CA THR A 972 -13.48 17.64 6.62
C THR A 972 -13.30 16.69 7.80
N THR A 973 -12.13 16.68 8.44
CA THR A 973 -11.89 15.81 9.60
C THR A 973 -12.87 16.07 10.74
N ASP A 974 -13.12 17.32 11.11
CA ASP A 974 -14.01 17.68 12.21
C ASP A 974 -15.47 17.26 11.93
N THR A 975 -15.97 17.52 10.73
CA THR A 975 -17.34 17.17 10.33
C THR A 975 -17.54 15.65 10.23
N LEU A 976 -16.53 14.92 9.73
CA LEU A 976 -16.56 13.45 9.72
C LEU A 976 -16.60 12.87 11.13
N LEU A 977 -15.72 13.34 12.03
CA LEU A 977 -15.67 12.85 13.40
C LEU A 977 -16.96 13.16 14.17
N ALA A 978 -17.52 14.36 13.95
CA ALA A 978 -18.77 14.77 14.57
C ALA A 978 -19.93 13.87 14.14
N GLU A 979 -20.07 13.67 12.83
CA GLU A 979 -21.18 12.92 12.27
C GLU A 979 -21.06 11.41 12.47
N ALA A 980 -19.85 10.86 12.42
CA ALA A 980 -19.59 9.46 12.79
C ALA A 980 -19.94 9.19 14.26
N SER A 981 -19.70 10.16 15.15
CA SER A 981 -20.11 10.03 16.55
C SER A 981 -21.63 10.06 16.70
N LEU A 982 -22.31 10.97 15.99
CA LEU A 982 -23.76 11.13 16.04
C LEU A 982 -24.51 9.94 15.44
N ARG A 983 -24.19 9.57 14.18
CA ARG A 983 -24.93 8.54 13.43
C ARG A 983 -24.47 7.12 13.72
N LEU A 984 -23.17 6.91 13.94
CA LEU A 984 -22.59 5.57 14.10
C LEU A 984 -22.24 5.23 15.56
N GLY A 985 -22.36 6.20 16.47
CA GLY A 985 -22.03 6.01 17.90
C GLY A 985 -20.55 5.72 18.16
N LEU A 986 -19.67 6.09 17.22
CA LEU A 986 -18.22 5.90 17.31
C LEU A 986 -17.58 6.99 18.19
N SER A 987 -16.54 6.64 18.94
CA SER A 987 -15.67 7.66 19.54
C SER A 987 -14.79 8.30 18.47
N SER A 988 -14.35 9.54 18.67
CA SER A 988 -13.50 10.24 17.70
C SER A 988 -12.19 9.50 17.42
N THR A 989 -11.58 8.90 18.45
CA THR A 989 -10.39 8.05 18.29
C THR A 989 -10.66 6.86 17.37
N ARG A 990 -11.81 6.19 17.53
CA ARG A 990 -12.17 5.03 16.73
C ARG A 990 -12.53 5.40 15.30
N ALA A 991 -13.28 6.49 15.11
CA ALA A 991 -13.61 7.01 13.79
C ALA A 991 -12.35 7.42 13.02
N MET A 992 -11.43 8.15 13.67
CA MET A 992 -10.13 8.52 13.10
C MET A 992 -9.30 7.29 12.70
N GLN A 993 -9.21 6.28 13.57
CA GLN A 993 -8.51 5.03 13.27
C GLN A 993 -9.09 4.34 12.04
N ILE A 994 -10.42 4.24 11.93
CA ILE A 994 -11.07 3.60 10.78
C ILE A 994 -10.86 4.43 9.51
N ALA A 995 -10.90 5.77 9.59
CA ALA A 995 -10.60 6.64 8.46
C ALA A 995 -9.15 6.48 7.99
N GLN A 996 -8.19 6.40 8.92
CA GLN A 996 -6.80 6.07 8.59
C GLN A 996 -6.68 4.70 7.91
N GLU A 997 -7.34 3.67 8.44
CA GLU A 997 -7.35 2.34 7.83
C GLU A 997 -7.97 2.37 6.41
N LEU A 998 -9.07 3.11 6.19
CA LEU A 998 -9.67 3.28 4.85
C LEU A 998 -8.74 4.01 3.87
N PHE A 999 -8.03 5.05 4.34
CA PHE A 999 -7.03 5.77 3.54
C PHE A 999 -5.86 4.85 3.17
N GLU A 1000 -5.25 4.16 4.13
CA GLU A 1000 -4.13 3.22 3.93
C GLU A 1000 -4.47 2.05 2.96
N LEU A 1001 -5.74 1.69 2.89
CA LEU A 1001 -6.28 0.67 1.98
C LEU A 1001 -6.65 1.23 0.59
N GLY A 1002 -6.56 2.55 0.40
CA GLY A 1002 -6.81 3.23 -0.87
C GLY A 1002 -8.29 3.42 -1.20
N PHE A 1003 -9.18 3.46 -0.20
CA PHE A 1003 -10.62 3.66 -0.41
C PHE A 1003 -11.07 5.11 -0.30
N ILE A 1004 -10.36 5.94 0.47
CA ILE A 1004 -10.66 7.36 0.63
C ILE A 1004 -9.40 8.22 0.44
N THR A 1005 -9.60 9.52 0.21
CA THR A 1005 -8.53 10.55 0.24
C THR A 1005 -7.99 10.74 1.67
N TYR A 1006 -6.91 11.52 1.79
CA TYR A 1006 -6.27 11.79 3.07
C TYR A 1006 -7.24 12.36 4.09
N HIS A 1007 -7.31 11.70 5.25
CA HIS A 1007 -8.39 11.87 6.23
C HIS A 1007 -8.13 13.00 7.26
N ARG A 1008 -6.93 13.59 7.28
CA ARG A 1008 -6.56 14.73 8.12
C ARG A 1008 -6.52 16.00 7.27
N THR A 1009 -7.69 16.59 7.07
CA THR A 1009 -7.90 17.74 6.18
C THR A 1009 -8.94 18.68 6.80
N ASP A 1010 -8.65 19.97 6.73
CA ASP A 1010 -9.54 21.08 7.04
C ASP A 1010 -10.21 21.67 5.79
N SER A 1011 -9.79 21.22 4.60
CA SER A 1011 -10.27 21.69 3.30
C SER A 1011 -11.53 20.95 2.84
N THR A 1012 -12.50 21.70 2.30
CA THR A 1012 -13.67 21.16 1.60
C THR A 1012 -13.44 21.01 0.09
N ARG A 1013 -12.26 21.37 -0.42
CA ARG A 1013 -11.93 21.36 -1.86
C ARG A 1013 -12.10 19.96 -2.47
N VAL A 1014 -12.61 19.90 -3.69
CA VAL A 1014 -12.71 18.69 -4.52
C VAL A 1014 -11.97 18.91 -5.84
N SER A 1015 -11.10 17.96 -6.20
CA SER A 1015 -10.33 17.96 -7.46
C SER A 1015 -11.17 17.50 -8.66
N ASP A 1016 -10.71 17.78 -9.87
CA ASP A 1016 -11.35 17.27 -11.11
C ASP A 1016 -11.42 15.74 -11.14
N THR A 1017 -10.41 15.08 -10.56
CA THR A 1017 -10.42 13.63 -10.31
C THR A 1017 -11.62 13.24 -9.45
N GLY A 1018 -11.84 13.93 -8.33
CA GLY A 1018 -12.98 13.67 -7.45
C GLY A 1018 -14.30 13.90 -8.15
N ILE A 1019 -14.45 15.04 -8.85
CA ILE A 1019 -15.66 15.37 -9.62
C ILE A 1019 -15.97 14.26 -10.64
N ASN A 1020 -14.95 13.72 -11.33
CA ASN A 1020 -15.10 12.60 -12.26
C ASN A 1020 -15.53 11.30 -11.57
N VAL A 1021 -15.07 11.02 -10.35
CA VAL A 1021 -15.55 9.86 -9.56
C VAL A 1021 -17.05 9.96 -9.30
N ALA A 1022 -17.54 11.13 -8.89
CA ALA A 1022 -18.98 11.33 -8.69
C ALA A 1022 -19.76 11.23 -10.00
N LYS A 1023 -19.25 11.84 -11.08
CA LYS A 1023 -19.85 11.78 -12.42
C LYS A 1023 -20.01 10.33 -12.89
N GLN A 1024 -18.95 9.52 -12.81
CA GLN A 1024 -18.97 8.12 -13.26
C GLN A 1024 -20.00 7.28 -12.49
N TRP A 1025 -20.06 7.42 -11.17
CA TRP A 1025 -21.05 6.67 -10.39
C TRP A 1025 -22.50 7.11 -10.68
N LEU A 1026 -22.74 8.42 -10.85
CA LEU A 1026 -24.06 8.94 -11.22
C LEU A 1026 -24.47 8.49 -12.63
N GLN A 1027 -23.53 8.45 -13.57
CA GLN A 1027 -23.75 7.89 -14.92
C GLN A 1027 -24.13 6.41 -14.84
N GLU A 1028 -23.43 5.61 -14.02
CA GLU A 1028 -23.75 4.19 -13.82
C GLU A 1028 -25.12 3.99 -13.18
N LYS A 1029 -25.49 4.82 -12.20
CA LYS A 1029 -26.77 4.70 -11.49
C LYS A 1029 -27.97 5.21 -12.30
N TYR A 1030 -27.85 6.34 -13.00
CA TYR A 1030 -28.97 7.04 -13.64
C TYR A 1030 -28.96 6.97 -15.18
N GLY A 1031 -27.97 6.35 -15.82
CA GLY A 1031 -27.87 6.33 -17.28
C GLY A 1031 -27.74 7.75 -17.86
N GLU A 1032 -28.43 8.04 -18.97
CA GLU A 1032 -28.41 9.37 -19.61
C GLU A 1032 -29.01 10.49 -18.73
N GLU A 1033 -29.91 10.13 -17.81
CA GLU A 1033 -30.58 11.05 -16.89
C GLU A 1033 -29.64 11.64 -15.83
N TYR A 1034 -28.41 11.14 -15.70
CA TYR A 1034 -27.41 11.66 -14.77
C TYR A 1034 -27.16 13.16 -14.94
N THR A 1035 -27.29 13.67 -16.17
CA THR A 1035 -27.10 15.09 -16.51
C THR A 1035 -28.09 16.01 -15.79
N LYS A 1036 -29.27 15.50 -15.42
CA LYS A 1036 -30.29 16.26 -14.69
C LYS A 1036 -30.01 16.34 -13.18
N VAL A 1037 -29.26 15.38 -12.64
CA VAL A 1037 -29.00 15.28 -11.19
C VAL A 1037 -27.58 15.68 -10.79
N PHE A 1038 -26.62 15.65 -11.71
CA PHE A 1038 -25.22 15.99 -11.46
C PHE A 1038 -24.97 17.51 -11.53
N LYS A 1039 -24.36 18.08 -10.49
CA LYS A 1039 -23.91 19.47 -10.45
C LYS A 1039 -22.49 19.52 -9.89
N PRO A 1040 -21.46 19.64 -10.73
CA PRO A 1040 -20.06 19.62 -10.28
C PRO A 1040 -19.79 20.83 -9.38
N ARG A 1041 -19.16 20.60 -8.23
CA ARG A 1041 -18.77 21.65 -7.28
C ARG A 1041 -17.37 21.38 -6.74
N THR A 1042 -16.49 22.36 -6.87
CA THR A 1042 -15.15 22.34 -6.29
C THR A 1042 -15.14 22.62 -4.79
N TRP A 1043 -16.18 23.30 -4.26
CA TRP A 1043 -16.42 23.65 -2.85
C TRP A 1043 -15.40 24.58 -2.17
N GLY A 1044 -14.16 24.63 -2.63
CA GLY A 1044 -13.10 25.49 -2.10
C GLY A 1044 -12.05 25.82 -3.16
N VAL A 1045 -11.25 26.85 -2.91
CA VAL A 1045 -10.22 27.37 -3.82
C VAL A 1045 -8.85 27.34 -3.14
N GLY A 1046 -7.82 26.86 -3.83
CA GLY A 1046 -6.45 26.78 -3.30
C GLY A 1046 -6.22 25.66 -2.28
N GLY A 1047 -4.95 25.42 -1.94
CA GLY A 1047 -4.50 24.41 -0.96
C GLY A 1047 -4.16 23.04 -1.56
N ALA A 1048 -3.13 22.38 -1.00
CA ALA A 1048 -2.67 21.05 -1.39
C ALA A 1048 -3.66 19.94 -0.99
N HIS A 1049 -4.49 20.17 0.03
CA HIS A 1049 -5.39 19.15 0.58
C HIS A 1049 -6.78 19.15 -0.06
N GLU A 1050 -7.31 17.95 -0.26
CA GLU A 1050 -8.68 17.69 -0.69
C GLU A 1050 -9.56 17.32 0.51
N ALA A 1051 -10.87 17.45 0.36
CA ALA A 1051 -11.85 16.91 1.29
C ALA A 1051 -11.79 15.38 1.35
N ILE A 1052 -12.38 14.81 2.40
CA ILE A 1052 -12.49 13.37 2.61
C ILE A 1052 -13.59 12.82 1.68
N ARG A 1053 -13.18 12.06 0.67
CA ARG A 1053 -14.07 11.44 -0.33
C ARG A 1053 -13.60 10.04 -0.74
N PRO A 1054 -14.46 9.22 -1.37
CA PRO A 1054 -14.04 7.98 -2.01
C PRO A 1054 -13.04 8.20 -3.15
N THR A 1055 -12.14 7.24 -3.36
CA THR A 1055 -11.16 7.26 -4.47
C THR A 1055 -11.68 6.62 -5.75
N ARG A 1056 -12.77 5.85 -5.66
CA ARG A 1056 -13.38 5.10 -6.78
C ARG A 1056 -14.90 5.27 -6.79
N PRO A 1057 -15.55 5.15 -7.96
CA PRO A 1057 -17.01 5.23 -8.10
C PRO A 1057 -17.68 3.94 -7.61
N ILE A 1058 -17.48 3.57 -6.34
CA ILE A 1058 -17.97 2.31 -5.77
C ILE A 1058 -18.65 2.62 -4.43
N ASP A 1059 -19.94 2.37 -4.30
CA ASP A 1059 -20.64 2.51 -3.02
C ASP A 1059 -20.29 1.39 -2.03
N ALA A 1060 -20.78 1.49 -0.79
CA ALA A 1060 -20.41 0.57 0.28
C ALA A 1060 -20.95 -0.86 0.08
N ASP A 1061 -22.08 -1.03 -0.60
CA ASP A 1061 -22.68 -2.33 -0.84
C ASP A 1061 -21.95 -3.03 -1.97
N ARG A 1062 -21.69 -2.33 -3.08
CA ARG A 1062 -20.86 -2.82 -4.17
C ARG A 1062 -19.45 -3.16 -3.72
N LEU A 1063 -18.84 -2.33 -2.87
CA LEU A 1063 -17.52 -2.64 -2.28
C LEU A 1063 -17.56 -3.96 -1.49
N ARG A 1064 -18.62 -4.19 -0.71
CA ARG A 1064 -18.79 -5.41 0.07
C ARG A 1064 -18.92 -6.64 -0.82
N GLU A 1065 -19.64 -6.53 -1.94
CA GLU A 1065 -19.73 -7.58 -2.96
C GLU A 1065 -18.36 -7.89 -3.56
N LEU A 1066 -17.66 -6.89 -4.09
CA LEU A 1066 -16.35 -7.04 -4.73
C LEU A 1066 -15.30 -7.66 -3.78
N VAL A 1067 -15.38 -7.36 -2.48
CA VAL A 1067 -14.53 -7.97 -1.45
C VAL A 1067 -14.92 -9.43 -1.18
N ARG A 1068 -16.22 -9.75 -1.10
CA ARG A 1068 -16.71 -11.12 -0.92
C ARG A 1068 -16.31 -12.02 -2.09
N GLU A 1069 -16.35 -11.50 -3.30
CA GLU A 1069 -15.93 -12.17 -4.53
C GLU A 1069 -14.40 -12.34 -4.62
N GLY A 1070 -13.65 -11.53 -3.87
CA GLY A 1070 -12.20 -11.48 -3.92
C GLY A 1070 -11.65 -10.87 -5.21
N ILE A 1071 -12.44 -9.99 -5.85
CA ILE A 1071 -12.00 -9.06 -6.89
C ILE A 1071 -11.14 -7.98 -6.23
N ILE A 1072 -11.68 -7.32 -5.21
CA ILE A 1072 -10.92 -6.43 -4.33
C ILE A 1072 -10.47 -7.24 -3.12
N GLN A 1073 -9.15 -7.36 -2.92
CA GLN A 1073 -8.56 -8.05 -1.77
C GLN A 1073 -7.78 -7.04 -0.95
N PRO A 1074 -8.44 -6.33 -0.02
CA PRO A 1074 -7.75 -5.37 0.82
C PRO A 1074 -6.71 -6.11 1.66
N VAL A 1075 -5.56 -5.45 1.88
CA VAL A 1075 -4.44 -6.05 2.65
C VAL A 1075 -4.82 -6.38 4.10
N ARG A 1076 -5.90 -5.76 4.58
CA ARG A 1076 -6.56 -6.03 5.85
C ARG A 1076 -8.06 -6.25 5.63
N PRO A 1077 -8.69 -7.20 6.34
CA PRO A 1077 -10.14 -7.38 6.27
C PRO A 1077 -10.91 -6.14 6.72
N LEU A 1078 -11.89 -5.72 5.92
CA LEU A 1078 -12.82 -4.64 6.29
C LEU A 1078 -13.85 -5.15 7.29
N THR A 1079 -14.02 -4.43 8.40
CA THR A 1079 -15.04 -4.73 9.42
C THR A 1079 -16.36 -4.00 9.14
N LYS A 1080 -17.43 -4.34 9.86
CA LYS A 1080 -18.74 -3.64 9.76
C LYS A 1080 -18.59 -2.12 9.81
N TYR A 1081 -17.79 -1.61 10.75
CA TYR A 1081 -17.60 -0.16 10.92
C TYR A 1081 -16.79 0.50 9.79
N HIS A 1082 -15.96 -0.25 9.06
CA HIS A 1082 -15.32 0.27 7.85
C HIS A 1082 -16.36 0.58 6.79
N TYR A 1083 -17.26 -0.38 6.52
CA TYR A 1083 -18.33 -0.18 5.54
C TYR A 1083 -19.29 0.95 5.95
N LEU A 1084 -19.65 1.06 7.23
CA LEU A 1084 -20.52 2.12 7.72
C LEU A 1084 -19.88 3.51 7.59
N LEU A 1085 -18.60 3.66 7.96
CA LEU A 1085 -17.91 4.94 7.82
C LEU A 1085 -17.68 5.29 6.35
N TYR A 1086 -17.32 4.31 5.53
CA TYR A 1086 -17.18 4.47 4.09
C TYR A 1086 -18.50 4.89 3.42
N ASP A 1087 -19.62 4.25 3.77
CA ASP A 1087 -20.96 4.62 3.28
C ASP A 1087 -21.32 6.07 3.63
N LEU A 1088 -21.04 6.46 4.88
CA LEU A 1088 -21.26 7.84 5.33
C LEU A 1088 -20.47 8.84 4.47
N ILE A 1089 -19.17 8.57 4.26
CA ILE A 1089 -18.29 9.40 3.42
C ILE A 1089 -18.79 9.43 1.97
N PHE A 1090 -19.13 8.26 1.42
CA PHE A 1090 -19.58 8.11 0.05
C PHE A 1090 -20.86 8.92 -0.22
N ARG A 1091 -21.90 8.72 0.58
CA ARG A 1091 -23.18 9.41 0.40
C ARG A 1091 -23.04 10.91 0.55
N ARG A 1092 -22.29 11.38 1.56
CA ARG A 1092 -22.04 12.81 1.76
C ARG A 1092 -21.31 13.42 0.56
N PHE A 1093 -20.31 12.73 0.03
CA PHE A 1093 -19.56 13.18 -1.14
C PHE A 1093 -20.43 13.24 -2.40
N ILE A 1094 -21.15 12.16 -2.73
CA ILE A 1094 -22.04 12.13 -3.91
C ILE A 1094 -23.11 13.22 -3.81
N ALA A 1095 -23.77 13.35 -2.65
CA ALA A 1095 -24.76 14.40 -2.41
C ALA A 1095 -24.19 15.81 -2.65
N SER A 1096 -22.93 16.07 -2.26
CA SER A 1096 -22.26 17.34 -2.49
C SER A 1096 -22.08 17.70 -3.97
N GLN A 1097 -22.14 16.71 -4.87
CA GLN A 1097 -22.01 16.84 -6.32
C GLN A 1097 -23.36 16.71 -7.05
N MET A 1098 -24.49 16.74 -6.32
CA MET A 1098 -25.84 16.66 -6.88
C MET A 1098 -26.57 18.00 -6.86
N ILE A 1099 -27.65 18.13 -7.63
CA ILE A 1099 -28.51 19.32 -7.61
C ILE A 1099 -29.15 19.56 -6.23
N PRO A 1100 -29.47 20.82 -5.89
CA PRO A 1100 -30.24 21.17 -4.69
C PRO A 1100 -31.63 20.56 -4.67
N SER A 1101 -32.13 20.30 -3.46
CA SER A 1101 -33.48 19.80 -3.22
C SER A 1101 -34.46 20.96 -3.03
N ILE A 1102 -35.71 20.78 -3.43
CA ILE A 1102 -36.78 21.76 -3.15
C ILE A 1102 -37.70 21.15 -2.10
N ILE A 1103 -37.79 21.79 -0.94
CA ILE A 1103 -38.66 21.38 0.16
C ILE A 1103 -39.80 22.38 0.33
N VAL A 1104 -40.90 21.93 0.90
CA VAL A 1104 -42.01 22.78 1.32
C VAL A 1104 -41.98 22.88 2.84
N LYS A 1105 -41.84 24.10 3.37
CA LYS A 1105 -41.89 24.39 4.80
C LYS A 1105 -43.20 25.06 5.16
N GLN A 1106 -43.83 24.56 6.22
CA GLN A 1106 -44.93 25.25 6.89
C GLN A 1106 -44.37 26.21 7.93
N VAL A 1107 -44.75 27.48 7.87
CA VAL A 1107 -44.39 28.51 8.86
C VAL A 1107 -45.57 28.75 9.79
N LEU A 1108 -45.41 28.40 11.06
CA LEU A 1108 -46.45 28.50 12.08
C LEU A 1108 -46.09 29.59 13.08
N GLU A 1109 -47.00 30.55 13.30
CA GLU A 1109 -46.97 31.42 14.46
C GLU A 1109 -47.65 30.68 15.63
N VAL A 1110 -46.89 30.51 16.70
CA VAL A 1110 -47.31 29.78 17.89
C VAL A 1110 -47.36 30.74 19.06
N SER A 1111 -48.54 30.90 19.65
CA SER A 1111 -48.79 31.82 20.77
C SER A 1111 -49.19 31.03 22.02
N LEU A 1112 -48.46 31.26 23.11
CA LEU A 1112 -48.77 30.77 24.46
C LEU A 1112 -48.89 31.98 25.37
N GLU A 1113 -50.12 32.38 25.70
CA GLU A 1113 -50.41 33.60 26.46
C GLU A 1113 -49.73 34.83 25.82
N ASN A 1114 -48.77 35.45 26.51
CA ASN A 1114 -48.05 36.63 26.03
C ASN A 1114 -46.79 36.28 25.20
N TYR A 1115 -46.41 35.00 25.14
CA TYR A 1115 -45.25 34.54 24.38
C TYR A 1115 -45.67 34.17 22.95
N LYS A 1116 -44.97 34.73 21.97
CA LYS A 1116 -45.12 34.38 20.56
C LYS A 1116 -43.80 33.90 19.99
N THR A 1117 -43.84 32.84 19.20
CA THR A 1117 -42.69 32.32 18.48
C THR A 1117 -43.10 31.80 17.12
N VAL A 1118 -42.15 31.75 16.19
CA VAL A 1118 -42.37 31.23 14.84
C VAL A 1118 -41.62 29.91 14.72
N ILE A 1119 -42.32 28.87 14.26
CA ILE A 1119 -41.75 27.54 14.06
C ILE A 1119 -41.85 27.20 12.56
N GLU A 1120 -40.73 26.85 11.97
CA GLU A 1120 -40.66 26.32 10.61
C GLU A 1120 -40.57 24.79 10.63
N ARG A 1121 -41.43 24.12 9.86
CA ARG A 1121 -41.46 22.66 9.78
C ARG A 1121 -41.43 22.19 8.33
N PRO A 1122 -40.48 21.33 7.92
CA PRO A 1122 -40.51 20.75 6.58
C PRO A 1122 -41.69 19.78 6.50
N ILE A 1123 -42.63 19.99 5.58
CA ILE A 1123 -43.84 19.16 5.44
C ILE A 1123 -43.83 18.27 4.20
N ALA A 1124 -43.06 18.63 3.17
CA ALA A 1124 -42.92 17.83 1.95
C ALA A 1124 -41.59 18.08 1.23
N ILE A 1125 -41.18 17.14 0.38
CA ILE A 1125 -40.06 17.30 -0.56
C ILE A 1125 -40.66 17.34 -1.97
N LYS A 1126 -40.60 18.50 -2.63
CA LYS A 1126 -41.13 18.70 -3.99
C LYS A 1126 -40.16 18.17 -5.05
N ARG A 1127 -38.85 18.32 -4.82
CA ARG A 1127 -37.79 17.73 -5.65
C ARG A 1127 -36.70 17.15 -4.75
N TYR A 1128 -36.46 15.84 -4.87
CA TYR A 1128 -35.53 15.14 -3.98
C TYR A 1128 -34.09 15.59 -4.14
N GLY A 1129 -33.57 15.82 -5.35
CA GLY A 1129 -32.17 16.24 -5.54
C GLY A 1129 -31.18 15.39 -4.71
N PHE A 1130 -30.29 16.03 -3.96
CA PHE A 1130 -29.33 15.33 -3.10
C PHE A 1130 -29.94 14.54 -1.92
N LEU A 1131 -31.15 14.91 -1.45
CA LEU A 1131 -31.84 14.23 -0.34
C LEU A 1131 -32.21 12.77 -0.67
N GLU A 1132 -32.24 12.38 -1.95
CA GLU A 1132 -32.41 10.97 -2.34
C GLU A 1132 -31.25 10.09 -1.83
N ILE A 1133 -30.01 10.59 -1.92
CA ILE A 1133 -28.81 9.86 -1.52
C ILE A 1133 -28.52 10.08 -0.03
N TYR A 1134 -28.77 11.28 0.45
CA TYR A 1134 -28.37 11.73 1.77
C TYR A 1134 -29.50 12.46 2.49
N PRO A 1135 -30.49 11.71 3.03
CA PRO A 1135 -31.63 12.29 3.72
C PRO A 1135 -31.17 12.91 5.05
N ILE A 1136 -31.17 14.24 5.10
CA ILE A 1136 -30.93 15.04 6.31
C ILE A 1136 -32.19 15.78 6.77
N ILE A 1137 -33.24 15.75 5.96
CA ILE A 1137 -34.53 16.36 6.24
C ILE A 1137 -35.59 15.27 6.11
N GLU A 1138 -36.35 15.06 7.18
CA GLU A 1138 -37.51 14.19 7.19
C GLU A 1138 -38.78 15.05 7.17
N PRO A 1139 -39.66 14.89 6.17
CA PRO A 1139 -40.96 15.57 6.14
C PRO A 1139 -41.80 15.21 7.36
N GLN A 1140 -42.41 16.22 7.98
CA GLN A 1140 -43.29 16.09 9.12
C GLN A 1140 -44.75 16.29 8.70
N PRO A 1141 -45.73 15.68 9.41
CA PRO A 1141 -47.14 15.93 9.12
C PRO A 1141 -47.49 17.42 9.26
N PRO A 1142 -48.26 18.01 8.31
CA PRO A 1142 -48.72 19.39 8.42
C PRO A 1142 -49.68 19.56 9.59
N ILE A 1143 -49.62 20.72 10.25
CA ILE A 1143 -50.50 21.06 11.38
C ILE A 1143 -51.59 22.01 10.90
N LYS A 1144 -52.85 21.74 11.25
CA LYS A 1144 -53.94 22.67 10.95
C LYS A 1144 -53.93 23.85 11.93
N PRO A 1145 -54.31 25.07 11.51
CA PRO A 1145 -54.53 26.17 12.45
C PRO A 1145 -55.60 25.79 13.49
N GLY A 1146 -55.36 26.15 14.75
CA GLY A 1146 -56.25 25.77 15.85
C GLY A 1146 -55.65 26.03 17.23
N THR A 1147 -56.40 25.65 18.26
CA THR A 1147 -55.94 25.69 19.65
C THR A 1147 -55.66 24.27 20.10
N TYR A 1148 -54.45 24.04 20.63
CA TYR A 1148 -53.99 22.73 21.06
C TYR A 1148 -53.51 22.79 22.52
N PRO A 1149 -53.88 21.82 23.38
CA PRO A 1149 -53.34 21.76 24.72
C PRO A 1149 -51.89 21.26 24.71
N ILE A 1150 -51.09 21.70 25.68
CA ILE A 1150 -49.79 21.09 25.98
C ILE A 1150 -50.04 19.74 26.65
N THR A 1151 -49.59 18.65 26.02
CA THR A 1151 -49.85 17.28 26.48
C THR A 1151 -48.79 16.79 27.46
N SER A 1152 -47.55 17.25 27.30
CA SER A 1152 -46.47 17.01 28.25
C SER A 1152 -45.45 18.12 28.18
N ALA A 1153 -44.73 18.34 29.27
CA ALA A 1153 -43.61 19.26 29.28
C ALA A 1153 -42.48 18.68 30.14
N VAL A 1154 -41.25 18.79 29.64
CA VAL A 1154 -40.07 18.30 30.33
C VAL A 1154 -39.05 19.39 30.52
N GLU A 1155 -38.39 19.35 31.68
CA GLU A 1155 -37.23 20.20 31.91
C GLU A 1155 -36.07 19.70 31.06
N ARG A 1156 -35.58 20.56 30.17
CA ARG A 1156 -34.43 20.28 29.32
C ARG A 1156 -33.21 20.97 29.89
N LYS A 1157 -32.32 20.16 30.48
CA LYS A 1157 -30.99 20.62 30.89
C LYS A 1157 -30.05 20.61 29.69
N PRO A 1158 -29.07 21.52 29.62
CA PRO A 1158 -28.02 21.44 28.62
C PRO A 1158 -27.33 20.08 28.71
N PRO A 1159 -27.19 19.33 27.60
CA PRO A 1159 -26.53 18.02 27.64
C PRO A 1159 -25.05 18.14 28.02
N LEU A 1160 -24.52 17.13 28.71
CA LEU A 1160 -23.07 17.00 28.93
C LEU A 1160 -22.31 17.00 27.59
N ALA A 1161 -21.07 17.49 27.62
CA ALA A 1161 -20.21 17.56 26.44
C ALA A 1161 -20.00 16.16 25.83
N ARG A 1162 -20.27 15.99 24.55
CA ARG A 1162 -19.91 14.80 23.78
C ARG A 1162 -18.60 15.02 23.04
N PHE A 1163 -18.07 13.95 22.47
CA PHE A 1163 -16.83 14.01 21.69
C PHE A 1163 -16.89 15.04 20.55
N HIS A 1164 -18.03 15.15 19.87
CA HIS A 1164 -18.21 16.08 18.76
C HIS A 1164 -18.31 17.54 19.22
N ASP A 1165 -18.92 17.80 20.37
CA ASP A 1165 -19.02 19.16 20.93
C ASP A 1165 -17.62 19.72 21.19
N VAL A 1166 -16.75 18.92 21.81
CA VAL A 1166 -15.39 19.32 22.12
C VAL A 1166 -14.57 19.59 20.85
N ILE A 1167 -14.74 18.78 19.81
CA ILE A 1167 -14.06 19.00 18.52
C ILE A 1167 -14.54 20.28 17.86
N LYS A 1168 -15.86 20.51 17.87
CA LYS A 1168 -16.46 21.73 17.34
C LYS A 1168 -15.92 22.96 18.07
N TRP A 1169 -15.90 22.95 19.40
CA TRP A 1169 -15.35 24.05 20.20
C TRP A 1169 -13.87 24.29 19.90
N MET A 1170 -13.05 23.24 19.82
CA MET A 1170 -11.64 23.38 19.45
C MET A 1170 -11.48 24.10 18.10
N LYS A 1171 -12.24 23.68 17.08
CA LYS A 1171 -12.21 24.31 15.75
C LYS A 1171 -12.69 25.76 15.76
N GLU A 1172 -13.84 26.04 16.39
CA GLU A 1172 -14.40 27.40 16.48
C GLU A 1172 -13.46 28.38 17.20
N GLN A 1173 -12.71 27.88 18.17
CA GLN A 1173 -11.76 28.70 18.94
C GLN A 1173 -10.39 28.81 18.26
N GLY A 1174 -10.15 28.09 17.16
CA GLY A 1174 -8.86 28.06 16.47
C GLY A 1174 -7.76 27.34 17.27
N ILE A 1175 -8.12 26.35 18.10
CA ILE A 1175 -7.16 25.59 18.91
C ILE A 1175 -7.13 24.11 18.50
N GLY A 1176 -5.94 23.56 18.33
CA GLY A 1176 -5.74 22.20 17.84
C GLY A 1176 -5.97 22.06 16.32
N ARG A 1177 -5.64 20.87 15.79
CA ARG A 1177 -5.65 20.58 14.35
C ARG A 1177 -6.28 19.20 14.08
N PRO A 1178 -6.62 18.87 12.81
CA PRO A 1178 -7.10 17.54 12.43
C PRO A 1178 -6.30 16.36 13.02
N SER A 1179 -4.97 16.50 13.15
CA SER A 1179 -4.08 15.50 13.72
C SER A 1179 -4.15 15.38 15.26
N THR A 1180 -4.63 16.40 15.97
CA THR A 1180 -4.59 16.44 17.44
C THR A 1180 -5.94 16.33 18.14
N TYR A 1181 -7.07 16.63 17.48
CA TYR A 1181 -8.40 16.64 18.11
C TYR A 1181 -8.72 15.36 18.91
N ALA A 1182 -8.60 14.19 18.28
CA ALA A 1182 -8.88 12.93 18.96
C ALA A 1182 -7.85 12.60 20.06
N LYS A 1183 -6.57 12.96 19.84
CA LYS A 1183 -5.46 12.71 20.78
C LYS A 1183 -5.61 13.52 22.06
N ILE A 1184 -6.05 14.77 21.96
CA ILE A 1184 -6.29 15.65 23.12
C ILE A 1184 -7.39 15.06 24.01
N ILE A 1185 -8.54 14.70 23.42
CA ILE A 1185 -9.66 14.11 24.16
C ILE A 1185 -9.23 12.78 24.81
N GLN A 1186 -8.51 11.93 24.07
CA GLN A 1186 -7.99 10.67 24.61
C GLN A 1186 -7.03 10.91 25.78
N THR A 1187 -6.16 11.92 25.69
CA THR A 1187 -5.23 12.28 26.77
C THR A 1187 -6.00 12.66 28.05
N LEU A 1188 -7.08 13.45 27.95
CA LEU A 1188 -7.93 13.77 29.09
C LEU A 1188 -8.55 12.53 29.76
N ILE A 1189 -8.88 11.52 28.96
CA ILE A 1189 -9.44 10.24 29.44
C ILE A 1189 -8.34 9.35 30.05
N ASP A 1190 -7.17 9.26 29.44
CA ASP A 1190 -6.06 8.40 29.89
C ASP A 1190 -5.42 8.93 31.18
N ARG A 1191 -5.24 10.25 31.25
CA ARG A 1191 -4.89 11.01 32.47
C ARG A 1191 -6.07 11.09 33.44
N LYS A 1192 -7.22 10.61 32.98
CA LYS A 1192 -8.34 10.19 33.81
C LYS A 1192 -9.03 11.46 34.40
N TYR A 1193 -8.72 12.64 33.85
CA TYR A 1193 -9.36 13.93 34.14
C TYR A 1193 -10.84 13.90 33.77
N VAL A 1194 -11.17 13.18 32.71
CA VAL A 1194 -12.54 12.99 32.25
C VAL A 1194 -12.84 11.50 32.18
N THR A 1195 -14.09 11.12 32.45
CA THR A 1195 -14.61 9.77 32.20
C THR A 1195 -15.76 9.82 31.19
N VAL A 1196 -16.02 8.71 30.52
CA VAL A 1196 -17.11 8.59 29.54
C VAL A 1196 -18.31 7.92 30.18
N THR A 1197 -19.48 8.56 30.13
CA THR A 1197 -20.71 7.98 30.67
C THR A 1197 -21.22 6.83 29.80
N LYS A 1198 -21.64 5.71 30.41
CA LYS A 1198 -22.09 4.51 29.66
C LYS A 1198 -23.34 4.75 28.81
N ARG A 1199 -24.30 5.53 29.34
CA ARG A 1199 -25.63 5.71 28.72
C ARG A 1199 -25.66 6.82 27.67
N GLN A 1200 -25.00 7.95 27.93
CA GLN A 1200 -25.02 9.13 27.05
C GLN A 1200 -23.75 9.27 26.19
N LYS A 1201 -22.73 8.43 26.41
CA LYS A 1201 -21.40 8.53 25.78
C LYS A 1201 -20.81 9.95 25.87
N ALA A 1202 -21.11 10.64 26.97
CA ALA A 1202 -20.69 12.01 27.21
C ALA A 1202 -19.51 12.08 28.18
N LEU A 1203 -18.76 13.16 28.11
CA LEU A 1203 -17.59 13.48 28.90
C LEU A 1203 -18.01 14.09 30.24
N LEU A 1204 -17.61 13.43 31.32
CA LEU A 1204 -17.86 13.89 32.70
C LEU A 1204 -16.52 14.18 33.38
N PRO A 1205 -16.28 15.42 33.86
CA PRO A 1205 -15.06 15.76 34.58
C PRO A 1205 -15.01 15.04 35.93
N MET A 1206 -13.84 14.48 36.25
CA MET A 1206 -13.54 13.85 37.53
C MET A 1206 -13.06 14.90 38.54
N PRO A 1207 -13.14 14.64 39.86
CA PRO A 1207 -12.69 15.58 40.90
C PRO A 1207 -11.30 16.18 40.65
N ARG A 1208 -10.30 15.35 40.29
CA ARG A 1208 -8.95 15.83 39.94
C ARG A 1208 -8.90 16.83 38.78
N ALA A 1209 -9.86 16.81 37.84
CA ALA A 1209 -9.88 17.76 36.74
C ALA A 1209 -10.03 19.19 37.24
N TYR A 1210 -10.90 19.40 38.23
CA TYR A 1210 -11.11 20.70 38.84
C TYR A 1210 -9.84 21.19 39.54
N TYR A 1211 -9.16 20.34 40.30
CA TYR A 1211 -7.89 20.70 40.96
C TYR A 1211 -6.80 21.05 39.94
N VAL A 1212 -6.63 20.25 38.89
CA VAL A 1212 -5.65 20.50 37.83
C VAL A 1212 -5.99 21.80 37.10
N TYR A 1213 -7.23 21.97 36.65
CA TYR A 1213 -7.65 23.16 35.92
C TYR A 1213 -7.51 24.43 36.76
N ASN A 1214 -7.98 24.43 38.02
CA ASN A 1214 -7.89 25.58 38.91
C ASN A 1214 -6.44 25.94 39.25
N PHE A 1215 -5.58 24.95 39.47
CA PHE A 1215 -4.16 25.18 39.70
C PHE A 1215 -3.49 25.84 38.48
N LEU A 1216 -3.70 25.27 37.29
CA LEU A 1216 -3.11 25.79 36.05
C LEU A 1216 -3.64 27.18 35.69
N THR A 1217 -4.93 27.42 35.84
CA THR A 1217 -5.54 28.73 35.53
C THR A 1217 -5.21 29.80 36.56
N LYS A 1218 -4.96 29.44 37.82
CA LYS A 1218 -4.57 30.41 38.85
C LYS A 1218 -3.13 30.89 38.65
N TYR A 1219 -2.20 29.99 38.36
CA TYR A 1219 -0.76 30.30 38.38
C TYR A 1219 -0.13 30.42 37.00
N PHE A 1220 -0.71 29.78 35.99
CA PHE A 1220 -0.11 29.65 34.66
C PHE A 1220 -1.09 30.09 33.55
N LYS A 1221 -2.07 30.95 33.88
CA LYS A 1221 -3.12 31.41 32.96
C LYS A 1221 -2.56 31.88 31.62
N ASP A 1222 -1.49 32.68 31.67
CA ASP A 1222 -0.91 33.33 30.50
C ASP A 1222 -0.29 32.34 29.51
N VAL A 1223 0.08 31.13 29.95
CA VAL A 1223 0.67 30.09 29.09
C VAL A 1223 -0.32 29.01 28.68
N VAL A 1224 -1.43 28.86 29.41
CA VAL A 1224 -2.49 27.85 29.15
C VAL A 1224 -3.79 28.45 28.62
N SER A 1225 -3.78 29.71 28.17
CA SER A 1225 -4.97 30.38 27.62
C SER A 1225 -5.25 30.00 26.17
N VAL A 1226 -6.51 30.14 25.75
CA VAL A 1226 -6.93 29.98 24.34
C VAL A 1226 -6.19 30.95 23.43
N GLU A 1227 -6.03 32.20 23.86
CA GLU A 1227 -5.37 33.25 23.07
C GLU A 1227 -3.89 32.94 22.82
N THR A 1228 -3.17 32.52 23.85
CA THR A 1228 -1.77 32.09 23.74
C THR A 1228 -1.64 30.89 22.80
N THR A 1229 -2.59 29.97 22.85
CA THR A 1229 -2.64 28.79 21.97
C THR A 1229 -2.80 29.21 20.51
N ARG A 1230 -3.77 30.09 20.23
CA ARG A 1230 -4.07 30.56 18.87
C ARG A 1230 -2.91 31.35 18.29
N ARG A 1231 -2.32 32.28 19.06
CA ARG A 1231 -1.17 33.07 18.64
C ARG A 1231 0.00 32.20 18.19
N LEU A 1232 0.30 31.11 18.89
CA LEU A 1232 1.39 30.24 18.49
C LEU A 1232 1.07 29.47 17.20
N GLU A 1233 -0.16 28.97 17.04
CA GLU A 1233 -0.60 28.31 15.80
C GLU A 1233 -0.51 29.25 14.59
N GLU A 1234 -0.81 30.54 14.77
CA GLU A 1234 -0.61 31.60 13.78
C GLU A 1234 0.87 31.84 13.47
N LEU A 1235 1.73 31.92 14.50
CA LEU A 1235 3.18 32.06 14.31
C LEU A 1235 3.77 30.89 13.52
N MET A 1236 3.35 29.65 13.80
CA MET A 1236 3.78 28.49 13.03
C MET A 1236 3.32 28.58 11.57
N LYS A 1237 2.10 29.07 11.31
CA LYS A 1237 1.61 29.30 9.94
C LYS A 1237 2.45 30.35 9.20
N LEU A 1238 2.88 31.41 9.88
CA LEU A 1238 3.78 32.41 9.30
C LEU A 1238 5.16 31.82 8.94
N VAL A 1239 5.65 30.84 9.70
CA VAL A 1239 6.87 30.08 9.35
C VAL A 1239 6.62 29.22 8.11
N GLU A 1240 5.50 28.49 8.05
CA GLU A 1240 5.11 27.70 6.88
C GLU A 1240 5.04 28.57 5.60
N GLU A 1241 4.59 29.82 5.72
CA GLU A 1241 4.54 30.82 4.63
C GLU A 1241 5.89 31.50 4.33
N GLY A 1242 6.93 31.25 5.14
CA GLY A 1242 8.26 31.86 5.01
C GLY A 1242 8.33 33.33 5.43
N LYS A 1243 7.39 33.79 6.26
CA LYS A 1243 7.27 35.19 6.72
C LYS A 1243 7.94 35.46 8.07
N TYR A 1244 8.37 34.43 8.79
CA TYR A 1244 8.94 34.56 10.13
C TYR A 1244 10.04 33.52 10.36
N ASP A 1245 11.07 33.88 11.13
CA ASP A 1245 12.17 32.95 11.49
C ASP A 1245 11.76 32.06 12.67
N TYR A 1246 11.93 30.75 12.51
CA TYR A 1246 11.60 29.76 13.53
C TYR A 1246 12.47 29.87 14.78
N GLN A 1247 13.73 30.32 14.66
CA GLN A 1247 14.64 30.48 15.80
C GLN A 1247 14.18 31.59 16.76
N GLU A 1248 13.64 32.67 16.22
CA GLU A 1248 13.07 33.76 17.02
C GLU A 1248 11.83 33.30 17.79
N ILE A 1249 10.99 32.46 17.18
CA ILE A 1249 9.86 31.85 17.87
C ILE A 1249 10.34 30.91 18.99
N LEU A 1250 11.34 30.06 18.73
CA LEU A 1250 11.93 29.21 19.77
C LEU A 1250 12.50 30.04 20.92
N ARG A 1251 13.18 31.16 20.64
CA ARG A 1251 13.68 32.10 21.66
C ARG A 1251 12.56 32.68 22.50
N GLN A 1252 11.45 33.09 21.87
CA GLN A 1252 10.27 33.60 22.58
C GLN A 1252 9.65 32.53 23.49
N ILE A 1253 9.50 31.30 22.99
CA ILE A 1253 8.94 30.18 23.76
C ILE A 1253 9.87 29.82 24.92
N TYR A 1254 11.18 29.78 24.69
CA TYR A 1254 12.18 29.54 25.73
C TYR A 1254 12.05 30.56 26.86
N ASN A 1255 12.06 31.85 26.52
CA ASN A 1255 11.93 32.94 27.49
C ASN A 1255 10.59 32.87 28.23
N GLU A 1256 9.51 32.54 27.53
CA GLU A 1256 8.19 32.36 28.14
C GLU A 1256 8.18 31.19 29.15
N VAL A 1257 8.71 30.03 28.78
CA VAL A 1257 8.76 28.84 29.66
C VAL A 1257 9.64 29.10 30.88
N VAL A 1258 10.83 29.67 30.69
CA VAL A 1258 11.75 29.96 31.78
C VAL A 1258 11.13 30.97 32.75
N ASN A 1259 10.62 32.09 32.25
CA ASN A 1259 10.15 33.19 33.10
C ASN A 1259 8.76 32.92 33.71
N LYS A 1260 7.83 32.34 32.94
CA LYS A 1260 6.44 32.17 33.36
C LYS A 1260 6.10 30.79 33.89
N VAL A 1261 7.00 29.80 33.81
CA VAL A 1261 6.73 28.43 34.31
C VAL A 1261 7.82 27.93 35.23
N ILE A 1262 9.08 27.90 34.78
CA ILE A 1262 10.19 27.30 35.55
C ILE A 1262 10.52 28.15 36.78
N ASN A 1263 10.74 29.46 36.58
CA ASN A 1263 11.13 30.39 37.65
C ASN A 1263 9.99 30.80 38.59
N VAL A 1264 8.75 30.42 38.28
CA VAL A 1264 7.61 30.66 39.16
C VAL A 1264 7.77 29.76 40.39
N LYS A 1265 8.13 30.37 41.53
CA LYS A 1265 8.24 29.65 42.81
C LYS A 1265 6.85 29.35 43.35
N SER A 1266 6.51 28.07 43.34
CA SER A 1266 5.40 27.50 44.10
C SER A 1266 5.71 27.41 45.61
N ASP A 1267 6.88 27.85 46.07
CA ASP A 1267 7.33 27.62 47.46
C ASP A 1267 6.59 28.45 48.53
N ASN A 1268 5.94 29.56 48.17
CA ASN A 1268 4.95 30.19 49.05
C ASN A 1268 3.71 29.29 49.26
N GLU A 1269 3.53 28.27 48.41
CA GLU A 1269 2.34 27.44 48.28
C GLU A 1269 2.37 26.16 49.13
N ARG A 1270 3.52 25.73 49.69
CA ARG A 1270 3.55 24.71 50.76
C ARG A 1270 3.01 25.25 52.10
N LYS A 1271 3.20 26.55 52.37
CA LYS A 1271 2.86 27.18 53.66
C LYS A 1271 1.40 27.68 53.77
N MET A 1272 0.73 27.97 52.65
CA MET A 1272 -0.68 28.44 52.70
C MET A 1272 -1.73 27.32 52.71
N VAL A 1273 -1.30 26.06 52.58
CA VAL A 1273 -2.22 24.96 52.24
C VAL A 1273 -2.05 23.72 53.15
N CYS A 1274 -0.99 23.67 53.94
CA CYS A 1274 -0.88 22.77 55.09
C CYS A 1274 -1.22 23.58 56.35
N PRO A 1275 -2.34 23.35 57.06
CA PRO A 1275 -2.32 23.61 58.48
C PRO A 1275 -1.32 22.61 59.10
N MET A 1276 -0.58 23.05 60.11
CA MET A 1276 0.08 22.12 61.04
C MET A 1276 -0.93 21.12 61.60
#